data_AF-A0A5N5QIJ0-F1
#
_entry.id   AF-A0A5N5QIJ0-F1
#
_cell.length_a   1.000
_cell.length_b   1.000
_cell.length_c   1.000
_cell.angle_alpha   90.00
_cell.angle_beta   90.00
_cell.angle_gamma   90.00
#
_symmetry.space_group_name_H-M   'P 1'
#
loop_
_entity.id
_entity.type
_entity.pdbx_description
1 polymer ?
#
loop_
_entity_poly.entity_id
_entity_poly.type
_entity_poly.pdbx_seq_one_letter_code
_entity_poly.pdbx_strand_id
1 'polypeptide(L)'
;MLLHSHFASIWLLYLAPTTLAAFGVTKGATYLDVDTGNRLVFRVSTKDGDIISLKYGGKECQYPREGSHIGSGLPSASVSSKINGNRAVVTVQTPTLTHYYIAVSGQNSIYMGTHITAEPAINELRFIARLDASVLSNGPIASNARGGTTIEGTDVFLVNGQTRSKFASSVRFIDDKVHGVSGNGVGAYMVIPGNAYEKSSGGPFFRDINNQNSPSDDGAQEVYWYMNSNHAQTEAYRMGFFGPYALVFTPGAAPSENLDTAFYADLGLKGYLAASGRGTVSGSVSGVPSGFKAVVGLKNADAQYWGRVSGTSFSISGVRPGTYTATLFKNELEVGTGRVTVTARNTATLTLKSNEDTKMTIWQIGVPDGTPAGFLNADKIETMHPSDKRMSNWGPVTYTIGSSKPSSFPMAQFIQVNNPTTIKWTANSSQIGARTLRIRITWSFANARPVVKVNSWTSAAPAAPPRINSRGVTRNSYRGHNHMYVSGPKTLFPAGPSYLGYVRRATSKLTFEEDDAAEAEEAARNAQLNGDDAEEELYRGIGDEEESEDLLQRDPKDWKNQDHYAVMGLSHLRYKATQDQIKVANRKKVLKHHPDKKSGLPGHSSNDDAFFKCVAKAFEVLSNPEKRRQFDSVDPYYMVMEDEVPTVAEMAKKPPAAFFKEFGPIFEREARFSKKEPVPMLGAIDAPKEEVENFYNFWYNFDSWRSFEYLDKEVNEGSDNRDEKRYAEKKNRSERARRKKDDNARLRTLVDTTMQADPRIKRIKQEEKEAREAKKRAKSGQPAGPTAEEKRKAEEEEKRKAEEAKVKEEAEKADAKKAKAAAANAAKKARRAARAAEGANASPFSGHWLARRWTWPPAAALSGVLPAWLNLPDGDEVKKELRLESIDQYPLQVLDIPGYANWTEKGWNVRLHGSTYKIPTLTASQIDDAARPFVPGLDYDSMNETMKTQARNMTASILTIPVEGVYIRFDFVYNRQLIANANFSSPTNDQGEIDAFVPIQVARGSVPNGNATDLTQGIQLFTNGSATGNASSYFVPTRGITLVTDVDDILRVTKIYQPDEGLRNSFVYPFRPWMNMPDLFRRWQTTSPSIHFHYLTTIPIKVARPYMSFIYGTYPLGSFDVRPQGVTTLDGTFEIRKMNLQRVFETFPSRKFVLLGDTSNADVMQQYPAFAAQFRDRVQCILMRNTSATDSGDFIPYDTSGFKDLDASTYMFFRTPDDITGLNFTRGDCRNSSVPQNVTFQYEGIEKLLNGEPTTPLPGLWNLAFVLGASMAIWLL
;
A
#
# COMPACT_ATOMS: atom_id res chain seq x y z
N MET A 1 74.53 -56.58 19.05
CA MET A 1 74.09 -57.94 19.42
C MET A 1 73.26 -58.47 18.25
N LEU A 2 73.79 -59.47 17.54
CA LEU A 2 73.14 -60.15 16.41
C LEU A 2 71.83 -60.82 16.85
N LEU A 3 70.90 -61.10 15.92
CA LEU A 3 70.62 -62.48 15.46
C LEU A 3 69.41 -62.58 14.49
N HIS A 4 69.65 -63.38 13.42
CA HIS A 4 68.74 -64.19 12.59
C HIS A 4 68.10 -63.67 11.29
N SER A 5 68.94 -63.60 10.25
CA SER A 5 69.04 -64.43 9.03
C SER A 5 67.89 -65.30 8.45
N HIS A 6 67.78 -65.22 7.11
CA HIS A 6 67.53 -66.26 6.06
C HIS A 6 66.10 -66.56 5.55
N PHE A 7 65.81 -66.20 4.28
CA PHE A 7 65.74 -67.12 3.12
C PHE A 7 65.61 -66.36 1.78
N ALA A 8 65.91 -67.05 0.68
CA ALA A 8 66.45 -66.57 -0.58
C ALA A 8 65.48 -66.55 -1.78
N SER A 9 65.79 -65.65 -2.73
CA SER A 9 65.79 -65.77 -4.21
C SER A 9 64.58 -66.21 -5.05
N ILE A 10 64.52 -65.55 -6.23
CA ILE A 10 63.85 -65.86 -7.52
C ILE A 10 62.45 -65.22 -7.71
N TRP A 11 62.38 -64.14 -8.51
CA TRP A 11 61.80 -64.16 -9.87
C TRP A 11 62.09 -62.82 -10.59
N LEU A 12 62.69 -62.95 -11.77
CA LEU A 12 62.84 -61.91 -12.80
C LEU A 12 61.48 -61.63 -13.47
N LEU A 13 61.37 -60.48 -14.15
CA LEU A 13 60.31 -59.99 -15.06
C LEU A 13 59.19 -59.12 -14.44
N TYR A 14 59.42 -57.80 -14.41
CA TYR A 14 58.71 -56.79 -15.21
C TYR A 14 59.32 -55.41 -14.89
N LEU A 15 60.52 -55.13 -15.43
CA LEU A 15 61.04 -53.76 -15.52
C LEU A 15 60.31 -53.07 -16.68
N ALA A 16 59.13 -52.51 -16.42
CA ALA A 16 58.57 -51.49 -17.28
C ALA A 16 59.41 -50.20 -17.08
N PRO A 17 59.85 -49.53 -18.15
CA PRO A 17 60.61 -48.29 -18.01
C PRO A 17 59.69 -47.24 -17.36
N THR A 18 60.07 -46.75 -16.19
CA THR A 18 59.55 -45.46 -15.71
C THR A 18 60.15 -44.38 -16.60
N THR A 19 59.50 -44.12 -17.73
CA THR A 19 59.73 -42.91 -18.52
C THR A 19 59.46 -41.73 -17.59
N LEU A 20 60.51 -40.99 -17.21
CA LEU A 20 60.35 -39.64 -16.66
C LEU A 20 59.51 -38.85 -17.67
N ALA A 21 58.30 -38.44 -17.30
CA ALA A 21 57.49 -37.55 -18.14
C ALA A 21 58.30 -36.27 -18.38
N ALA A 22 58.68 -36.02 -19.63
CA ALA A 22 59.55 -34.89 -19.97
C ALA A 22 58.71 -33.61 -19.99
N PHE A 23 59.00 -32.68 -19.07
CA PHE A 23 58.45 -31.32 -19.11
C PHE A 23 58.71 -30.69 -20.48
N GLY A 24 57.68 -30.10 -21.10
CA GLY A 24 57.87 -29.41 -22.38
C GLY A 24 56.58 -29.10 -23.13
N VAL A 25 56.76 -28.49 -24.32
CA VAL A 25 55.67 -28.22 -25.26
C VAL A 25 55.95 -28.97 -26.55
N THR A 26 55.02 -29.84 -26.96
CA THR A 26 55.08 -30.58 -28.22
C THR A 26 54.08 -29.99 -29.20
N LYS A 27 54.54 -29.60 -30.39
CA LYS A 27 53.69 -29.02 -31.44
C LYS A 27 53.12 -30.11 -32.34
N GLY A 28 51.79 -30.24 -32.35
CA GLY A 28 51.04 -31.04 -33.32
C GLY A 28 50.62 -30.23 -34.55
N ALA A 29 49.81 -30.84 -35.42
CA ALA A 29 49.32 -30.18 -36.64
C ALA A 29 48.38 -29.00 -36.35
N THR A 30 47.47 -29.17 -35.38
CA THR A 30 46.41 -28.21 -35.02
C THR A 30 46.36 -27.90 -33.53
N TYR A 31 47.39 -28.29 -32.78
CA TYR A 31 47.42 -28.17 -31.33
C TYR A 31 48.84 -28.07 -30.77
N LEU A 32 48.95 -27.67 -29.49
CA LEU A 32 50.13 -27.72 -28.65
C LEU A 32 49.84 -28.59 -27.43
N ASP A 33 50.60 -29.67 -27.23
CA ASP A 33 50.59 -30.43 -25.98
C ASP A 33 51.57 -29.81 -25.00
N VAL A 34 51.10 -29.47 -23.81
CA VAL A 34 51.92 -28.92 -22.72
C VAL A 34 51.95 -29.94 -21.59
N ASP A 35 53.11 -30.56 -21.39
CA ASP A 35 53.37 -31.51 -20.29
C ASP A 35 54.02 -30.76 -19.13
N THR A 36 53.41 -30.79 -17.96
CA THR A 36 53.96 -30.12 -16.78
C THR A 36 55.14 -30.87 -16.15
N GLY A 37 55.56 -32.02 -16.70
CA GLY A 37 56.60 -32.87 -16.12
C GLY A 37 56.17 -33.53 -14.81
N ASN A 38 54.85 -33.68 -14.61
CA ASN A 38 54.25 -34.35 -13.47
C ASN A 38 53.02 -35.16 -13.91
N ARG A 39 51.85 -34.94 -13.30
CA ARG A 39 50.63 -35.70 -13.62
C ARG A 39 49.72 -34.99 -14.61
N LEU A 40 49.99 -33.74 -14.96
CA LEU A 40 49.11 -32.91 -15.79
C LEU A 40 49.68 -32.71 -17.20
N VAL A 41 48.87 -33.04 -18.21
CA VAL A 41 49.13 -32.70 -19.61
C VAL A 41 47.89 -32.01 -20.17
N PHE A 42 48.04 -30.85 -20.80
CA PHE A 42 46.93 -30.15 -21.42
C PHE A 42 47.22 -29.80 -22.88
N ARG A 43 46.19 -29.89 -23.72
CA ARG A 43 46.28 -29.66 -25.16
C ARG A 43 45.55 -28.38 -25.54
N VAL A 44 46.25 -27.44 -26.15
CA VAL A 44 45.72 -26.16 -26.61
C VAL A 44 45.57 -26.16 -28.13
N SER A 45 44.39 -25.87 -28.65
CA SER A 45 44.12 -25.67 -30.07
C SER A 45 44.91 -24.49 -30.62
N THR A 46 45.57 -24.64 -31.77
CA THR A 46 46.30 -23.53 -32.42
C THR A 46 45.40 -22.60 -33.22
N LYS A 47 44.11 -22.93 -33.37
CA LYS A 47 43.12 -22.13 -34.13
C LYS A 47 42.57 -20.96 -33.31
N ASP A 48 42.21 -21.24 -32.08
CA ASP A 48 41.39 -20.38 -31.20
C ASP A 48 41.95 -20.29 -29.78
N GLY A 49 42.87 -21.18 -29.41
CA GLY A 49 43.47 -21.21 -28.07
C GLY A 49 42.66 -21.99 -27.05
N ASP A 50 41.61 -22.70 -27.46
CA ASP A 50 40.81 -23.54 -26.56
C ASP A 50 41.64 -24.71 -26.02
N ILE A 51 41.45 -25.04 -24.74
CA ILE A 51 41.96 -26.29 -24.19
C ILE A 51 41.00 -27.42 -24.58
N ILE A 52 41.49 -28.36 -25.38
CA ILE A 52 40.70 -29.46 -25.97
C ILE A 52 41.02 -30.83 -25.38
N SER A 53 41.99 -30.92 -24.46
CA SER A 53 42.25 -32.11 -23.62
C SER A 53 42.96 -31.66 -22.33
N LEU A 54 42.59 -32.26 -21.19
CA LEU A 54 43.13 -32.02 -19.85
C LEU A 54 43.32 -33.36 -19.17
N LYS A 55 44.52 -33.93 -19.23
CA LYS A 55 44.80 -35.25 -18.62
C LYS A 55 45.49 -35.09 -17.27
N TYR A 56 44.86 -35.58 -16.20
CA TYR A 56 45.45 -35.66 -14.87
C TYR A 56 45.66 -37.11 -14.43
N GLY A 57 46.90 -37.53 -14.25
CA GLY A 57 47.26 -38.91 -13.93
C GLY A 57 46.74 -39.92 -14.96
N GLY A 58 46.71 -39.52 -16.24
CA GLY A 58 46.18 -40.31 -17.35
C GLY A 58 44.66 -40.25 -17.55
N LYS A 59 43.90 -39.69 -16.61
CA LYS A 59 42.43 -39.50 -16.73
C LYS A 59 42.13 -38.25 -17.53
N GLU A 60 41.32 -38.36 -18.58
CA GLU A 60 40.80 -37.20 -19.32
C GLU A 60 39.77 -36.47 -18.46
N CYS A 61 40.00 -35.18 -18.23
CA CYS A 61 39.13 -34.31 -17.44
C CYS A 61 38.44 -33.25 -18.30
N GLN A 62 38.88 -33.01 -19.53
CA GLN A 62 38.25 -32.04 -20.42
C GLN A 62 36.91 -32.59 -20.93
N TYR A 63 35.90 -31.73 -20.98
CA TYR A 63 34.63 -32.05 -21.59
C TYR A 63 34.80 -32.35 -23.10
N PRO A 64 34.31 -33.49 -23.61
CA PRO A 64 34.65 -33.94 -24.98
C PRO A 64 34.01 -33.16 -26.12
N ARG A 65 32.93 -32.38 -25.88
CA ARG A 65 32.20 -31.70 -26.97
C ARG A 65 32.59 -30.23 -27.16
N GLU A 66 33.18 -29.61 -26.14
CA GLU A 66 33.53 -28.19 -26.17
C GLU A 66 34.74 -27.93 -25.27
N GLY A 67 35.65 -27.07 -25.72
CA GLY A 67 36.89 -26.74 -25.03
C GLY A 67 36.70 -25.85 -23.80
N SER A 68 37.76 -25.76 -22.99
CA SER A 68 37.88 -24.75 -21.93
C SER A 68 38.56 -23.50 -22.47
N HIS A 69 38.00 -22.31 -22.24
CA HIS A 69 38.40 -21.10 -22.96
C HIS A 69 38.03 -19.79 -22.26
N ILE A 70 38.43 -18.68 -22.88
CA ILE A 70 37.94 -17.34 -22.53
C ILE A 70 36.58 -17.07 -23.17
N GLY A 71 35.65 -16.49 -22.40
CA GLY A 71 34.33 -16.08 -22.88
C GLY A 71 33.43 -17.27 -23.23
N SER A 72 33.11 -17.40 -24.51
CA SER A 72 32.38 -18.53 -25.11
C SER A 72 33.18 -19.16 -26.25
N GLY A 73 34.51 -19.05 -26.20
CA GLY A 73 35.44 -19.43 -27.26
C GLY A 73 35.81 -18.22 -28.10
N LEU A 74 37.09 -18.09 -28.42
CA LEU A 74 37.56 -17.06 -29.36
C LEU A 74 37.29 -17.56 -30.79
N PRO A 75 36.69 -16.77 -31.69
CA PRO A 75 36.45 -17.22 -33.07
C PRO A 75 37.72 -17.66 -33.80
N SER A 76 38.82 -16.96 -33.52
CA SER A 76 40.18 -17.25 -33.98
C SER A 76 41.19 -16.51 -33.11
N ALA A 77 42.37 -17.08 -32.91
CA ALA A 77 43.46 -16.42 -32.20
C ALA A 77 44.83 -16.82 -32.76
N SER A 78 45.81 -15.94 -32.62
CA SER A 78 47.22 -16.28 -32.83
C SER A 78 47.74 -17.02 -31.60
N VAL A 79 48.07 -18.30 -31.76
CA VAL A 79 48.57 -19.16 -30.67
C VAL A 79 50.05 -19.46 -30.86
N SER A 80 50.85 -19.17 -29.83
CA SER A 80 52.31 -19.41 -29.83
C SER A 80 52.76 -19.97 -28.48
N SER A 81 53.93 -20.61 -28.43
CA SER A 81 54.53 -21.09 -27.18
C SER A 81 56.00 -20.70 -27.05
N LYS A 82 56.46 -20.55 -25.81
CA LYS A 82 57.85 -20.29 -25.44
C LYS A 82 58.22 -21.04 -24.16
N ILE A 83 59.39 -21.68 -24.17
CA ILE A 83 60.00 -22.21 -22.94
C ILE A 83 60.93 -21.14 -22.35
N ASN A 84 60.81 -20.88 -21.05
CA ASN A 84 61.66 -19.97 -20.28
C ASN A 84 62.10 -20.69 -18.99
N GLY A 85 63.31 -21.27 -19.01
CA GLY A 85 63.80 -22.12 -17.92
C GLY A 85 62.88 -23.33 -17.69
N ASN A 86 62.40 -23.49 -16.45
CA ASN A 86 61.48 -24.55 -16.06
C ASN A 86 59.99 -24.20 -16.28
N ARG A 87 59.69 -23.25 -17.19
CA ARG A 87 58.34 -22.70 -17.42
C ARG A 87 58.01 -22.73 -18.90
N ALA A 88 56.78 -23.11 -19.22
CA ALA A 88 56.24 -23.08 -20.57
C ALA A 88 55.11 -22.06 -20.62
N VAL A 89 55.17 -21.11 -21.56
CA VAL A 89 54.16 -20.06 -21.74
C VAL A 89 53.51 -20.27 -23.10
N VAL A 90 52.22 -20.55 -23.12
CA VAL A 90 51.37 -20.48 -24.32
C VAL A 90 50.66 -19.13 -24.33
N THR A 91 50.80 -18.39 -25.42
CA THR A 91 50.17 -17.08 -25.62
C THR A 91 49.09 -17.21 -26.69
N VAL A 92 47.86 -16.83 -26.33
CA VAL A 92 46.68 -16.78 -27.19
C VAL A 92 46.30 -15.31 -27.41
N GLN A 93 46.42 -14.82 -28.63
CA GLN A 93 46.29 -13.38 -28.91
C GLN A 93 45.24 -13.07 -29.98
N THR A 94 44.45 -12.05 -29.70
CA THR A 94 43.51 -11.36 -30.60
C THR A 94 43.87 -9.86 -30.64
N PRO A 95 43.18 -9.01 -31.44
CA PRO A 95 43.46 -7.58 -31.47
C PRO A 95 43.31 -6.88 -30.11
N THR A 96 42.31 -7.27 -29.32
CA THR A 96 41.98 -6.57 -28.06
C THR A 96 42.28 -7.37 -26.81
N LEU A 97 42.53 -8.68 -26.92
CA LEU A 97 42.74 -9.61 -25.80
C LEU A 97 43.99 -10.47 -26.01
N THR A 98 44.79 -10.63 -24.96
CA THR A 98 45.92 -11.58 -24.89
C THR A 98 45.78 -12.44 -23.64
N HIS A 99 45.63 -13.75 -23.83
CA HIS A 99 45.51 -14.73 -22.75
C HIS A 99 46.77 -15.61 -22.69
N TYR A 100 47.14 -16.02 -21.49
CA TYR A 100 48.34 -16.83 -21.23
C TYR A 100 47.97 -18.10 -20.48
N TYR A 101 48.45 -19.25 -20.97
CA TYR A 101 48.54 -20.47 -20.18
C TYR A 101 50.01 -20.71 -19.82
N ILE A 102 50.29 -20.93 -18.54
CA ILE A 102 51.65 -21.08 -18.04
C ILE A 102 51.73 -22.39 -17.25
N ALA A 103 52.66 -23.26 -17.65
CA ALA A 103 53.01 -24.47 -16.91
C ALA A 103 54.38 -24.28 -16.23
N VAL A 104 54.49 -24.76 -14.99
CA VAL A 104 55.75 -24.79 -14.24
C VAL A 104 56.11 -26.25 -14.01
N SER A 105 57.35 -26.63 -14.35
CA SER A 105 57.84 -28.00 -14.24
C SER A 105 57.60 -28.57 -12.83
N GLY A 106 56.99 -29.76 -12.76
CA GLY A 106 56.68 -30.47 -11.52
C GLY A 106 55.34 -30.07 -10.88
N GLN A 107 54.63 -29.05 -11.39
CA GLN A 107 53.39 -28.56 -10.79
C GLN A 107 52.16 -28.97 -11.61
N ASN A 108 51.10 -29.44 -10.93
CA ASN A 108 49.84 -29.83 -11.58
C ASN A 108 48.88 -28.64 -11.69
N SER A 109 49.36 -27.53 -12.25
CA SER A 109 48.62 -26.27 -12.31
C SER A 109 48.74 -25.63 -13.68
N ILE A 110 47.64 -25.08 -14.18
CA ILE A 110 47.60 -24.20 -15.34
C ILE A 110 47.46 -22.77 -14.82
N TYR A 111 48.58 -22.07 -14.76
CA TYR A 111 48.62 -20.67 -14.37
C TYR A 111 48.13 -19.80 -15.54
N MET A 112 47.34 -18.79 -15.24
CA MET A 112 46.66 -17.96 -16.23
C MET A 112 46.73 -16.46 -15.92
N GLY A 113 46.71 -15.69 -17.00
CA GLY A 113 46.61 -14.24 -16.98
C GLY A 113 45.94 -13.75 -18.26
N THR A 114 45.13 -12.70 -18.17
CA THR A 114 44.38 -12.18 -19.32
C THR A 114 44.53 -10.67 -19.41
N HIS A 115 45.15 -10.19 -20.49
CA HIS A 115 45.29 -8.76 -20.75
C HIS A 115 44.27 -8.30 -21.79
N ILE A 116 43.42 -7.33 -21.43
CA ILE A 116 42.49 -6.70 -22.37
C ILE A 116 42.77 -5.21 -22.55
N THR A 117 42.47 -4.72 -23.75
CA THR A 117 42.48 -3.28 -24.11
C THR A 117 41.08 -2.74 -24.41
N ALA A 118 40.11 -3.64 -24.56
CA ALA A 118 38.70 -3.36 -24.67
C ALA A 118 37.91 -4.53 -24.08
N GLU A 119 36.76 -4.24 -23.47
CA GLU A 119 35.85 -5.27 -22.97
C GLU A 119 35.33 -6.12 -24.15
N PRO A 120 35.16 -7.46 -23.99
CA PRO A 120 34.47 -8.27 -24.98
C PRO A 120 33.06 -7.74 -25.25
N ALA A 121 32.58 -7.88 -26.50
CA ALA A 121 31.29 -7.33 -26.93
C ALA A 121 30.08 -7.83 -26.12
N ILE A 122 30.21 -8.99 -25.46
CA ILE A 122 29.17 -9.56 -24.60
C ILE A 122 29.08 -8.87 -23.22
N ASN A 123 29.94 -7.90 -22.93
CA ASN A 123 30.02 -7.16 -21.66
C ASN A 123 30.26 -8.05 -20.44
N GLU A 124 31.06 -9.10 -20.63
CA GLU A 124 31.61 -9.94 -19.58
C GLU A 124 32.95 -10.50 -20.02
N LEU A 125 33.85 -10.66 -19.04
CA LEU A 125 35.13 -11.36 -19.22
C LEU A 125 35.19 -12.51 -18.22
N ARG A 126 35.32 -13.72 -18.75
CA ARG A 126 35.43 -14.93 -17.94
C ARG A 126 36.41 -15.92 -18.54
N PHE A 127 37.00 -16.75 -17.69
CA PHE A 127 37.53 -18.05 -18.08
C PHE A 127 36.54 -19.14 -17.65
N ILE A 128 36.33 -20.14 -18.49
CA ILE A 128 35.50 -21.30 -18.21
C ILE A 128 36.31 -22.58 -18.46
N ALA A 129 36.44 -23.40 -17.42
CA ALA A 129 36.88 -24.78 -17.52
C ALA A 129 35.66 -25.69 -17.65
N ARG A 130 35.45 -26.26 -18.84
CA ARG A 130 34.40 -27.26 -19.09
C ARG A 130 34.98 -28.64 -18.87
N LEU A 131 34.63 -29.26 -17.75
CA LEU A 131 35.20 -30.52 -17.30
C LEU A 131 34.21 -31.67 -17.44
N ASP A 132 34.70 -32.90 -17.57
CA ASP A 132 33.86 -34.09 -17.65
C ASP A 132 33.26 -34.44 -16.28
N ALA A 133 31.94 -34.31 -16.17
CA ALA A 133 31.20 -34.58 -14.93
C ALA A 133 31.22 -36.06 -14.51
N SER A 134 31.51 -37.00 -15.41
CA SER A 134 31.69 -38.41 -15.05
C SER A 134 32.98 -38.65 -14.26
N VAL A 135 33.97 -37.76 -14.43
CA VAL A 135 35.25 -37.79 -13.74
C VAL A 135 35.24 -36.86 -12.52
N LEU A 136 34.64 -35.68 -12.65
CA LEU A 136 34.53 -34.63 -11.62
C LEU A 136 33.08 -34.46 -11.15
N SER A 137 32.54 -35.52 -10.57
CA SER A 137 31.11 -35.66 -10.21
C SER A 137 30.65 -34.77 -9.06
N ASN A 138 31.56 -34.28 -8.22
CA ASN A 138 31.25 -33.61 -6.97
C ASN A 138 31.43 -32.09 -7.13
N GLY A 139 30.32 -31.38 -7.36
CA GLY A 139 30.26 -29.92 -7.39
C GLY A 139 29.20 -29.35 -6.43
N PRO A 140 29.11 -28.02 -6.28
CA PRO A 140 28.16 -27.41 -5.35
C PRO A 140 26.70 -27.72 -5.72
N ILE A 141 25.93 -28.22 -4.76
CA ILE A 141 24.54 -28.67 -4.99
C ILE A 141 23.67 -27.53 -5.50
N ALA A 142 23.82 -26.32 -4.95
CA ALA A 142 22.98 -25.16 -5.28
C ALA A 142 23.12 -24.71 -6.76
N SER A 143 24.28 -24.99 -7.39
CA SER A 143 24.56 -24.71 -8.80
C SER A 143 24.47 -25.92 -9.71
N ASN A 144 24.01 -27.06 -9.19
CA ASN A 144 23.76 -28.25 -10.00
C ASN A 144 22.38 -28.14 -10.67
N ALA A 145 22.37 -27.76 -11.95
CA ALA A 145 21.16 -27.57 -12.74
C ALA A 145 20.79 -28.79 -13.62
N ARG A 146 21.55 -29.89 -13.55
CA ARG A 146 21.40 -31.06 -14.43
C ARG A 146 19.99 -31.64 -14.35
N GLY A 147 19.40 -31.88 -15.51
CA GLY A 147 18.04 -32.42 -15.63
C GLY A 147 16.96 -31.47 -15.13
N GLY A 148 17.31 -30.20 -14.88
CA GLY A 148 16.41 -29.18 -14.37
C GLY A 148 15.56 -28.55 -15.45
N THR A 149 14.34 -28.16 -15.08
CA THR A 149 13.47 -27.35 -15.96
C THR A 149 13.67 -25.88 -15.65
N THR A 150 13.83 -25.05 -16.66
CA THR A 150 13.99 -23.60 -16.49
C THR A 150 12.75 -22.96 -15.86
N ILE A 151 12.95 -22.08 -14.87
CA ILE A 151 11.87 -21.35 -14.20
C ILE A 151 11.99 -19.82 -14.30
N GLU A 152 13.20 -19.31 -14.58
CA GLU A 152 13.41 -17.89 -14.85
C GLU A 152 14.57 -17.71 -15.84
N GLY A 153 14.35 -16.95 -16.92
CA GLY A 153 15.36 -16.71 -17.95
C GLY A 153 15.87 -18.00 -18.59
N THR A 154 17.18 -18.21 -18.57
CA THR A 154 17.87 -19.45 -18.98
C THR A 154 18.94 -19.86 -17.97
N ASP A 155 18.86 -19.33 -16.74
CA ASP A 155 19.90 -19.43 -15.72
C ASP A 155 19.37 -19.82 -14.33
N VAL A 156 18.06 -19.99 -14.17
CA VAL A 156 17.43 -20.52 -12.95
C VAL A 156 16.58 -21.73 -13.30
N PHE A 157 16.79 -22.83 -12.58
CA PHE A 157 16.21 -24.13 -12.88
C PHE A 157 15.52 -24.73 -11.65
N LEU A 158 14.57 -25.62 -11.88
CA LEU A 158 13.95 -26.47 -10.88
C LEU A 158 14.43 -27.91 -11.08
N VAL A 159 15.12 -28.46 -10.08
CA VAL A 159 15.64 -29.83 -10.06
C VAL A 159 15.05 -30.53 -8.83
N ASN A 160 14.27 -31.57 -9.03
CA ASN A 160 13.63 -32.35 -7.94
C ASN A 160 12.89 -31.46 -6.92
N GLY A 161 12.17 -30.44 -7.41
CA GLY A 161 11.41 -29.51 -6.57
C GLY A 161 12.22 -28.45 -5.84
N GLN A 162 13.55 -28.41 -6.02
CA GLN A 162 14.44 -27.38 -5.49
C GLN A 162 14.96 -26.48 -6.60
N THR A 163 15.04 -25.19 -6.32
CA THR A 163 15.59 -24.21 -7.26
C THR A 163 17.11 -24.25 -7.25
N ARG A 164 17.71 -24.07 -8.43
CA ARG A 164 19.15 -24.18 -8.69
C ARG A 164 19.56 -23.10 -9.68
N SER A 165 20.77 -22.58 -9.51
CA SER A 165 21.33 -21.62 -10.45
C SER A 165 22.84 -21.59 -10.35
N LYS A 166 23.51 -21.36 -11.47
CA LYS A 166 24.95 -21.04 -11.50
C LYS A 166 25.29 -19.88 -10.57
N PHE A 167 24.37 -18.92 -10.41
CA PHE A 167 24.53 -17.78 -9.49
C PHE A 167 24.56 -18.18 -8.02
N ALA A 168 23.98 -19.32 -7.65
CA ALA A 168 23.99 -19.84 -6.29
C ALA A 168 25.35 -20.45 -5.86
N SER A 169 26.32 -20.54 -6.78
CA SER A 169 27.72 -20.88 -6.47
C SER A 169 28.56 -19.67 -6.05
N SER A 170 28.02 -18.47 -6.23
CA SER A 170 28.79 -17.23 -6.09
C SER A 170 29.25 -17.01 -4.65
N VAL A 171 30.42 -16.42 -4.50
CA VAL A 171 30.99 -16.00 -3.22
C VAL A 171 31.46 -14.55 -3.36
N ARG A 172 31.44 -13.76 -2.27
CA ARG A 172 31.99 -12.40 -2.30
C ARG A 172 33.47 -12.45 -2.65
N PHE A 173 33.95 -11.60 -3.55
CA PHE A 173 35.35 -11.60 -4.03
C PHE A 173 36.40 -11.45 -2.91
N ILE A 174 36.07 -10.77 -1.81
CA ILE A 174 36.93 -10.72 -0.63
C ILE A 174 37.17 -12.10 0.00
N ASP A 175 36.18 -12.98 -0.06
CA ASP A 175 36.17 -14.34 0.49
C ASP A 175 36.47 -15.43 -0.56
N ASP A 176 36.35 -15.11 -1.85
CA ASP A 176 36.48 -16.05 -2.94
C ASP A 176 37.93 -16.26 -3.41
N LYS A 177 38.63 -17.19 -2.75
CA LYS A 177 40.04 -17.51 -3.04
C LYS A 177 40.25 -18.86 -3.72
N VAL A 178 39.41 -19.85 -3.39
CA VAL A 178 39.47 -21.19 -3.96
C VAL A 178 38.05 -21.71 -4.14
N HIS A 179 37.71 -22.14 -5.36
CA HIS A 179 36.47 -22.85 -5.64
C HIS A 179 36.69 -23.85 -6.77
N GLY A 180 35.85 -24.87 -6.89
CA GLY A 180 36.10 -25.94 -7.85
C GLY A 180 35.23 -27.16 -7.64
N VAL A 181 35.66 -28.26 -8.22
CA VAL A 181 34.95 -29.54 -8.25
C VAL A 181 35.91 -30.70 -8.04
N SER A 182 35.40 -31.83 -7.57
CA SER A 182 36.19 -33.02 -7.30
C SER A 182 35.52 -34.31 -7.78
N GLY A 183 36.27 -35.40 -7.75
CA GLY A 183 35.81 -36.75 -8.05
C GLY A 183 36.77 -37.78 -7.47
N ASN A 184 36.70 -39.02 -7.93
CA ASN A 184 37.51 -40.09 -7.39
C ASN A 184 38.99 -39.97 -7.82
N GLY A 185 39.85 -39.52 -6.90
CA GLY A 185 41.30 -39.39 -7.12
C GLY A 185 41.69 -38.20 -7.98
N VAL A 186 40.80 -37.22 -8.18
CA VAL A 186 41.04 -36.00 -8.96
C VAL A 186 40.18 -34.85 -8.43
N GLY A 187 40.73 -33.65 -8.42
CA GLY A 187 40.02 -32.39 -8.18
C GLY A 187 40.58 -31.29 -9.06
N ALA A 188 39.73 -30.33 -9.43
CA ALA A 188 40.07 -29.19 -10.27
C ALA A 188 39.53 -27.91 -9.63
N TYR A 189 40.43 -27.02 -9.25
CA TYR A 189 40.11 -25.84 -8.44
C TYR A 189 40.69 -24.57 -9.05
N MET A 190 39.86 -23.55 -9.17
CA MET A 190 40.29 -22.20 -9.47
C MET A 190 40.88 -21.58 -8.21
N VAL A 191 42.12 -21.10 -8.28
CA VAL A 191 42.80 -20.39 -7.20
C VAL A 191 43.04 -18.95 -7.62
N ILE A 192 42.44 -18.01 -6.88
CA ILE A 192 42.37 -16.59 -7.22
C ILE A 192 42.91 -15.78 -6.03
N PRO A 193 44.22 -15.48 -6.01
CA PRO A 193 44.83 -14.71 -4.92
C PRO A 193 44.23 -13.29 -4.85
N GLY A 194 44.29 -12.65 -3.68
CA GLY A 194 43.61 -11.37 -3.43
C GLY A 194 43.89 -10.27 -4.47
N ASN A 195 45.14 -10.14 -4.95
CA ASN A 195 45.52 -9.14 -5.94
C ASN A 195 45.07 -9.47 -7.37
N ALA A 196 44.57 -10.68 -7.64
CA ALA A 196 44.07 -11.06 -8.96
C ALA A 196 42.80 -10.29 -9.36
N TYR A 197 42.00 -9.88 -8.37
CA TYR A 197 40.79 -9.09 -8.55
C TYR A 197 41.06 -7.60 -8.79
N GLU A 198 42.33 -7.17 -8.94
CA GLU A 198 42.67 -5.75 -9.05
C GLU A 198 42.01 -5.06 -10.26
N LYS A 199 41.81 -5.82 -11.35
CA LYS A 199 41.14 -5.36 -12.57
C LYS A 199 39.66 -5.74 -12.64
N SER A 200 39.16 -6.52 -11.67
CA SER A 200 37.74 -6.80 -11.56
C SER A 200 36.94 -5.53 -11.22
N SER A 201 35.61 -5.62 -11.25
CA SER A 201 34.70 -4.49 -11.03
C SER A 201 33.61 -4.84 -10.02
N GLY A 202 33.22 -3.87 -9.18
CA GLY A 202 32.15 -4.03 -8.18
C GLY A 202 32.62 -4.04 -6.72
N GLY A 203 33.93 -3.97 -6.47
CA GLY A 203 34.50 -3.90 -5.13
C GLY A 203 34.55 -5.23 -4.36
N PRO A 204 34.87 -5.20 -3.06
CA PRO A 204 35.17 -6.40 -2.26
C PRO A 204 33.99 -7.35 -2.07
N PHE A 205 32.77 -6.84 -2.12
CA PHE A 205 31.54 -7.59 -1.83
C PHE A 205 30.81 -8.04 -3.11
N PHE A 206 31.34 -7.70 -4.28
CA PHE A 206 30.85 -8.23 -5.54
C PHE A 206 30.98 -9.76 -5.53
N ARG A 207 30.05 -10.44 -6.20
CA ARG A 207 29.97 -11.89 -6.25
C ARG A 207 29.54 -12.28 -7.66
N ASP A 208 30.08 -13.39 -8.17
CA ASP A 208 29.78 -13.86 -9.52
C ASP A 208 29.83 -15.38 -9.59
N ILE A 209 29.49 -15.94 -10.75
CA ILE A 209 29.37 -17.38 -10.98
C ILE A 209 30.74 -18.07 -10.84
N ASN A 210 30.79 -19.13 -10.04
CA ASN A 210 32.00 -19.93 -9.81
C ASN A 210 31.88 -21.36 -10.34
N ASN A 211 30.69 -21.95 -10.25
CA ASN A 211 30.44 -23.32 -10.66
C ASN A 211 29.07 -23.48 -11.32
N GLN A 212 28.98 -24.48 -12.19
CA GLN A 212 27.71 -24.96 -12.73
C GLN A 212 27.84 -26.41 -13.16
N ASN A 213 26.86 -27.25 -12.83
CA ASN A 213 26.67 -28.49 -13.59
C ASN A 213 25.67 -28.16 -14.71
N SER A 214 26.03 -28.47 -15.96
CA SER A 214 25.24 -28.08 -17.13
C SER A 214 23.79 -28.56 -17.00
N PRO A 215 22.78 -27.74 -17.36
CA PRO A 215 21.38 -28.13 -17.27
C PRO A 215 21.03 -29.24 -18.26
N SER A 216 21.67 -29.24 -19.43
CA SER A 216 21.65 -30.36 -20.36
C SER A 216 22.35 -31.56 -19.73
N ASP A 217 21.83 -32.77 -19.96
CA ASP A 217 22.49 -34.02 -19.54
C ASP A 217 23.70 -34.35 -20.43
N ASP A 218 24.38 -33.31 -20.91
CA ASP A 218 25.46 -33.38 -21.90
C ASP A 218 26.79 -33.80 -21.29
N GLY A 219 26.90 -33.84 -19.96
CA GLY A 219 28.08 -34.29 -19.24
C GLY A 219 29.03 -33.19 -18.75
N ALA A 220 28.73 -31.90 -18.92
CA ALA A 220 29.66 -30.83 -18.52
C ALA A 220 29.54 -30.43 -17.03
N GLN A 221 30.70 -30.29 -16.37
CA GLN A 221 30.90 -29.70 -15.06
C GLN A 221 31.80 -28.47 -15.22
N GLU A 222 31.26 -27.29 -14.95
CA GLU A 222 31.89 -26.03 -15.29
C GLU A 222 32.48 -25.35 -14.04
N VAL A 223 33.72 -24.90 -14.16
CA VAL A 223 34.43 -24.09 -13.15
C VAL A 223 34.84 -22.79 -13.81
N TYR A 224 34.55 -21.67 -13.17
CA TYR A 224 34.68 -20.35 -13.76
C TYR A 224 35.73 -19.50 -13.05
N TRP A 225 36.18 -18.45 -13.71
CA TRP A 225 36.46 -17.19 -13.03
C TRP A 225 35.86 -16.06 -13.86
N TYR A 226 34.83 -15.41 -13.34
CA TYR A 226 34.33 -14.16 -13.91
C TYR A 226 35.21 -13.01 -13.43
N MET A 227 36.09 -12.58 -14.32
CA MET A 227 36.97 -11.44 -14.11
C MET A 227 36.15 -10.15 -13.97
N ASN A 228 35.11 -10.00 -14.78
CA ASN A 228 34.06 -9.00 -14.62
C ASN A 228 32.77 -9.48 -15.31
N SER A 229 31.65 -8.86 -15.00
CA SER A 229 30.37 -9.10 -15.68
C SER A 229 29.41 -7.93 -15.51
N ASN A 230 28.27 -7.99 -16.20
CA ASN A 230 27.13 -7.11 -15.96
C ASN A 230 26.19 -7.61 -14.84
N HIS A 231 26.56 -8.68 -14.12
CA HIS A 231 25.77 -9.25 -13.03
C HIS A 231 25.87 -8.38 -11.80
N ALA A 232 24.80 -7.67 -11.44
CA ALA A 232 24.80 -6.78 -10.28
C ALA A 232 25.94 -5.75 -10.26
N GLN A 233 26.39 -5.32 -11.44
CA GLN A 233 27.54 -4.44 -11.59
C GLN A 233 27.26 -3.02 -11.09
N THR A 234 28.17 -2.49 -10.27
CA THR A 234 28.06 -1.14 -9.67
C THR A 234 29.22 -0.22 -10.05
N GLU A 235 30.21 -0.72 -10.80
CA GLU A 235 31.37 0.03 -11.26
C GLU A 235 31.60 -0.17 -12.76
N ALA A 236 32.32 0.76 -13.39
CA ALA A 236 32.78 0.61 -14.76
C ALA A 236 33.86 -0.47 -14.86
N TYR A 237 33.95 -1.14 -16.02
CA TYR A 237 34.99 -2.12 -16.30
C TYR A 237 36.37 -1.51 -16.37
N ARG A 238 37.37 -2.25 -15.89
CA ARG A 238 38.79 -1.86 -15.91
C ARG A 238 39.51 -2.65 -16.99
N MET A 239 40.55 -2.04 -17.56
CA MET A 239 41.37 -2.64 -18.60
C MET A 239 42.73 -3.07 -18.05
N GLY A 240 43.49 -3.82 -18.86
CA GLY A 240 44.81 -4.30 -18.52
C GLY A 240 44.82 -5.77 -18.11
N PHE A 241 45.77 -6.13 -17.25
CA PHE A 241 46.05 -7.52 -16.89
C PHE A 241 45.22 -8.01 -15.70
N PHE A 242 44.33 -8.95 -15.96
CA PHE A 242 43.57 -9.73 -14.98
C PHE A 242 44.35 -10.98 -14.56
N GLY A 243 44.37 -11.25 -13.26
CA GLY A 243 45.16 -12.33 -12.65
C GLY A 243 46.34 -11.77 -11.86
N PRO A 244 47.32 -12.61 -11.48
CA PRO A 244 47.44 -14.04 -11.81
C PRO A 244 46.37 -14.92 -11.15
N TYR A 245 45.97 -16.00 -11.81
CA TYR A 245 45.09 -17.04 -11.28
C TYR A 245 45.54 -18.40 -11.79
N ALA A 246 45.03 -19.50 -11.23
CA ALA A 246 45.38 -20.83 -11.73
C ALA A 246 44.24 -21.83 -11.62
N LEU A 247 44.17 -22.75 -12.59
CA LEU A 247 43.41 -23.98 -12.47
C LEU A 247 44.35 -25.08 -11.95
N VAL A 248 44.13 -25.50 -10.70
CA VAL A 248 44.99 -26.43 -9.96
C VAL A 248 44.34 -27.80 -9.89
N PHE A 249 45.10 -28.83 -10.29
CA PHE A 249 44.69 -30.23 -10.21
C PHE A 249 45.30 -30.92 -9.00
N THR A 250 44.45 -31.56 -8.21
CA THR A 250 44.83 -32.30 -7.00
C THR A 250 44.31 -33.74 -7.05
N PRO A 251 44.73 -34.62 -6.13
CA PRO A 251 44.13 -35.96 -5.98
C PRO A 251 42.68 -35.95 -5.45
N GLY A 252 42.07 -34.79 -5.20
CA GLY A 252 40.68 -34.68 -4.76
C GLY A 252 40.43 -33.45 -3.89
N ALA A 253 41.20 -33.27 -2.82
CA ALA A 253 41.02 -32.16 -1.88
C ALA A 253 41.37 -30.79 -2.48
N ALA A 254 40.73 -29.72 -2.00
CA ALA A 254 41.03 -28.36 -2.42
C ALA A 254 42.48 -27.97 -2.07
N PRO A 255 43.19 -27.23 -2.94
CA PRO A 255 44.54 -26.74 -2.66
C PRO A 255 44.52 -25.56 -1.66
N SER A 256 45.71 -25.14 -1.24
CA SER A 256 45.90 -23.89 -0.48
C SER A 256 45.46 -22.67 -1.31
N GLU A 257 44.95 -21.64 -0.64
CA GLU A 257 44.66 -20.33 -1.26
C GLU A 257 45.93 -19.56 -1.67
N ASN A 258 47.08 -19.94 -1.13
CA ASN A 258 48.36 -19.32 -1.43
C ASN A 258 48.92 -19.83 -2.75
N LEU A 259 48.82 -19.00 -3.79
CA LEU A 259 49.37 -19.27 -5.11
C LEU A 259 50.71 -18.52 -5.29
N ASP A 260 51.81 -19.25 -5.45
CA ASP A 260 53.08 -18.63 -5.84
C ASP A 260 53.00 -18.15 -7.28
N THR A 261 53.12 -16.84 -7.46
CA THR A 261 53.01 -16.15 -8.75
C THR A 261 54.17 -15.18 -8.97
N ALA A 262 55.21 -15.23 -8.11
CA ALA A 262 56.36 -14.32 -8.21
C ALA A 262 57.04 -14.42 -9.56
N PHE A 263 57.06 -15.63 -10.12
CA PHE A 263 57.65 -15.94 -11.42
C PHE A 263 57.06 -15.20 -12.62
N TYR A 264 55.84 -14.65 -12.51
CA TYR A 264 55.22 -13.88 -13.60
C TYR A 264 56.07 -12.67 -14.00
N ALA A 265 56.89 -12.14 -13.08
CA ALA A 265 57.77 -11.00 -13.32
C ALA A 265 58.83 -11.28 -14.41
N ASP A 266 59.25 -12.54 -14.56
CA ASP A 266 60.34 -12.92 -15.48
C ASP A 266 59.83 -13.34 -16.88
N LEU A 267 58.51 -13.34 -17.07
CA LEU A 267 57.88 -13.90 -18.28
C LEU A 267 57.58 -12.85 -19.36
N GLY A 268 57.69 -11.55 -19.05
CA GLY A 268 57.43 -10.48 -20.01
C GLY A 268 55.95 -10.39 -20.44
N LEU A 269 55.02 -10.71 -19.54
CA LEU A 269 53.58 -10.73 -19.83
C LEU A 269 53.03 -9.31 -20.01
N LYS A 270 52.19 -9.10 -21.03
CA LYS A 270 51.66 -7.79 -21.39
C LYS A 270 50.82 -7.20 -20.26
N GLY A 271 51.19 -6.01 -19.78
CA GLY A 271 50.47 -5.26 -18.74
C GLY A 271 50.56 -5.84 -17.32
N TYR A 272 51.29 -6.94 -17.12
CA TYR A 272 51.59 -7.44 -15.78
C TYR A 272 52.52 -6.47 -15.05
N LEU A 273 52.20 -6.16 -13.79
CA LEU A 273 53.05 -5.34 -12.94
C LEU A 273 53.64 -6.19 -11.82
N ALA A 274 54.96 -6.32 -11.79
CA ALA A 274 55.70 -7.06 -10.77
C ALA A 274 55.60 -6.40 -9.38
N ALA A 275 55.88 -7.17 -8.32
CA ALA A 275 55.87 -6.72 -6.93
C ALA A 275 56.75 -5.47 -6.70
N SER A 276 57.89 -5.38 -7.39
CA SER A 276 58.83 -4.25 -7.29
C SER A 276 58.29 -2.92 -7.81
N GLY A 277 57.20 -2.93 -8.59
CA GLY A 277 56.49 -1.75 -9.09
C GLY A 277 55.24 -1.38 -8.28
N ARG A 278 54.96 -2.09 -7.19
CA ARG A 278 53.75 -1.91 -6.35
C ARG A 278 54.10 -1.29 -5.00
N GLY A 279 53.13 -0.63 -4.37
CA GLY A 279 53.24 -0.08 -3.02
C GLY A 279 52.28 -0.75 -2.04
N THR A 280 52.20 -0.18 -0.84
CA THR A 280 51.32 -0.64 0.25
C THR A 280 50.53 0.54 0.79
N VAL A 281 49.32 0.31 1.26
CA VAL A 281 48.54 1.26 2.07
C VAL A 281 48.31 0.65 3.44
N SER A 282 48.68 1.36 4.51
CA SER A 282 48.42 0.92 5.88
C SER A 282 47.87 2.06 6.72
N GLY A 283 47.21 1.76 7.82
CA GLY A 283 46.87 2.78 8.80
C GLY A 283 45.78 2.33 9.74
N SER A 284 44.97 3.28 10.22
CA SER A 284 44.02 3.03 11.31
C SER A 284 42.59 3.42 10.96
N VAL A 285 41.64 2.73 11.57
CA VAL A 285 40.20 3.01 11.48
C VAL A 285 39.64 3.26 12.88
N SER A 286 38.61 4.10 12.97
CA SER A 286 37.90 4.37 14.22
C SER A 286 36.41 4.60 14.00
N GLY A 287 35.61 4.43 15.05
CA GLY A 287 34.16 4.71 15.04
C GLY A 287 33.27 3.58 14.48
N VAL A 288 33.84 2.45 14.05
CA VAL A 288 33.06 1.24 13.75
C VAL A 288 32.82 0.49 15.07
N PRO A 289 31.57 0.13 15.44
CA PRO A 289 31.31 -0.58 16.69
C PRO A 289 31.94 -1.99 16.69
N SER A 290 32.40 -2.45 17.86
CA SER A 290 33.21 -3.68 18.02
C SER A 290 32.52 -4.99 17.59
N GLY A 291 31.19 -5.00 17.47
CA GLY A 291 30.43 -6.15 16.98
C GLY A 291 30.39 -6.31 15.46
N PHE A 292 30.97 -5.38 14.68
CA PHE A 292 30.93 -5.39 13.22
C PHE A 292 32.30 -5.63 12.60
N LYS A 293 32.32 -6.33 11.46
CA LYS A 293 33.54 -6.46 10.66
C LYS A 293 33.80 -5.14 9.94
N ALA A 294 35.03 -4.66 9.99
CA ALA A 294 35.44 -3.49 9.21
C ALA A 294 36.31 -3.90 8.02
N VAL A 295 36.05 -3.28 6.86
CA VAL A 295 36.81 -3.49 5.63
C VAL A 295 37.18 -2.12 5.06
N VAL A 296 38.40 -1.98 4.56
CA VAL A 296 38.84 -0.83 3.78
C VAL A 296 38.92 -1.25 2.33
N GLY A 297 38.17 -0.59 1.45
CA GLY A 297 38.29 -0.73 -0.01
C GLY A 297 39.03 0.46 -0.61
N LEU A 298 39.87 0.20 -1.61
CA LEU A 298 40.55 1.21 -2.43
C LEU A 298 40.06 1.09 -3.85
N LYS A 299 39.75 2.20 -4.51
CA LYS A 299 39.41 2.18 -5.93
C LYS A 299 39.81 3.44 -6.68
N ASN A 300 40.14 3.25 -7.95
CA ASN A 300 40.14 4.28 -8.98
C ASN A 300 39.66 3.64 -10.31
N ALA A 301 39.82 4.38 -11.41
CA ALA A 301 39.44 3.91 -12.74
C ALA A 301 40.32 2.76 -13.26
N ASP A 302 41.54 2.59 -12.73
CA ASP A 302 42.49 1.57 -13.17
C ASP A 302 42.44 0.30 -12.35
N ALA A 303 42.24 0.38 -11.03
CA ALA A 303 42.32 -0.77 -10.13
C ALA A 303 41.45 -0.66 -8.87
N GLN A 304 41.16 -1.81 -8.26
CA GLN A 304 40.52 -1.95 -6.95
C GLN A 304 41.32 -2.86 -6.02
N TYR A 305 41.27 -2.58 -4.71
CA TYR A 305 41.91 -3.40 -3.67
C TYR A 305 41.08 -3.35 -2.39
N TRP A 306 41.35 -4.25 -1.44
CA TRP A 306 40.72 -4.22 -0.13
C TRP A 306 41.56 -4.90 0.94
N GLY A 307 41.27 -4.57 2.19
CA GLY A 307 41.86 -5.19 3.37
C GLY A 307 40.85 -5.28 4.50
N ARG A 308 40.86 -6.40 5.22
CA ARG A 308 40.13 -6.52 6.49
C ARG A 308 40.89 -5.75 7.57
N VAL A 309 40.14 -5.10 8.46
CA VAL A 309 40.71 -4.42 9.62
C VAL A 309 40.91 -5.44 10.73
N SER A 310 42.08 -5.42 11.37
CA SER A 310 42.41 -6.18 12.57
C SER A 310 42.61 -5.22 13.75
N GLY A 311 41.77 -5.34 14.78
CA GLY A 311 41.68 -4.34 15.84
C GLY A 311 41.24 -3.00 15.28
N THR A 312 42.14 -2.03 15.28
CA THR A 312 41.95 -0.71 14.65
C THR A 312 42.83 -0.51 13.42
N SER A 313 43.63 -1.49 13.02
CA SER A 313 44.65 -1.33 11.97
C SER A 313 44.30 -2.11 10.71
N PHE A 314 44.75 -1.62 9.56
CA PHE A 314 44.66 -2.34 8.29
C PHE A 314 45.94 -2.20 7.47
N SER A 315 46.18 -3.15 6.58
CA SER A 315 47.26 -3.11 5.59
C SER A 315 46.80 -3.77 4.29
N ILE A 316 47.04 -3.10 3.16
CA ILE A 316 46.70 -3.53 1.80
C ILE A 316 47.98 -3.43 0.98
N SER A 317 48.61 -4.57 0.69
CA SER A 317 49.86 -4.65 -0.05
C SER A 317 49.62 -4.92 -1.55
N GLY A 318 50.64 -4.68 -2.38
CA GLY A 318 50.57 -4.98 -3.81
C GLY A 318 49.74 -3.98 -4.62
N VAL A 319 49.53 -2.78 -4.10
CA VAL A 319 48.70 -1.74 -4.73
C VAL A 319 49.47 -1.06 -5.86
N ARG A 320 48.86 -0.92 -7.04
CA ARG A 320 49.45 -0.17 -8.18
C ARG A 320 49.66 1.29 -7.80
N PRO A 321 50.76 1.94 -8.22
CA PRO A 321 50.95 3.38 -8.03
C PRO A 321 49.77 4.18 -8.60
N GLY A 322 49.35 5.21 -7.88
CA GLY A 322 48.21 6.04 -8.26
C GLY A 322 47.44 6.58 -7.05
N THR A 323 46.47 7.45 -7.31
CA THR A 323 45.58 7.98 -6.28
C THR A 323 44.28 7.19 -6.24
N TYR A 324 43.88 6.78 -5.04
CA TYR A 324 42.70 5.95 -4.78
C TYR A 324 41.72 6.70 -3.89
N THR A 325 40.44 6.49 -4.16
CA THR A 325 39.38 6.71 -3.16
C THR A 325 39.40 5.53 -2.22
N ALA A 326 39.50 5.80 -0.92
CA ALA A 326 39.42 4.80 0.12
C ALA A 326 38.05 4.86 0.79
N THR A 327 37.40 3.71 0.96
CA THR A 327 36.08 3.59 1.60
C THR A 327 36.20 2.67 2.81
N LEU A 328 35.75 3.14 3.97
CA LEU A 328 35.59 2.34 5.18
C LEU A 328 34.18 1.76 5.19
N PHE A 329 34.10 0.44 5.31
CA PHE A 329 32.83 -0.29 5.40
C PHE A 329 32.62 -0.87 6.80
N LYS A 330 31.40 -0.73 7.32
CA LYS A 330 30.87 -1.50 8.45
C LYS A 330 30.06 -2.65 7.89
N ASN A 331 30.58 -3.87 8.00
CA ASN A 331 30.23 -5.01 7.16
C ASN A 331 30.28 -4.61 5.68
N GLU A 332 29.14 -4.27 5.07
CA GLU A 332 29.02 -3.86 3.66
C GLU A 332 28.43 -2.45 3.49
N LEU A 333 28.18 -1.71 4.57
CA LEU A 333 27.74 -0.32 4.54
C LEU A 333 28.92 0.63 4.49
N GLU A 334 28.91 1.56 3.53
CA GLU A 334 29.86 2.67 3.46
C GLU A 334 29.65 3.61 4.65
N VAL A 335 30.65 3.73 5.53
CA VAL A 335 30.57 4.55 6.74
C VAL A 335 31.65 5.62 6.83
N GLY A 336 32.68 5.56 5.99
CA GLY A 336 33.73 6.57 5.94
C GLY A 336 34.40 6.60 4.57
N THR A 337 35.03 7.72 4.22
CA THR A 337 35.76 7.88 2.96
C THR A 337 37.02 8.70 3.17
N GLY A 338 38.02 8.47 2.32
CA GLY A 338 39.29 9.19 2.28
C GLY A 338 39.95 9.10 0.92
N ARG A 339 41.14 9.68 0.78
CA ARG A 339 41.97 9.59 -0.42
C ARG A 339 43.40 9.24 -0.02
N VAL A 340 44.07 8.41 -0.82
CA VAL A 340 45.46 8.02 -0.60
C VAL A 340 46.19 7.93 -1.94
N THR A 341 47.44 8.37 -1.98
CA THR A 341 48.32 8.22 -3.15
C THR A 341 49.40 7.19 -2.83
N VAL A 342 49.52 6.20 -3.71
CA VAL A 342 50.47 5.09 -3.59
C VAL A 342 51.61 5.30 -4.59
N THR A 343 52.83 5.07 -4.13
CA THR A 343 54.03 5.03 -4.97
C THR A 343 54.69 3.65 -4.85
N ALA A 344 55.44 3.24 -5.87
CA ALA A 344 56.10 1.94 -5.89
C ALA A 344 57.08 1.81 -4.71
N ARG A 345 57.12 0.63 -4.09
CA ARG A 345 57.99 0.24 -2.96
C ARG A 345 57.80 1.02 -1.65
N ASN A 346 56.87 1.96 -1.60
CA ASN A 346 56.58 2.74 -0.40
C ASN A 346 55.26 2.31 0.24
N THR A 347 55.15 2.57 1.54
CA THR A 347 53.90 2.41 2.30
C THR A 347 53.28 3.78 2.51
N ALA A 348 52.08 3.98 1.98
CA ALA A 348 51.26 5.17 2.24
C ALA A 348 50.42 4.97 3.51
N THR A 349 50.36 5.99 4.36
CA THR A 349 49.57 5.96 5.60
C THR A 349 48.20 6.60 5.42
N LEU A 350 47.13 5.97 5.93
CA LEU A 350 45.77 6.49 5.86
C LEU A 350 44.99 6.23 7.15
N THR A 351 44.35 7.26 7.69
CA THR A 351 43.41 7.15 8.81
C THR A 351 41.98 7.37 8.32
N LEU A 352 41.06 6.46 8.66
CA LEU A 352 39.64 6.55 8.33
C LEU A 352 38.77 6.57 9.59
N LYS A 353 37.66 7.29 9.56
CA LYS A 353 36.70 7.37 10.65
C LYS A 353 35.29 7.11 10.12
N SER A 354 34.49 6.40 10.90
CA SER A 354 33.05 6.28 10.67
C SER A 354 32.35 7.63 10.92
N ASN A 355 31.53 8.04 9.96
CA ASN A 355 30.73 9.27 9.97
C ASN A 355 29.25 8.97 10.25
N GLU A 356 28.94 7.79 10.80
CA GLU A 356 27.55 7.40 11.10
C GLU A 356 26.91 8.31 12.15
N ASP A 357 25.66 8.69 11.86
CA ASP A 357 24.86 9.63 12.64
C ASP A 357 24.26 8.97 13.89
N THR A 358 24.61 9.45 15.07
CA THR A 358 24.09 8.99 16.36
C THR A 358 22.83 9.77 16.75
N LYS A 359 21.73 9.58 16.02
CA LYS A 359 20.42 10.15 16.41
C LYS A 359 19.69 9.24 17.39
N MET A 360 18.93 9.86 18.30
CA MET A 360 17.95 9.15 19.12
C MET A 360 16.98 8.40 18.22
N THR A 361 17.00 7.07 18.33
CA THR A 361 16.18 6.17 17.53
C THR A 361 15.03 5.68 18.40
N ILE A 362 13.79 5.86 17.95
CA ILE A 362 12.60 5.33 18.65
C ILE A 362 12.61 3.80 18.57
N TRP A 363 12.74 3.27 17.35
CA TRP A 363 12.88 1.86 17.07
C TRP A 363 13.64 1.68 15.76
N GLN A 364 14.23 0.50 15.58
CA GLN A 364 14.92 0.08 14.37
C GLN A 364 14.54 -1.38 14.09
N ILE A 365 14.29 -1.69 12.81
CA ILE A 365 14.11 -3.06 12.36
C ILE A 365 15.38 -3.45 11.58
N GLY A 366 16.01 -4.55 11.99
CA GLY A 366 17.30 -4.98 11.45
C GLY A 366 18.46 -4.08 11.89
N VAL A 367 19.58 -4.21 11.19
CA VAL A 367 20.84 -3.54 11.52
C VAL A 367 21.37 -2.82 10.27
N PRO A 368 21.77 -1.54 10.35
CA PRO A 368 22.28 -0.80 9.20
C PRO A 368 23.73 -1.20 8.93
N ASP A 369 23.93 -2.33 8.26
CA ASP A 369 25.26 -2.89 7.97
C ASP A 369 25.49 -3.22 6.49
N GLY A 370 24.57 -2.78 5.62
CA GLY A 370 24.66 -2.95 4.18
C GLY A 370 24.27 -4.35 3.69
N THR A 371 23.66 -5.16 4.57
CA THR A 371 23.20 -6.50 4.26
C THR A 371 21.73 -6.69 4.65
N PRO A 372 21.03 -7.70 4.09
CA PRO A 372 19.73 -8.14 4.58
C PRO A 372 19.83 -9.08 5.80
N ALA A 373 21.00 -9.29 6.39
CA ALA A 373 21.20 -10.30 7.42
C ALA A 373 20.23 -10.14 8.60
N GLY A 374 19.67 -11.26 9.06
CA GLY A 374 18.71 -11.31 10.16
C GLY A 374 17.25 -11.04 9.78
N PHE A 375 16.97 -10.59 8.55
CA PHE A 375 15.62 -10.53 8.00
C PHE A 375 15.13 -11.91 7.52
N LEU A 376 13.82 -12.06 7.36
CA LEU A 376 13.18 -13.26 6.85
C LEU A 376 13.73 -13.63 5.46
N ASN A 377 14.14 -14.90 5.29
CA ASN A 377 14.73 -15.50 4.08
C ASN A 377 16.12 -14.98 3.68
N ALA A 378 16.73 -14.07 4.44
CA ALA A 378 18.07 -13.56 4.14
C ALA A 378 19.17 -14.63 4.21
N ASP A 379 18.99 -15.62 5.09
CA ASP A 379 19.89 -16.77 5.26
C ASP A 379 19.92 -17.72 4.04
N LYS A 380 18.87 -17.67 3.20
CA LYS A 380 18.67 -18.58 2.06
C LYS A 380 18.97 -17.94 0.72
N ILE A 381 18.91 -16.61 0.63
CA ILE A 381 18.88 -15.91 -0.66
C ILE A 381 20.13 -16.15 -1.49
N GLU A 382 21.28 -16.38 -0.87
CA GLU A 382 22.54 -16.64 -1.57
C GLU A 382 22.59 -18.03 -2.23
N THR A 383 21.70 -18.96 -1.88
CA THR A 383 21.79 -20.36 -2.32
C THR A 383 20.52 -20.90 -2.99
N MET A 384 19.41 -20.16 -2.98
CA MET A 384 18.18 -20.56 -3.66
C MET A 384 17.32 -19.37 -4.10
N HIS A 385 16.45 -19.62 -5.08
CA HIS A 385 15.55 -18.61 -5.66
C HIS A 385 14.44 -18.21 -4.67
N PRO A 386 13.91 -16.97 -4.71
CA PRO A 386 12.78 -16.56 -3.86
C PRO A 386 11.52 -17.43 -3.96
N SER A 387 11.32 -18.14 -5.07
CA SER A 387 10.18 -19.06 -5.28
C SER A 387 10.44 -20.49 -4.76
N ASP A 388 11.60 -20.76 -4.18
CA ASP A 388 11.92 -22.10 -3.65
C ASP A 388 10.98 -22.47 -2.51
N LYS A 389 10.48 -23.71 -2.50
CA LYS A 389 9.56 -24.19 -1.46
C LYS A 389 10.17 -24.20 -0.06
N ARG A 390 11.50 -24.10 0.06
CA ARG A 390 12.23 -24.00 1.34
C ARG A 390 12.26 -22.57 1.88
N MET A 391 11.88 -21.56 1.09
CA MET A 391 11.70 -20.20 1.58
C MET A 391 10.49 -20.15 2.53
N SER A 392 10.61 -19.38 3.60
CA SER A 392 9.46 -19.04 4.44
C SER A 392 8.52 -18.09 3.68
N ASN A 393 7.24 -18.06 4.05
CA ASN A 393 6.25 -17.21 3.37
C ASN A 393 6.68 -15.74 3.39
N TRP A 394 6.75 -15.10 2.21
CA TRP A 394 7.26 -13.73 2.04
C TRP A 394 6.34 -12.63 2.59
N GLY A 395 5.06 -12.92 2.83
CA GLY A 395 4.06 -11.96 3.31
C GLY A 395 2.85 -11.83 2.37
N PRO A 396 2.07 -10.73 2.44
CA PRO A 396 2.27 -9.52 3.26
C PRO A 396 2.41 -9.80 4.76
N VAL A 397 3.20 -8.99 5.46
CA VAL A 397 3.42 -9.15 6.92
C VAL A 397 2.97 -7.93 7.70
N THR A 398 2.49 -8.17 8.93
CA THR A 398 2.33 -7.14 9.95
C THR A 398 3.43 -7.31 11.00
N TYR A 399 4.35 -6.34 11.09
CA TYR A 399 5.43 -6.31 12.06
C TYR A 399 5.06 -5.39 13.23
N THR A 400 5.04 -5.93 14.44
CA THR A 400 4.73 -5.15 15.65
C THR A 400 6.02 -4.86 16.42
N ILE A 401 6.39 -3.58 16.51
CA ILE A 401 7.56 -3.12 17.28
C ILE A 401 7.40 -3.54 18.75
N GLY A 402 8.42 -4.20 19.29
CA GLY A 402 8.44 -4.72 20.66
C GLY A 402 7.96 -6.17 20.81
N SER A 403 7.35 -6.76 19.78
CA SER A 403 6.85 -8.15 19.81
C SER A 403 7.41 -9.01 18.68
N SER A 404 7.41 -8.49 17.45
CA SER A 404 7.93 -9.21 16.28
C SER A 404 9.46 -9.27 16.31
N LYS A 405 10.02 -10.43 15.93
CA LYS A 405 11.48 -10.61 15.74
C LYS A 405 11.90 -10.09 14.36
N PRO A 406 13.11 -9.52 14.17
CA PRO A 406 13.57 -9.06 12.85
C PRO A 406 13.49 -10.13 11.75
N SER A 407 13.65 -11.40 12.11
CA SER A 407 13.51 -12.55 11.21
C SER A 407 12.09 -12.81 10.69
N SER A 408 11.10 -12.05 11.15
CA SER A 408 9.73 -12.05 10.61
C SER A 408 9.47 -10.90 9.63
N PHE A 409 10.41 -9.96 9.50
CA PHE A 409 10.33 -8.88 8.51
C PHE A 409 11.00 -9.33 7.20
N PRO A 410 10.32 -9.26 6.05
CA PRO A 410 10.84 -9.74 4.77
C PRO A 410 12.09 -8.99 4.33
N MET A 411 13.13 -9.72 3.92
CA MET A 411 14.37 -9.11 3.42
C MET A 411 14.19 -8.29 2.13
N ALA A 412 13.10 -8.53 1.39
CA ALA A 412 12.78 -7.88 0.13
C ALA A 412 11.28 -7.60 0.02
N GLN A 413 10.94 -6.48 -0.58
CA GLN A 413 9.57 -6.12 -0.95
C GLN A 413 9.38 -6.27 -2.46
N PHE A 414 8.39 -7.04 -2.86
CA PHE A 414 7.97 -7.20 -4.25
C PHE A 414 6.53 -6.69 -4.38
N ILE A 415 6.31 -5.79 -5.33
CA ILE A 415 5.01 -5.11 -5.54
C ILE A 415 3.84 -6.10 -5.67
N GLN A 416 4.08 -7.25 -6.31
CA GLN A 416 3.05 -8.26 -6.60
C GLN A 416 3.12 -9.51 -5.71
N VAL A 417 4.00 -9.55 -4.70
CA VAL A 417 4.14 -10.74 -3.81
C VAL A 417 3.73 -10.42 -2.39
N ASN A 418 4.34 -9.41 -1.76
CA ASN A 418 4.21 -9.18 -0.32
C ASN A 418 3.96 -7.71 0.06
N ASN A 419 3.49 -6.90 -0.90
CA ASN A 419 3.15 -5.50 -0.69
C ASN A 419 1.67 -5.36 -0.26
N PRO A 420 1.33 -4.55 0.77
CA PRO A 420 2.22 -3.77 1.61
C PRO A 420 2.71 -4.53 2.85
N THR A 421 3.89 -4.18 3.36
CA THR A 421 4.29 -4.52 4.73
C THR A 421 3.79 -3.48 5.71
N THR A 422 3.08 -3.92 6.75
CA THR A 422 2.50 -3.06 7.77
C THR A 422 3.36 -3.05 9.03
N ILE A 423 3.69 -1.87 9.56
CA ILE A 423 4.42 -1.74 10.84
C ILE A 423 3.49 -1.14 11.88
N LYS A 424 3.27 -1.86 12.99
CA LYS A 424 2.52 -1.38 14.16
C LYS A 424 3.50 -1.02 15.29
N TRP A 425 3.30 0.12 15.94
CA TRP A 425 4.04 0.46 17.16
C TRP A 425 3.20 1.37 18.06
N THR A 426 3.56 1.41 19.34
CA THR A 426 2.99 2.35 20.32
C THR A 426 4.01 3.45 20.58
N ALA A 427 3.61 4.72 20.44
CA ALA A 427 4.43 5.86 20.83
C ALA A 427 4.07 6.31 22.25
N ASN A 428 5.06 6.60 23.08
CA ASN A 428 4.85 7.28 24.36
C ASN A 428 4.87 8.81 24.17
N SER A 429 4.52 9.56 25.22
CA SER A 429 4.42 11.03 25.18
C SER A 429 5.73 11.72 24.77
N SER A 430 6.90 11.21 25.15
CA SER A 430 8.20 11.77 24.72
C SER A 430 8.55 11.46 23.25
N GLN A 431 7.83 10.53 22.63
CA GLN A 431 7.98 10.15 21.22
C GLN A 431 7.02 10.90 20.28
N ILE A 432 6.09 11.69 20.83
CA ILE A 432 5.20 12.61 20.10
C ILE A 432 5.99 13.83 19.60
N GLY A 433 5.60 14.39 18.45
CA GLY A 433 6.33 15.47 17.78
C GLY A 433 6.96 15.05 16.44
N ALA A 434 7.78 15.92 15.85
CA ALA A 434 8.37 15.70 14.52
C ALA A 434 9.33 14.50 14.50
N ARG A 435 9.06 13.51 13.66
CA ARG A 435 9.87 12.29 13.47
C ARG A 435 10.22 12.05 12.01
N THR A 436 11.29 11.29 11.80
CA THR A 436 11.81 10.94 10.48
C THR A 436 11.90 9.43 10.34
N LEU A 437 11.30 8.90 9.29
CA LEU A 437 11.48 7.50 8.92
C LEU A 437 12.64 7.38 7.93
N ARG A 438 13.56 6.44 8.20
CA ARG A 438 14.67 6.11 7.31
C ARG A 438 14.50 4.66 6.83
N ILE A 439 14.44 4.45 5.52
CA ILE A 439 14.38 3.12 4.91
C ILE A 439 15.67 2.91 4.13
N ARG A 440 16.50 1.97 4.57
CA ARG A 440 17.75 1.61 3.91
C ARG A 440 17.54 0.34 3.10
N ILE A 441 17.95 0.37 1.85
CA ILE A 441 17.91 -0.77 0.93
C ILE A 441 19.31 -1.04 0.40
N THR A 442 19.64 -2.31 0.19
CA THR A 442 20.91 -2.70 -0.44
C THR A 442 20.81 -2.66 -1.97
N TRP A 443 19.61 -2.94 -2.49
CA TRP A 443 19.33 -3.14 -3.91
C TRP A 443 17.93 -2.63 -4.29
N SER A 444 17.75 -2.26 -5.57
CA SER A 444 16.44 -1.99 -6.18
C SER A 444 16.37 -2.60 -7.58
N PHE A 445 15.16 -3.00 -8.01
CA PHE A 445 14.90 -3.51 -9.35
C PHE A 445 13.68 -2.80 -9.95
N ALA A 446 13.69 -2.59 -11.27
CA ALA A 446 12.58 -1.97 -12.01
C ALA A 446 12.05 -0.65 -11.40
N ASN A 447 12.97 0.24 -10.98
CA ASN A 447 12.64 1.54 -10.35
C ASN A 447 11.76 1.42 -9.09
N ALA A 448 11.75 0.27 -8.41
CA ALA A 448 11.03 0.09 -7.16
C ALA A 448 11.58 1.01 -6.05
N ARG A 449 10.68 1.70 -5.36
CA ARG A 449 10.96 2.61 -4.23
C ARG A 449 9.79 2.62 -3.25
N PRO A 450 10.03 2.83 -1.94
CA PRO A 450 8.97 2.80 -0.94
C PRO A 450 8.13 4.09 -0.99
N VAL A 451 6.80 3.93 -0.95
CA VAL A 451 5.85 4.99 -0.59
C VAL A 451 5.31 4.65 0.79
N VAL A 452 5.41 5.58 1.72
CA VAL A 452 5.12 5.33 3.14
C VAL A 452 3.79 5.96 3.50
N LYS A 453 2.89 5.18 4.08
CA LYS A 453 1.70 5.68 4.76
C LYS A 453 1.87 5.56 6.26
N VAL A 454 1.74 6.67 6.98
CA VAL A 454 1.73 6.73 8.44
C VAL A 454 0.40 7.33 8.88
N ASN A 455 -0.46 6.53 9.50
CA ASN A 455 -1.84 6.91 9.82
C ASN A 455 -2.58 7.40 8.56
N SER A 456 -3.08 8.63 8.57
CA SER A 456 -3.72 9.28 7.40
C SER A 456 -2.73 9.98 6.46
N TRP A 457 -1.47 10.14 6.85
CA TRP A 457 -0.45 10.78 6.01
C TRP A 457 0.17 9.78 5.03
N THR A 458 0.34 10.20 3.77
CA THR A 458 1.07 9.46 2.75
C THR A 458 2.24 10.29 2.25
N SER A 459 3.41 9.67 2.09
CA SER A 459 4.60 10.33 1.53
C SER A 459 4.44 10.57 0.04
N ALA A 460 5.08 11.62 -0.47
CA ALA A 460 5.34 11.71 -1.91
C ALA A 460 6.17 10.49 -2.36
N ALA A 461 6.03 10.09 -3.62
CA ALA A 461 6.87 9.07 -4.21
C ALA A 461 8.33 9.59 -4.30
N PRO A 462 9.30 8.90 -3.68
CA PRO A 462 10.71 9.31 -3.80
C PRO A 462 11.21 9.17 -5.24
N ALA A 463 12.31 9.86 -5.54
CA ALA A 463 13.05 9.67 -6.78
C ALA A 463 13.52 8.20 -6.90
N ALA A 464 13.60 7.71 -8.15
CA ALA A 464 14.13 6.39 -8.40
C ALA A 464 15.63 6.34 -8.01
N PRO A 465 16.08 5.25 -7.36
CA PRO A 465 17.50 5.06 -7.08
C PRO A 465 18.29 4.81 -8.37
N PRO A 466 19.63 4.94 -8.37
CA PRO A 466 20.46 4.60 -9.52
C PRO A 466 20.16 3.18 -10.03
N ARG A 467 19.86 3.08 -11.33
CA ARG A 467 19.47 1.82 -11.97
C ARG A 467 20.67 0.90 -12.11
N ILE A 468 20.54 -0.32 -11.61
CA ILE A 468 21.43 -1.43 -11.94
C ILE A 468 20.70 -2.29 -12.97
N ASN A 469 21.22 -2.38 -14.20
CA ASN A 469 20.55 -3.08 -15.30
C ASN A 469 20.79 -4.59 -15.23
N SER A 470 20.33 -5.20 -14.14
CA SER A 470 20.56 -6.61 -13.81
C SER A 470 19.42 -7.14 -12.95
N ARG A 471 19.08 -8.42 -13.09
CA ARG A 471 18.38 -9.14 -12.01
C ARG A 471 19.30 -9.23 -10.79
N GLY A 472 18.74 -9.20 -9.59
CA GLY A 472 19.51 -9.18 -8.33
C GLY A 472 19.08 -10.33 -7.41
N VAL A 473 18.04 -10.08 -6.61
CA VAL A 473 17.53 -11.01 -5.59
C VAL A 473 17.15 -12.40 -6.14
N THR A 474 16.65 -12.48 -7.38
CA THR A 474 16.34 -13.76 -8.05
C THR A 474 17.58 -14.51 -8.56
N ARG A 475 18.75 -13.88 -8.55
CA ARG A 475 20.04 -14.47 -8.92
C ARG A 475 21.02 -14.44 -7.75
N ASN A 476 20.49 -14.73 -6.56
CA ASN A 476 21.27 -14.98 -5.36
C ASN A 476 22.20 -13.83 -4.91
N SER A 477 21.83 -12.58 -5.22
CA SER A 477 22.58 -11.40 -4.82
C SER A 477 21.69 -10.33 -4.20
N TYR A 478 22.23 -9.63 -3.21
CA TYR A 478 21.61 -8.47 -2.57
C TYR A 478 22.46 -7.20 -2.68
N ARG A 479 23.70 -7.30 -3.19
CA ARG A 479 24.67 -6.20 -3.17
C ARG A 479 24.41 -5.21 -4.29
N GLY A 480 24.07 -3.97 -3.96
CA GLY A 480 23.86 -2.87 -4.90
C GLY A 480 24.48 -1.56 -4.42
N HIS A 481 23.84 -0.43 -4.68
CA HIS A 481 24.38 0.90 -4.36
C HIS A 481 24.15 1.39 -2.92
N ASN A 482 23.54 0.58 -2.04
CA ASN A 482 23.11 1.00 -0.69
C ASN A 482 22.38 2.36 -0.69
N HIS A 483 21.07 2.34 -0.89
CA HIS A 483 20.28 3.57 -0.95
C HIS A 483 19.49 3.80 0.35
N MET A 484 19.38 5.05 0.79
CA MET A 484 18.60 5.44 1.97
C MET A 484 17.51 6.43 1.58
N TYR A 485 16.25 6.03 1.75
CA TYR A 485 15.11 6.93 1.69
C TYR A 485 14.90 7.57 3.05
N VAL A 486 14.67 8.88 3.07
CA VAL A 486 14.41 9.64 4.28
C VAL A 486 13.10 10.38 4.09
N SER A 487 12.12 10.13 4.97
CA SER A 487 10.91 10.94 4.98
C SER A 487 11.24 12.36 5.44
N GLY A 488 10.51 13.37 4.98
CA GLY A 488 10.50 14.66 5.68
C GLY A 488 10.06 14.48 7.15
N PRO A 489 10.40 15.42 8.06
CA PRO A 489 9.90 15.37 9.43
C PRO A 489 8.36 15.41 9.43
N LYS A 490 7.74 14.49 10.18
CA LYS A 490 6.29 14.42 10.36
C LYS A 490 5.94 14.39 11.84
N THR A 491 5.07 15.29 12.26
CA THR A 491 4.59 15.37 13.63
C THR A 491 3.66 14.19 13.90
N LEU A 492 4.05 13.33 14.83
CA LEU A 492 3.16 12.34 15.40
C LEU A 492 2.25 13.04 16.41
N PHE A 493 0.94 12.79 16.34
CA PHE A 493 -0.06 13.31 17.27
C PHE A 493 -0.50 12.20 18.25
N PRO A 494 -0.89 12.54 19.49
CA PRO A 494 -1.56 11.59 20.37
C PRO A 494 -2.93 11.22 19.78
N ALA A 495 -3.21 9.92 19.68
CA ALA A 495 -4.51 9.41 19.22
C ALA A 495 -5.34 8.95 20.42
N GLY A 496 -6.47 9.63 20.68
CA GLY A 496 -7.48 9.20 21.65
C GLY A 496 -8.48 8.17 21.07
N PRO A 497 -9.32 7.52 21.90
CA PRO A 497 -10.29 6.50 21.46
C PRO A 497 -11.23 7.06 20.39
N SER A 498 -11.64 8.31 20.50
CA SER A 498 -12.54 8.96 19.54
C SER A 498 -11.94 9.05 18.12
N TYR A 499 -10.62 9.29 18.01
CA TYR A 499 -9.90 9.26 16.72
C TYR A 499 -9.69 7.83 16.22
N LEU A 500 -9.36 6.89 17.11
CA LEU A 500 -9.18 5.48 16.76
C LEU A 500 -10.49 4.84 16.28
N GLY A 501 -11.60 5.13 16.96
CA GLY A 501 -12.95 4.73 16.57
C GLY A 501 -13.36 5.36 15.25
N TYR A 502 -13.07 6.64 15.01
CA TYR A 502 -13.28 7.24 13.69
C TYR A 502 -12.51 6.50 12.58
N VAL A 503 -11.20 6.26 12.78
CA VAL A 503 -10.37 5.57 11.79
C VAL A 503 -10.87 4.15 11.53
N ARG A 504 -11.30 3.44 12.58
CA ARG A 504 -11.85 2.09 12.48
C ARG A 504 -13.18 2.09 11.72
N ARG A 505 -14.14 2.96 12.07
CA ARG A 505 -15.40 3.12 11.32
C ARG A 505 -15.19 3.48 9.86
N ALA A 506 -14.29 4.42 9.58
CA ALA A 506 -13.98 4.84 8.22
C ALA A 506 -13.33 3.71 7.39
N THR A 507 -12.49 2.87 8.02
CA THR A 507 -11.81 1.76 7.35
C THR A 507 -12.75 0.57 7.15
N SER A 508 -13.58 0.27 8.16
CA SER A 508 -14.48 -0.89 8.18
C SER A 508 -15.88 -0.58 7.61
N LYS A 509 -16.17 0.67 7.28
CA LYS A 509 -17.48 1.17 6.79
C LYS A 509 -18.65 0.84 7.72
N LEU A 510 -18.40 0.81 9.03
CA LEU A 510 -19.41 0.52 10.05
C LEU A 510 -20.11 1.81 10.50
N THR A 511 -21.39 1.71 10.86
CA THR A 511 -22.06 2.75 11.64
C THR A 511 -21.48 2.82 13.05
N PHE A 512 -21.88 3.82 13.84
CA PHE A 512 -21.44 3.92 15.23
C PHE A 512 -21.85 2.69 16.05
N GLU A 513 -23.06 2.22 15.80
CA GLU A 513 -23.70 1.13 16.51
C GLU A 513 -23.10 -0.22 16.11
N GLU A 514 -22.78 -0.39 14.83
CA GLU A 514 -22.10 -1.59 14.32
C GLU A 514 -20.65 -1.67 14.80
N ASP A 515 -19.94 -0.53 14.89
CA ASP A 515 -18.59 -0.46 15.46
C ASP A 515 -18.61 -0.72 16.97
N ASP A 516 -19.58 -0.15 17.69
CA ASP A 516 -19.78 -0.36 19.12
C ASP A 516 -20.10 -1.84 19.41
N ALA A 517 -20.96 -2.47 18.60
CA ALA A 517 -21.31 -3.88 18.71
C ALA A 517 -20.14 -4.81 18.35
N ALA A 518 -19.41 -4.50 17.27
CA ALA A 518 -18.23 -5.26 16.85
C ALA A 518 -17.12 -5.23 17.91
N GLU A 519 -16.87 -4.07 18.55
CA GLU A 519 -15.93 -3.96 19.65
C GLU A 519 -16.38 -4.71 20.90
N ALA A 520 -17.65 -4.61 21.28
CA ALA A 520 -18.18 -5.34 22.43
C ALA A 520 -18.08 -6.86 22.22
N GLU A 521 -18.36 -7.33 21.01
CA GLU A 521 -18.24 -8.73 20.63
C GLU A 521 -16.77 -9.17 20.54
N GLU A 522 -15.86 -8.33 20.05
CA GLU A 522 -14.41 -8.57 20.00
C GLU A 522 -13.77 -8.54 21.40
N ALA A 523 -14.20 -7.65 22.30
CA ALA A 523 -13.75 -7.59 23.69
C ALA A 523 -14.27 -8.78 24.52
N ALA A 524 -15.53 -9.17 24.33
CA ALA A 524 -16.10 -10.37 24.93
C ALA A 524 -15.41 -11.64 24.42
N ARG A 525 -15.06 -11.71 23.13
CA ARG A 525 -14.28 -12.81 22.54
C ARG A 525 -12.84 -12.82 23.04
N ASN A 526 -12.13 -11.69 23.05
CA ASN A 526 -10.75 -11.59 23.55
C ASN A 526 -10.64 -11.95 25.04
N ALA A 527 -11.68 -11.71 25.84
CA ALA A 527 -11.74 -12.14 27.22
C ALA A 527 -11.92 -13.66 27.39
N GLN A 528 -12.28 -14.39 26.33
CA GLN A 528 -12.58 -15.82 26.33
C GLN A 528 -11.49 -16.69 25.65
N LEU A 529 -10.50 -16.11 24.97
CA LEU A 529 -9.53 -16.85 24.15
C LEU A 529 -8.31 -17.37 24.94
N ASN A 530 -7.98 -18.65 24.73
CA ASN A 530 -6.67 -19.25 25.04
C ASN A 530 -5.94 -19.64 23.73
N GLY A 531 -4.64 -19.97 23.84
CA GLY A 531 -3.68 -20.01 22.73
C GLY A 531 -3.96 -20.95 21.54
N ASP A 532 -4.86 -21.93 21.64
CA ASP A 532 -5.20 -22.84 20.54
C ASP A 532 -6.25 -22.25 19.56
N ASP A 533 -7.00 -21.22 19.97
CA ASP A 533 -8.13 -20.66 19.22
C ASP A 533 -7.74 -19.63 18.13
N ALA A 534 -6.45 -19.25 18.06
CA ALA A 534 -5.95 -18.24 17.13
C ALA A 534 -5.96 -18.71 15.65
N GLU A 535 -5.93 -20.02 15.40
CA GLU A 535 -5.97 -20.58 14.04
C GLU A 535 -7.40 -20.60 13.48
N GLU A 536 -8.42 -20.70 14.34
CA GLU A 536 -9.84 -20.62 13.95
C GLU A 536 -10.26 -19.18 13.60
N GLU A 537 -9.69 -18.18 14.30
CA GLU A 537 -9.95 -16.76 14.06
C GLU A 537 -9.41 -16.26 12.70
N LEU A 538 -8.29 -16.80 12.24
CA LEU A 538 -7.66 -16.42 10.97
C LEU A 538 -8.52 -16.78 9.72
N TYR A 539 -9.48 -17.70 9.86
CA TYR A 539 -10.32 -18.20 8.76
C TYR A 539 -11.84 -18.22 9.09
N ARG A 540 -12.30 -17.36 9.99
CA ARG A 540 -13.74 -17.20 10.31
C ARG A 540 -14.52 -16.69 9.07
N GLY A 541 -15.69 -17.27 8.78
CA GLY A 541 -16.51 -16.98 7.60
C GLY A 541 -16.19 -17.83 6.36
N ILE A 542 -15.06 -18.55 6.38
CA ILE A 542 -14.66 -19.43 5.27
C ILE A 542 -15.34 -20.78 5.43
N GLY A 543 -16.19 -21.15 4.47
CA GLY A 543 -16.94 -22.41 4.48
C GLY A 543 -18.17 -22.42 5.39
N ASP A 544 -18.53 -21.26 5.96
CA ASP A 544 -19.63 -21.12 6.93
C ASP A 544 -20.97 -20.74 6.26
N GLU A 545 -21.01 -20.56 4.93
CA GLU A 545 -22.25 -20.31 4.17
C GLU A 545 -23.24 -21.49 4.33
N GLU A 546 -24.50 -21.16 4.66
CA GLU A 546 -25.60 -22.14 4.72
C GLU A 546 -25.90 -22.72 3.33
N GLU A 547 -26.14 -24.03 3.30
CA GLU A 547 -26.44 -24.75 2.07
C GLU A 547 -27.95 -24.64 1.77
N SER A 548 -28.31 -24.11 0.61
CA SER A 548 -29.70 -24.09 0.16
C SER A 548 -30.23 -25.52 -0.07
N GLU A 549 -31.55 -25.70 0.05
CA GLU A 549 -32.21 -26.99 -0.15
C GLU A 549 -31.88 -27.61 -1.53
N ASP A 550 -31.82 -26.77 -2.56
CA ASP A 550 -31.41 -27.15 -3.93
C ASP A 550 -29.95 -27.64 -4.04
N LEU A 551 -29.04 -27.15 -3.18
CA LEU A 551 -27.65 -27.60 -3.15
C LEU A 551 -27.52 -28.95 -2.46
N LEU A 552 -28.30 -29.18 -1.40
CA LEU A 552 -28.31 -30.43 -0.64
C LEU A 552 -28.90 -31.61 -1.43
N GLN A 553 -29.80 -31.34 -2.38
CA GLN A 553 -30.43 -32.36 -3.23
C GLN A 553 -29.66 -32.65 -4.54
N ARG A 554 -28.46 -32.08 -4.72
CA ARG A 554 -27.67 -32.23 -5.95
C ARG A 554 -27.19 -33.68 -6.15
N ASP A 555 -27.34 -34.20 -7.36
CA ASP A 555 -26.78 -35.52 -7.72
C ASP A 555 -25.27 -35.41 -8.00
N PRO A 556 -24.39 -36.13 -7.28
CA PRO A 556 -22.95 -36.14 -7.53
C PRO A 556 -22.57 -36.64 -8.93
N LYS A 557 -23.47 -37.33 -9.64
CA LYS A 557 -23.26 -37.71 -11.05
C LYS A 557 -23.33 -36.52 -12.01
N ASP A 558 -24.00 -35.43 -11.63
CA ASP A 558 -24.11 -34.18 -12.41
C ASP A 558 -23.10 -33.11 -11.96
N TRP A 559 -21.89 -33.55 -11.57
CA TRP A 559 -20.85 -32.66 -11.04
C TRP A 559 -20.35 -31.60 -12.03
N LYS A 560 -20.54 -31.80 -13.34
CA LYS A 560 -20.12 -30.82 -14.37
C LYS A 560 -21.01 -29.58 -14.42
N ASN A 561 -22.25 -29.69 -13.96
CA ASN A 561 -23.15 -28.54 -13.85
C ASN A 561 -23.16 -27.97 -12.43
N GLN A 562 -22.40 -28.53 -11.50
CA GLN A 562 -22.32 -28.10 -10.10
C GLN A 562 -21.55 -26.78 -9.96
N ASP A 563 -22.06 -25.89 -9.10
CA ASP A 563 -21.31 -24.73 -8.63
C ASP A 563 -20.34 -25.15 -7.51
N HIS A 564 -19.09 -25.42 -7.87
CA HIS A 564 -18.08 -25.91 -6.91
C HIS A 564 -17.76 -24.91 -5.81
N TYR A 565 -17.89 -23.60 -6.05
CA TYR A 565 -17.67 -22.59 -5.01
C TYR A 565 -18.83 -22.55 -4.02
N ALA A 566 -20.07 -22.66 -4.50
CA ALA A 566 -21.24 -22.70 -3.62
C ALA A 566 -21.27 -23.95 -2.74
N VAL A 567 -20.91 -25.12 -3.29
CA VAL A 567 -20.83 -26.36 -2.50
C VAL A 567 -19.77 -26.28 -1.39
N MET A 568 -18.67 -25.54 -1.61
CA MET A 568 -17.64 -25.31 -0.59
C MET A 568 -17.97 -24.17 0.38
N GLY A 569 -19.07 -23.43 0.19
CA GLY A 569 -19.38 -22.24 0.99
C GLY A 569 -18.40 -21.09 0.74
N LEU A 570 -18.01 -20.90 -0.52
CA LEU A 570 -17.08 -19.88 -1.01
C LEU A 570 -17.72 -19.04 -2.13
N SER A 571 -19.05 -18.95 -2.18
CA SER A 571 -19.79 -18.21 -3.21
C SER A 571 -19.43 -16.73 -3.23
N HIS A 572 -19.17 -16.12 -2.07
CA HIS A 572 -18.76 -14.73 -1.97
C HIS A 572 -17.32 -14.45 -2.46
N LEU A 573 -16.45 -15.48 -2.52
CA LEU A 573 -15.05 -15.35 -2.94
C LEU A 573 -14.82 -15.81 -4.38
N ARG A 574 -15.52 -16.85 -4.86
CA ARG A 574 -15.35 -17.45 -6.21
C ARG A 574 -13.85 -17.64 -6.55
N TYR A 575 -13.47 -17.24 -7.77
CA TYR A 575 -12.09 -17.25 -8.26
C TYR A 575 -11.09 -16.47 -7.40
N LYS A 576 -11.52 -15.59 -6.47
CA LYS A 576 -10.66 -14.86 -5.53
C LYS A 576 -10.29 -15.69 -4.28
N ALA A 577 -10.92 -16.85 -4.05
CA ALA A 577 -10.64 -17.70 -2.89
C ALA A 577 -9.18 -18.23 -2.92
N THR A 578 -8.45 -18.12 -1.81
CA THR A 578 -7.09 -18.66 -1.71
C THR A 578 -7.10 -20.17 -1.54
N GLN A 579 -5.97 -20.82 -1.81
CA GLN A 579 -5.82 -22.26 -1.66
C GLN A 579 -6.06 -22.72 -0.20
N ASP A 580 -5.65 -21.91 0.77
CA ASP A 580 -5.82 -22.23 2.18
C ASP A 580 -7.28 -22.01 2.64
N GLN A 581 -7.96 -21.01 2.09
CA GLN A 581 -9.41 -20.86 2.28
C GLN A 581 -10.18 -22.07 1.74
N ILE A 582 -9.81 -22.60 0.57
CA ILE A 582 -10.42 -23.81 -0.01
C ILE A 582 -10.19 -25.04 0.87
N LYS A 583 -8.99 -25.20 1.45
CA LYS A 583 -8.70 -26.31 2.38
C LYS A 583 -9.45 -26.17 3.69
N VAL A 584 -9.54 -24.98 4.26
CA VAL A 584 -10.29 -24.71 5.50
C VAL A 584 -11.77 -24.98 5.28
N ALA A 585 -12.33 -24.46 4.19
CA ALA A 585 -13.71 -24.72 3.77
C ALA A 585 -13.97 -26.23 3.60
N ASN A 586 -13.04 -26.97 2.99
CA ASN A 586 -13.14 -28.42 2.87
C ASN A 586 -13.21 -29.11 4.24
N ARG A 587 -12.30 -28.76 5.16
CA ARG A 587 -12.28 -29.34 6.50
C ARG A 587 -13.61 -29.11 7.22
N LYS A 588 -14.15 -27.89 7.16
CA LYS A 588 -15.44 -27.56 7.78
C LYS A 588 -16.62 -28.30 7.13
N LYS A 589 -16.71 -28.30 5.79
CA LYS A 589 -17.79 -28.99 5.06
C LYS A 589 -17.74 -30.51 5.23
N VAL A 590 -16.54 -31.11 5.21
CA VAL A 590 -16.33 -32.53 5.53
C VAL A 590 -16.77 -32.83 6.95
N LEU A 591 -16.39 -32.02 7.94
CA LEU A 591 -16.79 -32.21 9.34
C LEU A 591 -18.31 -32.07 9.58
N LYS A 592 -19.00 -31.26 8.76
CA LYS A 592 -20.44 -31.01 8.83
C LYS A 592 -21.28 -32.08 8.12
N HIS A 593 -20.79 -32.60 6.99
CA HIS A 593 -21.54 -33.53 6.14
C HIS A 593 -20.97 -34.96 6.13
N HIS A 594 -20.06 -35.30 7.04
CA HIS A 594 -19.49 -36.66 7.10
C HIS A 594 -20.57 -37.72 7.38
N PRO A 595 -20.60 -38.85 6.65
CA PRO A 595 -21.62 -39.89 6.82
C PRO A 595 -21.67 -40.47 8.24
N ASP A 596 -20.52 -40.68 8.90
CA ASP A 596 -20.46 -41.22 10.28
C ASP A 596 -21.10 -40.33 11.36
N LYS A 597 -21.23 -39.01 11.12
CA LYS A 597 -21.86 -38.10 12.10
C LYS A 597 -23.38 -38.03 11.96
N LYS A 598 -23.93 -38.53 10.85
CA LYS A 598 -25.36 -38.49 10.53
C LYS A 598 -26.03 -39.86 10.58
N SER A 599 -25.26 -40.95 10.65
CA SER A 599 -25.74 -42.32 10.82
C SER A 599 -26.31 -42.54 12.23
N GLY A 600 -27.50 -42.03 12.51
CA GLY A 600 -28.18 -42.21 13.81
C GLY A 600 -29.37 -41.28 14.08
N LEU A 601 -29.63 -40.28 13.23
CA LEU A 601 -30.74 -39.33 13.41
C LEU A 601 -31.99 -39.77 12.62
N PRO A 602 -33.19 -39.83 13.24
CA PRO A 602 -34.43 -40.21 12.56
C PRO A 602 -34.87 -39.11 11.58
N GLY A 603 -35.05 -39.47 10.31
CA GLY A 603 -35.52 -38.57 9.24
C GLY A 603 -34.49 -38.21 8.17
N HIS A 604 -33.24 -38.68 8.25
CA HIS A 604 -32.23 -38.45 7.21
C HIS A 604 -32.38 -39.43 6.04
N SER A 605 -32.56 -38.87 4.84
CA SER A 605 -32.68 -39.60 3.58
C SER A 605 -31.30 -40.01 3.04
N SER A 606 -31.26 -40.96 2.10
CA SER A 606 -30.04 -41.42 1.42
C SER A 606 -29.27 -40.32 0.66
N ASN A 607 -29.79 -39.08 0.60
CA ASN A 607 -29.18 -37.94 -0.07
C ASN A 607 -28.03 -37.28 0.73
N ASP A 608 -27.86 -37.57 2.01
CA ASP A 608 -26.75 -37.00 2.81
C ASP A 608 -25.36 -37.50 2.35
N ASP A 609 -25.28 -38.73 1.82
CA ASP A 609 -24.07 -39.28 1.17
C ASP A 609 -23.83 -38.64 -0.22
N ALA A 610 -24.89 -38.20 -0.90
CA ALA A 610 -24.82 -37.58 -2.22
C ALA A 610 -24.16 -36.19 -2.16
N PHE A 611 -24.52 -35.36 -1.18
CA PHE A 611 -23.91 -34.04 -1.00
C PHE A 611 -22.46 -34.13 -0.53
N PHE A 612 -22.12 -35.09 0.35
CA PHE A 612 -20.73 -35.33 0.75
C PHE A 612 -19.83 -35.65 -0.45
N LYS A 613 -20.32 -36.46 -1.41
CA LYS A 613 -19.62 -36.72 -2.69
C LYS A 613 -19.50 -35.45 -3.54
N CYS A 614 -20.49 -34.57 -3.53
CA CYS A 614 -20.40 -33.26 -4.19
C CYS A 614 -19.32 -32.36 -3.56
N VAL A 615 -19.17 -32.36 -2.23
CA VAL A 615 -18.11 -31.64 -1.50
C VAL A 615 -16.74 -32.19 -1.86
N ALA A 616 -16.57 -33.52 -1.85
CA ALA A 616 -15.32 -34.15 -2.24
C ALA A 616 -14.93 -33.80 -3.68
N LYS A 617 -15.91 -33.79 -4.60
CA LYS A 617 -15.68 -33.41 -6.01
C LYS A 617 -15.36 -31.92 -6.17
N ALA A 618 -16.03 -31.04 -5.43
CA ALA A 618 -15.75 -29.61 -5.42
C ALA A 618 -14.33 -29.31 -4.94
N PHE A 619 -13.89 -29.98 -3.87
CA PHE A 619 -12.51 -29.86 -3.40
C PHE A 619 -11.50 -30.41 -4.42
N GLU A 620 -11.78 -31.54 -5.08
CA GLU A 620 -10.90 -32.09 -6.14
C GLU A 620 -10.69 -31.09 -7.29
N VAL A 621 -11.75 -30.40 -7.71
CA VAL A 621 -11.72 -29.39 -8.78
C VAL A 621 -11.03 -28.11 -8.31
N LEU A 622 -11.44 -27.54 -7.17
CA LEU A 622 -10.97 -26.24 -6.70
C LEU A 622 -9.57 -26.27 -6.09
N SER A 623 -9.15 -27.40 -5.51
CA SER A 623 -7.82 -27.53 -4.92
C SER A 623 -6.72 -27.76 -5.96
N ASN A 624 -7.05 -28.22 -7.16
CA ASN A 624 -6.08 -28.39 -8.24
C ASN A 624 -6.05 -27.12 -9.11
N PRO A 625 -4.90 -26.40 -9.21
CA PRO A 625 -4.84 -25.13 -9.94
C PRO A 625 -5.22 -25.22 -11.43
N GLU A 626 -4.99 -26.35 -12.07
CA GLU A 626 -5.32 -26.57 -13.48
C GLU A 626 -6.82 -26.84 -13.65
N LYS A 627 -7.40 -27.75 -12.86
CA LYS A 627 -8.85 -28.02 -12.88
C LYS A 627 -9.68 -26.82 -12.44
N ARG A 628 -9.20 -26.06 -11.45
CA ARG A 628 -9.81 -24.81 -11.01
C ARG A 628 -9.82 -23.78 -12.13
N ARG A 629 -8.69 -23.61 -12.83
CA ARG A 629 -8.59 -22.71 -13.99
C ARG A 629 -9.56 -23.10 -15.12
N GLN A 630 -9.71 -24.40 -15.36
CA GLN A 630 -10.66 -24.94 -16.32
C GLN A 630 -12.11 -24.62 -15.90
N PHE A 631 -12.44 -24.77 -14.62
CA PHE A 631 -13.76 -24.41 -14.07
C PHE A 631 -14.01 -22.89 -14.09
N ASP A 632 -13.04 -22.07 -13.64
CA ASP A 632 -13.12 -20.60 -13.63
C ASP A 632 -13.36 -20.01 -15.03
N SER A 633 -12.97 -20.75 -16.07
CA SER A 633 -13.20 -20.40 -17.47
C SER A 633 -14.66 -20.58 -17.90
N VAL A 634 -15.44 -21.41 -17.20
CA VAL A 634 -16.86 -21.72 -17.49
C VAL A 634 -17.72 -21.64 -16.22
N ASP A 635 -17.32 -20.78 -15.29
CA ASP A 635 -18.02 -20.57 -14.02
C ASP A 635 -19.49 -20.16 -14.31
N PRO A 636 -20.50 -20.97 -13.91
CA PRO A 636 -21.90 -20.70 -14.20
C PRO A 636 -22.39 -19.33 -13.74
N TYR A 637 -21.87 -18.82 -12.62
CA TYR A 637 -22.26 -17.51 -12.07
C TYR A 637 -21.85 -16.37 -13.01
N TYR A 638 -20.66 -16.46 -13.60
CA TYR A 638 -20.16 -15.44 -14.52
C TYR A 638 -20.69 -15.61 -15.94
N MET A 639 -20.97 -16.85 -16.37
CA MET A 639 -21.55 -17.10 -17.68
C MET A 639 -22.92 -16.43 -17.83
N VAL A 640 -23.75 -16.39 -16.78
CA VAL A 640 -25.03 -15.67 -16.79
C VAL A 640 -24.83 -14.16 -17.01
N MET A 641 -23.75 -13.59 -16.45
CA MET A 641 -23.42 -12.16 -16.58
C MET A 641 -22.66 -11.82 -17.87
N GLU A 642 -22.23 -12.81 -18.66
CA GLU A 642 -21.53 -12.57 -19.93
C GLU A 642 -22.47 -12.11 -21.05
N ASP A 643 -23.77 -12.42 -20.92
CA ASP A 643 -24.82 -11.99 -21.85
C ASP A 643 -25.42 -10.60 -21.48
N GLU A 644 -25.10 -10.08 -20.29
CA GLU A 644 -25.59 -8.79 -19.76
C GLU A 644 -24.67 -7.60 -20.14
N VAL A 645 -24.24 -7.52 -21.40
CA VAL A 645 -23.42 -6.39 -21.88
C VAL A 645 -24.32 -5.23 -22.34
N PRO A 646 -24.16 -4.00 -21.81
CA PRO A 646 -24.96 -2.86 -22.24
C PRO A 646 -24.79 -2.56 -23.73
N THR A 647 -25.90 -2.36 -24.45
CA THR A 647 -25.88 -1.99 -25.86
C THR A 647 -25.53 -0.51 -26.05
N VAL A 648 -24.98 -0.16 -27.22
CA VAL A 648 -24.67 1.25 -27.56
C VAL A 648 -25.90 2.16 -27.46
N ALA A 649 -27.09 1.65 -27.81
CA ALA A 649 -28.34 2.38 -27.75
C ALA A 649 -28.83 2.63 -26.31
N GLU A 650 -28.59 1.69 -25.40
CA GLU A 650 -28.89 1.86 -23.97
C GLU A 650 -27.93 2.86 -23.32
N MET A 651 -26.65 2.78 -23.68
CA MET A 651 -25.63 3.70 -23.18
C MET A 651 -25.82 5.13 -23.68
N ALA A 652 -26.34 5.30 -24.91
CA ALA A 652 -26.67 6.61 -25.46
C ALA A 652 -27.81 7.33 -24.70
N LYS A 653 -28.67 6.59 -23.98
CA LYS A 653 -29.76 7.13 -23.15
C LYS A 653 -29.33 7.46 -21.72
N LYS A 654 -28.14 7.01 -21.29
CA LYS A 654 -27.61 7.18 -19.94
C LYS A 654 -26.60 8.36 -19.88
N PRO A 655 -26.41 9.00 -18.71
CA PRO A 655 -25.41 10.06 -18.57
C PRO A 655 -23.98 9.51 -18.79
N PRO A 656 -23.01 10.32 -19.26
CA PRO A 656 -21.65 9.88 -19.54
C PRO A 656 -20.93 9.20 -18.36
N ALA A 657 -21.25 9.58 -17.13
CA ALA A 657 -20.70 8.98 -15.92
C ALA A 657 -21.12 7.51 -15.72
N ALA A 658 -22.26 7.09 -16.28
CA ALA A 658 -22.74 5.71 -16.19
C ALA A 658 -21.84 4.72 -16.97
N PHE A 659 -21.11 5.18 -17.99
CA PHE A 659 -20.23 4.34 -18.81
C PHE A 659 -19.22 3.54 -17.96
N PHE A 660 -18.52 4.21 -17.03
CA PHE A 660 -17.51 3.57 -16.20
C PHE A 660 -18.09 2.60 -15.17
N LYS A 661 -19.30 2.89 -14.68
CA LYS A 661 -20.00 2.02 -13.72
C LYS A 661 -20.45 0.71 -14.36
N GLU A 662 -20.86 0.75 -15.63
CA GLU A 662 -21.39 -0.41 -16.34
C GLU A 662 -20.27 -1.25 -16.99
N PHE A 663 -19.32 -0.62 -17.70
CA PHE A 663 -18.23 -1.35 -18.36
C PHE A 663 -17.04 -1.68 -17.46
N GLY A 664 -16.81 -0.90 -16.38
CA GLY A 664 -15.69 -1.13 -15.45
C GLY A 664 -15.65 -2.55 -14.88
N PRO A 665 -16.74 -3.02 -14.22
CA PRO A 665 -16.80 -4.37 -13.66
C PRO A 665 -16.66 -5.47 -14.71
N ILE A 666 -17.09 -5.23 -15.96
CA ILE A 666 -16.97 -6.19 -17.06
C ILE A 666 -15.48 -6.38 -17.42
N PHE A 667 -14.74 -5.30 -17.64
CA PHE A 667 -13.31 -5.39 -17.95
C PHE A 667 -12.47 -5.89 -16.77
N GLU A 668 -12.83 -5.58 -15.52
CA GLU A 668 -12.20 -6.16 -14.34
C GLU A 668 -12.37 -7.69 -14.29
N ARG A 669 -13.55 -8.19 -14.67
CA ARG A 669 -13.84 -9.62 -14.74
C ARG A 669 -13.07 -10.29 -15.88
N GLU A 670 -13.07 -9.70 -17.07
CA GLU A 670 -12.34 -10.24 -18.24
C GLU A 670 -10.82 -10.21 -18.04
N ALA A 671 -10.30 -9.21 -17.31
CA ALA A 671 -8.87 -9.00 -17.11
C ALA A 671 -8.21 -10.21 -16.45
N ARG A 672 -8.95 -10.94 -15.60
CA ARG A 672 -8.45 -12.16 -14.94
C ARG A 672 -7.92 -13.20 -15.93
N PHE A 673 -8.43 -13.21 -17.15
CA PHE A 673 -8.05 -14.15 -18.19
C PHE A 673 -6.79 -13.73 -18.97
N SER A 674 -6.20 -12.57 -18.70
CA SER A 674 -5.01 -12.09 -19.43
C SER A 674 -3.76 -12.91 -19.11
N LYS A 675 -2.95 -13.20 -20.14
CA LYS A 675 -1.56 -13.67 -19.98
C LYS A 675 -0.56 -12.52 -19.84
N LYS A 676 -0.97 -11.30 -20.15
CA LYS A 676 -0.12 -10.10 -20.20
C LYS A 676 -0.52 -9.13 -19.09
N GLU A 677 0.41 -8.80 -18.21
CA GLU A 677 0.21 -7.88 -17.08
C GLU A 677 1.24 -6.73 -17.14
N PRO A 678 0.90 -5.49 -16.71
CA PRO A 678 -0.39 -5.09 -16.12
C PRO A 678 -1.50 -4.91 -17.17
N VAL A 679 -2.71 -5.37 -16.86
CA VAL A 679 -3.90 -5.08 -17.68
C VAL A 679 -4.33 -3.61 -17.47
N PRO A 680 -4.31 -2.75 -18.52
CA PRO A 680 -4.87 -1.41 -18.42
C PRO A 680 -6.39 -1.48 -18.21
N MET A 681 -6.86 -0.81 -17.16
CA MET A 681 -8.28 -0.70 -16.83
C MET A 681 -8.92 0.49 -17.53
N LEU A 682 -10.26 0.55 -17.51
CA LEU A 682 -11.05 1.50 -18.29
C LEU A 682 -10.70 2.98 -18.00
N GLY A 683 -10.12 3.30 -16.83
CA GLY A 683 -9.62 4.63 -16.48
C GLY A 683 -10.70 5.61 -16.04
N ALA A 684 -10.34 6.89 -15.88
CA ALA A 684 -11.26 7.96 -15.49
C ALA A 684 -11.87 8.71 -16.69
N ILE A 685 -12.91 9.51 -16.44
CA ILE A 685 -13.60 10.30 -17.48
C ILE A 685 -12.69 11.36 -18.12
N ASP A 686 -11.73 11.89 -17.38
CA ASP A 686 -10.75 12.91 -17.78
C ASP A 686 -9.42 12.32 -18.24
N ALA A 687 -9.32 10.99 -18.41
CA ALA A 687 -8.09 10.33 -18.84
C ALA A 687 -7.53 10.90 -20.16
N PRO A 688 -6.20 11.10 -20.26
CA PRO A 688 -5.56 11.62 -21.46
C PRO A 688 -5.66 10.63 -22.61
N LYS A 689 -5.59 11.13 -23.85
CA LYS A 689 -5.69 10.33 -25.08
C LYS A 689 -4.79 9.09 -25.07
N GLU A 690 -3.53 9.24 -24.63
CA GLU A 690 -2.55 8.15 -24.60
C GLU A 690 -3.00 6.99 -23.70
N GLU A 691 -3.64 7.29 -22.58
CA GLU A 691 -4.16 6.27 -21.65
C GLU A 691 -5.36 5.52 -22.26
N VAL A 692 -6.24 6.25 -22.94
CA VAL A 692 -7.40 5.67 -23.64
C VAL A 692 -6.95 4.78 -24.81
N GLU A 693 -5.95 5.22 -25.59
CA GLU A 693 -5.38 4.42 -26.68
C GLU A 693 -4.67 3.17 -26.15
N ASN A 694 -3.90 3.28 -25.07
CA ASN A 694 -3.23 2.15 -24.44
C ASN A 694 -4.23 1.09 -23.94
N PHE A 695 -5.36 1.52 -23.37
CA PHE A 695 -6.46 0.63 -23.00
C PHE A 695 -6.98 -0.15 -24.22
N TYR A 696 -7.48 0.52 -25.26
CA TYR A 696 -8.06 -0.18 -26.40
C TYR A 696 -7.03 -1.04 -27.16
N ASN A 697 -5.80 -0.56 -27.31
CA ASN A 697 -4.72 -1.34 -27.95
C ASN A 697 -4.43 -2.65 -27.23
N PHE A 698 -4.44 -2.63 -25.89
CA PHE A 698 -4.27 -3.84 -25.10
C PHE A 698 -5.44 -4.81 -25.31
N TRP A 699 -6.68 -4.33 -25.22
CA TRP A 699 -7.87 -5.15 -25.31
C TRP A 699 -8.16 -5.70 -26.71
N TYR A 700 -7.79 -5.00 -27.79
CA TYR A 700 -7.80 -5.56 -29.15
C TYR A 700 -6.75 -6.66 -29.35
N ASN A 701 -5.63 -6.60 -28.60
CA ASN A 701 -4.54 -7.57 -28.64
C ASN A 701 -4.54 -8.50 -27.41
N PHE A 702 -5.71 -8.69 -26.80
CA PHE A 702 -5.87 -9.45 -25.57
C PHE A 702 -5.48 -10.92 -25.79
N ASP A 703 -4.51 -11.39 -25.02
CA ASP A 703 -4.05 -12.78 -25.05
C ASP A 703 -4.59 -13.50 -23.83
N SER A 704 -5.65 -14.28 -24.03
CA SER A 704 -6.40 -14.94 -22.97
C SER A 704 -5.84 -16.34 -22.66
N TRP A 705 -5.60 -16.65 -21.38
CA TRP A 705 -5.35 -18.03 -20.91
C TRP A 705 -6.62 -18.86 -20.77
N ARG A 706 -7.83 -18.25 -20.85
CA ARG A 706 -9.12 -18.93 -20.72
C ARG A 706 -9.17 -20.21 -21.56
N SER A 707 -9.56 -21.31 -20.96
CA SER A 707 -9.49 -22.64 -21.58
C SER A 707 -10.80 -23.40 -21.33
N PHE A 708 -11.16 -24.34 -22.23
CA PHE A 708 -12.49 -24.94 -22.24
C PHE A 708 -12.47 -26.45 -22.05
N GLU A 709 -11.38 -26.99 -21.47
CA GLU A 709 -11.23 -28.44 -21.19
C GLU A 709 -12.28 -28.95 -20.18
N TYR A 710 -12.80 -28.09 -19.29
CA TYR A 710 -13.84 -28.48 -18.34
C TYR A 710 -15.09 -29.08 -19.02
N LEU A 711 -15.39 -28.61 -20.23
CA LEU A 711 -16.54 -29.01 -21.04
C LEU A 711 -16.24 -30.17 -22.00
N ASP A 712 -15.11 -30.84 -21.85
CA ASP A 712 -14.77 -32.02 -22.64
C ASP A 712 -15.70 -33.19 -22.28
N LYS A 713 -16.10 -33.98 -23.28
CA LYS A 713 -16.86 -35.21 -23.03
C LYS A 713 -15.90 -36.27 -22.49
N GLU A 714 -16.31 -36.98 -21.45
CA GLU A 714 -15.46 -38.01 -20.82
C GLU A 714 -15.10 -39.09 -21.85
N VAL A 715 -13.80 -39.39 -21.91
CA VAL A 715 -13.31 -40.51 -22.72
C VAL A 715 -13.65 -41.77 -21.92
N ASN A 716 -14.42 -42.69 -22.48
CA ASN A 716 -14.79 -43.94 -21.80
C ASN A 716 -13.51 -44.72 -21.44
N GLU A 717 -13.06 -44.59 -20.18
CA GLU A 717 -11.77 -45.14 -19.75
C GLU A 717 -11.76 -46.67 -19.79
N GLY A 718 -12.94 -47.30 -19.71
CA GLY A 718 -13.17 -48.75 -19.81
C GLY A 718 -13.35 -49.31 -21.22
N SER A 719 -13.20 -48.50 -22.28
CA SER A 719 -13.08 -49.03 -23.64
C SER A 719 -11.62 -49.42 -23.92
N ASP A 720 -11.35 -50.71 -24.17
CA ASP A 720 -10.03 -51.24 -24.54
C ASP A 720 -9.61 -50.84 -25.98
N ASN A 721 -10.47 -50.12 -26.70
CA ASN A 721 -10.23 -49.71 -28.08
C ASN A 721 -9.50 -48.35 -28.14
N ARG A 722 -8.19 -48.42 -28.42
CA ARG A 722 -7.29 -47.26 -28.52
C ARG A 722 -7.75 -46.20 -29.55
N ASP A 723 -8.46 -46.59 -30.61
CA ASP A 723 -8.93 -45.67 -31.65
C ASP A 723 -10.14 -44.84 -31.19
N GLU A 724 -11.00 -45.37 -30.33
CA GLU A 724 -12.12 -44.64 -29.72
C GLU A 724 -11.62 -43.55 -28.78
N LYS A 725 -10.59 -43.84 -27.96
CA LYS A 725 -9.95 -42.86 -27.09
C LYS A 725 -9.32 -41.72 -27.90
N ARG A 726 -8.67 -42.05 -29.01
CA ARG A 726 -8.07 -41.05 -29.93
C ARG A 726 -9.13 -40.22 -30.66
N TYR A 727 -10.25 -40.82 -31.05
CA TYR A 727 -11.37 -40.12 -31.68
C TYR A 727 -12.07 -39.16 -30.71
N ALA A 728 -12.30 -39.59 -29.47
CA ALA A 728 -12.89 -38.75 -28.42
C ALA A 728 -12.00 -37.53 -28.11
N GLU A 729 -10.68 -37.71 -27.93
CA GLU A 729 -9.75 -36.60 -27.71
C GLU A 729 -9.65 -35.67 -28.92
N LYS A 730 -9.73 -36.20 -30.15
CA LYS A 730 -9.79 -35.37 -31.37
C LYS A 730 -11.06 -34.50 -31.39
N LYS A 731 -12.21 -35.05 -30.99
CA LYS A 731 -13.48 -34.33 -30.91
C LYS A 731 -13.46 -33.25 -29.83
N ASN A 732 -12.94 -33.58 -28.64
CA ASN A 732 -12.75 -32.62 -27.54
C ASN A 732 -11.82 -31.47 -27.96
N ARG A 733 -10.66 -31.78 -28.56
CA ARG A 733 -9.74 -30.76 -29.08
C ARG A 733 -10.39 -29.82 -30.11
N SER A 734 -11.18 -30.36 -31.04
CA SER A 734 -11.90 -29.56 -32.04
C SER A 734 -12.91 -28.62 -31.37
N GLU A 735 -13.61 -29.11 -30.35
CA GLU A 735 -14.62 -28.32 -29.63
C GLU A 735 -13.97 -27.23 -28.76
N ARG A 736 -12.83 -27.52 -28.09
CA ARG A 736 -12.03 -26.52 -27.37
C ARG A 736 -11.59 -25.39 -28.30
N ALA A 737 -11.12 -25.73 -29.50
CA ALA A 737 -10.72 -24.75 -30.50
C ALA A 737 -11.90 -23.88 -30.98
N ARG A 738 -13.09 -24.48 -31.17
CA ARG A 738 -14.32 -23.76 -31.52
C ARG A 738 -14.70 -22.75 -30.42
N ARG A 739 -14.77 -23.18 -29.16
CA ARG A 739 -15.11 -22.31 -28.03
C ARG A 739 -14.11 -21.18 -27.80
N LYS A 740 -12.82 -21.46 -28.00
CA LYS A 740 -11.77 -20.42 -27.93
C LYS A 740 -11.92 -19.38 -29.05
N LYS A 741 -12.33 -19.81 -30.25
CA LYS A 741 -12.65 -18.89 -31.35
C LYS A 741 -13.87 -18.03 -31.01
N ASP A 742 -14.91 -18.63 -30.46
CA ASP A 742 -16.15 -17.94 -30.09
C ASP A 742 -15.91 -16.93 -28.95
N ASP A 743 -15.12 -17.28 -27.92
CA ASP A 743 -14.73 -16.37 -26.83
C ASP A 743 -13.90 -15.16 -27.32
N ASN A 744 -12.95 -15.39 -28.23
CA ASN A 744 -12.19 -14.30 -28.86
C ASN A 744 -13.08 -13.37 -29.70
N ALA A 745 -14.15 -13.90 -30.33
CA ALA A 745 -15.11 -13.09 -31.09
C ALA A 745 -16.03 -12.29 -30.15
N ARG A 746 -16.48 -12.91 -29.06
CA ARG A 746 -17.24 -12.25 -27.98
C ARG A 746 -16.46 -11.07 -27.38
N LEU A 747 -15.20 -11.29 -27.01
CA LEU A 747 -14.36 -10.22 -26.44
C LEU A 747 -14.14 -9.07 -27.42
N ARG A 748 -13.91 -9.35 -28.71
CA ARG A 748 -13.82 -8.29 -29.73
C ARG A 748 -15.10 -7.47 -29.81
N THR A 749 -16.26 -8.14 -29.83
CA THR A 749 -17.57 -7.49 -29.87
C THR A 749 -17.79 -6.60 -28.64
N LEU A 750 -17.35 -7.03 -27.45
CA LEU A 750 -17.37 -6.23 -26.23
C LEU A 750 -16.51 -4.98 -26.36
N VAL A 751 -15.27 -5.11 -26.85
CA VAL A 751 -14.34 -3.98 -27.04
C VAL A 751 -14.89 -2.98 -28.06
N ASP A 752 -15.45 -3.45 -29.17
CA ASP A 752 -16.07 -2.61 -30.20
C ASP A 752 -17.26 -1.84 -29.64
N THR A 753 -18.15 -2.52 -28.89
CA THR A 753 -19.32 -1.92 -28.24
C THR A 753 -18.91 -0.85 -27.23
N THR A 754 -17.87 -1.15 -26.44
CA THR A 754 -17.31 -0.22 -25.45
C THR A 754 -16.75 1.03 -26.12
N MET A 755 -15.94 0.86 -27.18
CA MET A 755 -15.32 1.97 -27.91
C MET A 755 -16.36 2.88 -28.57
N GLN A 756 -17.46 2.32 -29.06
CA GLN A 756 -18.57 3.09 -29.65
C GLN A 756 -19.35 3.89 -28.60
N ALA A 757 -19.49 3.34 -27.38
CA ALA A 757 -20.19 3.98 -26.27
C ALA A 757 -19.31 4.97 -25.46
N ASP A 758 -17.98 4.93 -25.62
CA ASP A 758 -17.04 5.70 -24.78
C ASP A 758 -17.17 7.22 -25.01
N PRO A 759 -17.53 8.00 -23.97
CA PRO A 759 -17.68 9.45 -24.09
C PRO A 759 -16.35 10.17 -24.37
N ARG A 760 -15.20 9.59 -23.99
CA ARG A 760 -13.87 10.20 -24.17
C ARG A 760 -13.45 10.20 -25.62
N ILE A 761 -13.84 9.19 -26.41
CA ILE A 761 -13.52 9.11 -27.84
C ILE A 761 -14.16 10.28 -28.60
N LYS A 762 -15.38 10.70 -28.21
CA LYS A 762 -16.03 11.89 -28.78
C LYS A 762 -15.26 13.18 -28.44
N ARG A 763 -14.83 13.33 -27.18
CA ARG A 763 -13.99 14.46 -26.74
C ARG A 763 -12.67 14.51 -27.52
N ILE A 764 -11.94 13.39 -27.59
CA ILE A 764 -10.65 13.30 -28.28
C ILE A 764 -10.79 13.65 -29.77
N LYS A 765 -11.82 13.15 -30.45
CA LYS A 765 -12.09 13.49 -31.86
C LYS A 765 -12.40 14.98 -32.06
N GLN A 766 -13.07 15.62 -31.10
CA GLN A 766 -13.36 17.05 -31.13
C GLN A 766 -12.07 17.88 -30.93
N GLU A 767 -11.25 17.53 -29.95
CA GLU A 767 -9.94 18.15 -29.68
C GLU A 767 -9.00 18.01 -30.89
N GLU A 768 -8.98 16.86 -31.57
CA GLU A 768 -8.19 16.65 -32.78
C GLU A 768 -8.68 17.48 -33.97
N LYS A 769 -10.00 17.61 -34.13
CA LYS A 769 -10.60 18.45 -35.16
C LYS A 769 -10.25 19.91 -34.92
N GLU A 770 -10.40 20.39 -33.70
CA GLU A 770 -10.04 21.75 -33.28
C GLU A 770 -8.53 22.00 -33.45
N ALA A 771 -7.67 21.06 -33.07
CA ALA A 771 -6.24 21.16 -33.27
C ALA A 771 -5.84 21.16 -34.75
N ARG A 772 -6.53 20.39 -35.60
CA ARG A 772 -6.32 20.35 -37.05
C ARG A 772 -6.81 21.64 -37.72
N GLU A 773 -7.94 22.19 -37.28
CA GLU A 773 -8.48 23.46 -37.73
C GLU A 773 -7.61 24.64 -37.26
N ALA A 774 -7.10 24.61 -36.03
CA ALA A 774 -6.11 25.57 -35.52
C ALA A 774 -4.80 25.50 -36.30
N LYS A 775 -4.30 24.29 -36.63
CA LYS A 775 -3.12 24.10 -37.50
C LYS A 775 -3.36 24.57 -38.94
N LYS A 776 -4.59 24.45 -39.46
CA LYS A 776 -4.97 25.01 -40.76
C LYS A 776 -5.04 26.54 -40.71
N ARG A 777 -5.66 27.12 -39.68
CA ARG A 777 -5.74 28.58 -39.46
C ARG A 777 -4.36 29.22 -39.23
N ALA A 778 -3.42 28.49 -38.63
CA ALA A 778 -2.04 28.93 -38.47
C ALA A 778 -1.19 28.85 -39.76
N LYS A 779 -1.67 28.15 -40.81
CA LYS A 779 -0.92 27.92 -42.06
C LYS A 779 -1.38 28.77 -43.26
N SER A 780 -2.52 29.46 -43.20
CA SER A 780 -3.04 30.21 -44.35
C SER A 780 -3.47 31.63 -43.97
N GLY A 781 -2.67 32.62 -44.36
CA GLY A 781 -3.05 34.03 -44.38
C GLY A 781 -3.78 34.39 -45.69
N GLN A 782 -4.96 34.99 -45.53
CA GLN A 782 -5.81 35.72 -46.49
C GLN A 782 -6.56 34.98 -47.62
N PRO A 783 -7.73 35.53 -48.05
CA PRO A 783 -8.94 34.78 -48.39
C PRO A 783 -9.18 34.67 -49.90
N ALA A 784 -9.77 33.56 -50.34
CA ALA A 784 -10.35 33.42 -51.67
C ALA A 784 -11.73 32.76 -51.55
N GLY A 785 -12.70 33.37 -52.23
CA GLY A 785 -14.14 33.13 -52.08
C GLY A 785 -14.67 31.83 -52.68
N PRO A 786 -15.99 31.62 -52.57
CA PRO A 786 -16.66 30.35 -52.84
C PRO A 786 -16.56 29.92 -54.29
N THR A 787 -16.07 28.70 -54.52
CA THR A 787 -16.15 28.05 -55.83
C THR A 787 -17.50 27.35 -55.99
N ALA A 788 -17.90 27.12 -57.25
CA ALA A 788 -19.20 26.58 -57.66
C ALA A 788 -19.62 25.23 -57.02
N GLU A 789 -18.71 24.56 -56.30
CA GLU A 789 -18.98 23.35 -55.52
C GLU A 789 -19.70 23.64 -54.19
N GLU A 790 -19.56 24.85 -53.63
CA GLU A 790 -20.25 25.28 -52.41
C GLU A 790 -21.73 25.62 -52.67
N LYS A 791 -22.08 26.03 -53.91
CA LYS A 791 -23.49 26.20 -54.32
C LYS A 791 -24.22 24.87 -54.52
N ARG A 792 -23.56 23.83 -55.06
CA ARG A 792 -24.17 22.49 -55.21
C ARG A 792 -24.37 21.79 -53.87
N LYS A 793 -23.44 21.97 -52.91
CA LYS A 793 -23.58 21.39 -51.55
C LYS A 793 -24.64 22.11 -50.70
N ALA A 794 -24.85 23.42 -50.92
CA ALA A 794 -25.95 24.14 -50.28
C ALA A 794 -27.33 23.71 -50.79
N GLU A 795 -27.50 23.47 -52.10
CA GLU A 795 -28.75 22.96 -52.68
C GLU A 795 -29.07 21.50 -52.29
N GLU A 796 -28.05 20.64 -52.14
CA GLU A 796 -28.21 19.26 -51.66
C GLU A 796 -28.53 19.20 -50.16
N GLU A 797 -27.96 20.09 -49.36
CA GLU A 797 -28.24 20.19 -47.92
C GLU A 797 -29.61 20.83 -47.64
N GLU A 798 -30.08 21.74 -48.50
CA GLU A 798 -31.43 22.32 -48.41
C GLU A 798 -32.51 21.30 -48.80
N LYS A 799 -32.27 20.46 -49.81
CA LYS A 799 -33.15 19.30 -50.12
C LYS A 799 -33.16 18.26 -49.00
N ARG A 800 -32.01 17.96 -48.38
CA ARG A 800 -31.94 17.01 -47.26
C ARG A 800 -32.61 17.54 -45.99
N LYS A 801 -32.50 18.85 -45.72
CA LYS A 801 -33.23 19.52 -44.61
C LYS A 801 -34.73 19.61 -44.88
N ALA A 802 -35.18 19.77 -46.12
CA ALA A 802 -36.59 19.72 -46.49
C ALA A 802 -37.19 18.30 -46.37
N GLU A 803 -36.40 17.27 -46.62
CA GLU A 803 -36.80 15.86 -46.48
C GLU A 803 -36.79 15.41 -45.00
N GLU A 804 -35.79 15.80 -44.21
CA GLU A 804 -35.75 15.60 -42.75
C GLU A 804 -36.86 16.38 -42.02
N ALA A 805 -37.26 17.55 -42.51
CA ALA A 805 -38.38 18.31 -41.96
C ALA A 805 -39.74 17.64 -42.24
N LYS A 806 -39.94 17.03 -43.41
CA LYS A 806 -41.15 16.23 -43.71
C LYS A 806 -41.23 14.94 -42.89
N VAL A 807 -40.10 14.27 -42.66
CA VAL A 807 -40.03 13.07 -41.80
C VAL A 807 -40.25 13.42 -40.32
N LYS A 808 -39.78 14.59 -39.86
CA LYS A 808 -40.12 15.11 -38.52
C LYS A 808 -41.59 15.50 -38.37
N GLU A 809 -42.19 16.11 -39.39
CA GLU A 809 -43.61 16.50 -39.35
C GLU A 809 -44.56 15.28 -39.40
N GLU A 810 -44.18 14.20 -40.09
CA GLU A 810 -44.91 12.93 -40.09
C GLU A 810 -44.71 12.12 -38.79
N ALA A 811 -43.50 12.17 -38.20
CA ALA A 811 -43.23 11.52 -36.91
C ALA A 811 -43.93 12.24 -35.73
N GLU A 812 -43.99 13.58 -35.74
CA GLU A 812 -44.68 14.36 -34.70
C GLU A 812 -46.22 14.22 -34.79
N LYS A 813 -46.79 13.99 -35.98
CA LYS A 813 -48.23 13.69 -36.14
C LYS A 813 -48.61 12.26 -35.72
N ALA A 814 -47.65 11.32 -35.66
CA ALA A 814 -47.89 9.96 -35.18
C ALA A 814 -47.79 9.84 -33.64
N ASP A 815 -46.88 10.57 -33.00
CA ASP A 815 -46.69 10.53 -31.53
C ASP A 815 -47.68 11.43 -30.76
N ALA A 816 -48.21 12.49 -31.38
CA ALA A 816 -49.23 13.35 -30.77
C ALA A 816 -50.61 12.67 -30.60
N LYS A 817 -50.89 11.56 -31.29
CA LYS A 817 -52.19 10.86 -31.24
C LYS A 817 -52.25 9.68 -30.25
N LYS A 818 -51.10 9.20 -29.74
CA LYS A 818 -51.05 8.13 -28.71
C LYS A 818 -50.82 8.64 -27.28
N ALA A 819 -50.23 9.82 -27.09
CA ALA A 819 -49.95 10.36 -25.76
C ALA A 819 -51.18 10.97 -25.03
N LYS A 820 -52.26 11.31 -25.75
CA LYS A 820 -53.43 12.01 -25.16
C LYS A 820 -54.54 11.11 -24.60
N ALA A 821 -54.42 9.78 -24.69
CA ALA A 821 -55.42 8.83 -24.20
C ALA A 821 -54.96 7.94 -23.02
N ALA A 822 -53.65 7.85 -22.74
CA ALA A 822 -53.12 7.02 -21.65
C ALA A 822 -53.03 7.74 -20.29
N ALA A 823 -52.97 9.09 -20.28
CA ALA A 823 -52.83 9.88 -19.06
C ALA A 823 -54.15 10.06 -18.26
N ALA A 824 -55.32 9.80 -18.86
CA ALA A 824 -56.62 10.00 -18.20
C ALA A 824 -57.15 8.75 -17.45
N ASN A 825 -56.65 7.55 -17.74
CA ASN A 825 -57.13 6.30 -17.14
C ASN A 825 -56.24 5.75 -16.01
N ALA A 826 -54.97 6.18 -15.91
CA ALA A 826 -54.09 5.77 -14.81
C ALA A 826 -54.42 6.48 -13.47
N ALA A 827 -54.85 7.75 -13.53
CA ALA A 827 -55.22 8.53 -12.35
C ALA A 827 -56.54 8.04 -11.68
N LYS A 828 -57.40 7.32 -12.41
CA LYS A 828 -58.68 6.80 -11.89
C LYS A 828 -58.56 5.39 -11.28
N LYS A 829 -57.51 4.63 -11.64
CA LYS A 829 -57.22 3.30 -11.06
C LYS A 829 -56.43 3.38 -9.75
N ALA A 830 -55.54 4.36 -9.61
CA ALA A 830 -54.81 4.62 -8.36
C ALA A 830 -55.74 5.07 -7.21
N ARG A 831 -56.80 5.83 -7.51
CA ARG A 831 -57.73 6.33 -6.49
C ARG A 831 -58.76 5.29 -6.00
N ARG A 832 -58.92 4.17 -6.72
CA ARG A 832 -59.76 3.03 -6.29
C ARG A 832 -58.97 1.96 -5.52
N ALA A 833 -57.65 1.87 -5.73
CA ALA A 833 -56.78 1.00 -4.92
C ALA A 833 -56.53 1.57 -3.51
N ALA A 834 -56.56 2.90 -3.35
CA ALA A 834 -56.43 3.57 -2.06
C ALA A 834 -57.66 3.49 -1.12
N ARG A 835 -58.70 2.72 -1.47
CA ARG A 835 -59.87 2.45 -0.60
C ARG A 835 -60.11 0.96 -0.33
N ALA A 836 -59.17 0.09 -0.70
CA ALA A 836 -59.28 -1.36 -0.50
C ALA A 836 -58.16 -1.94 0.40
N ALA A 837 -57.35 -1.09 1.03
CA ALA A 837 -56.34 -1.47 2.02
C ALA A 837 -56.65 -0.81 3.38
N GLU A 838 -57.86 -1.05 3.89
CA GLU A 838 -58.11 -1.06 5.33
C GLU A 838 -58.24 -2.54 5.72
N GLY A 839 -57.11 -3.13 6.13
CA GLY A 839 -57.06 -4.53 6.52
C GLY A 839 -55.65 -5.10 6.42
N ALA A 840 -54.95 -5.10 7.57
CA ALA A 840 -53.65 -5.72 7.88
C ALA A 840 -52.38 -4.98 7.39
N ASN A 841 -51.54 -4.61 8.39
CA ASN A 841 -50.22 -3.98 8.35
C ASN A 841 -50.10 -2.52 7.85
N ALA A 842 -50.51 -1.58 8.70
CA ALA A 842 -50.03 -0.20 8.65
C ALA A 842 -48.65 -0.08 9.34
N SER A 843 -47.70 0.62 8.72
CA SER A 843 -46.44 1.03 9.36
C SER A 843 -46.77 1.77 10.68
N PRO A 844 -46.08 1.48 11.80
CA PRO A 844 -46.37 2.11 13.10
C PRO A 844 -46.13 3.63 13.08
N PHE A 845 -45.35 4.14 12.11
CA PHE A 845 -45.03 5.54 11.94
C PHE A 845 -46.13 6.27 11.17
N SER A 846 -47.16 6.71 11.88
CA SER A 846 -48.18 7.59 11.28
C SER A 846 -47.54 8.97 11.08
N GLY A 847 -47.34 9.43 9.85
CA GLY A 847 -46.63 10.68 9.53
C GLY A 847 -47.22 11.98 10.09
N HIS A 848 -48.12 11.92 11.07
CA HIS A 848 -48.92 13.02 11.60
C HIS A 848 -48.33 13.69 12.86
N TRP A 849 -47.40 13.05 13.58
CA TRP A 849 -46.83 13.60 14.83
C TRP A 849 -45.49 14.34 14.61
N LEU A 850 -44.64 13.90 13.67
CA LEU A 850 -43.40 14.60 13.27
C LEU A 850 -43.64 15.71 12.21
N ALA A 851 -44.69 15.61 11.39
CA ALA A 851 -45.01 16.61 10.37
C ALA A 851 -45.58 17.93 10.95
N ARG A 852 -45.96 17.96 12.23
CA ARG A 852 -46.54 19.13 12.90
C ARG A 852 -45.54 20.26 13.21
N ARG A 853 -44.24 20.08 12.98
CA ARG A 853 -43.17 20.99 13.48
C ARG A 853 -42.48 21.85 12.40
N TRP A 854 -43.03 21.91 11.18
CA TRP A 854 -42.42 22.60 10.01
C TRP A 854 -43.07 23.94 9.62
N THR A 855 -43.53 24.77 10.57
CA THR A 855 -43.98 26.15 10.28
C THR A 855 -42.91 27.15 10.70
N TRP A 856 -42.25 27.81 9.73
CA TRP A 856 -40.91 28.35 9.97
C TRP A 856 -40.77 29.86 9.75
N PRO A 857 -40.27 30.61 10.75
CA PRO A 857 -39.56 31.87 10.55
C PRO A 857 -38.09 31.62 10.13
N PRO A 858 -37.39 32.63 9.56
CA PRO A 858 -35.97 32.53 9.21
C PRO A 858 -35.09 32.20 10.42
N ALA A 859 -34.02 31.41 10.25
CA ALA A 859 -33.11 31.05 11.35
C ALA A 859 -32.39 32.25 12.00
N ALA A 860 -32.32 33.40 11.31
CA ALA A 860 -31.95 34.69 11.91
C ALA A 860 -32.74 35.00 13.17
N ALA A 861 -34.07 34.88 13.04
CA ALA A 861 -35.04 35.21 14.06
C ALA A 861 -35.07 34.16 15.16
N LEU A 862 -34.38 33.04 14.94
CA LEU A 862 -34.23 31.90 15.86
C LEU A 862 -32.76 31.71 16.28
N SER A 863 -31.93 32.74 16.08
CA SER A 863 -30.59 32.84 16.66
C SER A 863 -29.69 31.67 16.35
N GLY A 864 -29.65 31.32 15.05
CA GLY A 864 -28.77 30.28 14.51
C GLY A 864 -29.18 28.85 14.84
N VAL A 865 -30.28 28.65 15.57
CA VAL A 865 -30.86 27.32 15.82
C VAL A 865 -31.86 26.99 14.73
N LEU A 866 -31.66 25.90 13.98
CA LEU A 866 -32.73 25.45 13.07
C LEU A 866 -33.96 25.04 13.91
N PRO A 867 -35.17 25.52 13.56
CA PRO A 867 -36.37 25.29 14.36
C PRO A 867 -36.69 23.81 14.61
N ALA A 868 -36.26 22.90 13.73
CA ALA A 868 -36.39 21.45 13.92
C ALA A 868 -35.61 20.91 15.13
N TRP A 869 -34.58 21.61 15.61
CA TRP A 869 -33.79 21.20 16.77
C TRP A 869 -34.42 21.56 18.11
N LEU A 870 -35.32 22.55 18.15
CA LEU A 870 -35.91 23.06 19.40
C LEU A 870 -36.79 22.01 20.07
N ASN A 871 -37.58 21.27 19.28
CA ASN A 871 -38.54 20.29 19.77
C ASN A 871 -38.29 18.91 19.15
N LEU A 872 -37.12 18.34 19.41
CA LEU A 872 -36.87 16.91 19.15
C LEU A 872 -37.73 16.05 20.09
N PRO A 873 -38.16 14.86 19.64
CA PRO A 873 -39.03 14.02 20.46
C PRO A 873 -38.35 13.54 21.75
N ASP A 874 -39.12 13.56 22.83
CA ASP A 874 -38.70 13.03 24.12
C ASP A 874 -38.83 11.48 24.17
N GLY A 875 -38.35 10.89 25.27
CA GLY A 875 -38.36 9.43 25.42
C GLY A 875 -39.76 8.81 25.38
N ASP A 876 -40.77 9.50 25.90
CA ASP A 876 -42.13 8.97 26.01
C ASP A 876 -42.89 9.13 24.68
N GLU A 877 -42.64 10.21 23.94
CA GLU A 877 -43.07 10.36 22.54
C GLU A 877 -42.52 9.21 21.69
N VAL A 878 -41.23 8.85 21.84
CA VAL A 878 -40.61 7.74 21.11
C VAL A 878 -41.21 6.37 21.51
N LYS A 879 -41.37 6.09 22.82
CA LYS A 879 -41.98 4.84 23.30
C LYS A 879 -43.39 4.64 22.77
N LYS A 880 -44.20 5.70 22.82
CA LYS A 880 -45.60 5.67 22.38
C LYS A 880 -45.73 5.36 20.89
N GLU A 881 -44.90 5.98 20.05
CA GLU A 881 -44.96 5.78 18.61
C GLU A 881 -44.45 4.40 18.19
N LEU A 882 -43.35 3.95 18.81
CA LEU A 882 -42.79 2.62 18.55
C LEU A 882 -43.59 1.49 19.22
N ARG A 883 -44.67 1.83 19.95
CA ARG A 883 -45.52 0.91 20.71
C ARG A 883 -44.72 0.02 21.67
N LEU A 884 -43.77 0.63 22.36
CA LEU A 884 -42.90 -0.04 23.31
C LEU A 884 -43.57 -0.08 24.69
N GLU A 885 -43.91 -1.29 25.16
CA GLU A 885 -44.47 -1.50 26.51
C GLU A 885 -43.39 -1.43 27.61
N SER A 886 -42.16 -1.83 27.30
CA SER A 886 -40.97 -1.69 28.15
C SER A 886 -39.75 -1.39 27.27
N ILE A 887 -38.70 -0.86 27.91
CA ILE A 887 -37.37 -0.64 27.32
C ILE A 887 -36.29 -1.51 27.98
N ASP A 888 -36.66 -2.38 28.91
CA ASP A 888 -35.71 -3.18 29.71
C ASP A 888 -34.87 -4.13 28.86
N GLN A 889 -35.43 -4.61 27.75
CA GLN A 889 -34.77 -5.48 26.77
C GLN A 889 -33.61 -4.81 26.01
N TYR A 890 -33.56 -3.48 25.96
CA TYR A 890 -32.50 -2.77 25.24
C TYR A 890 -31.30 -2.49 26.14
N PRO A 891 -30.07 -2.64 25.62
CA PRO A 891 -28.86 -2.39 26.40
C PRO A 891 -28.78 -0.91 26.79
N LEU A 892 -28.41 -0.65 28.05
CA LEU A 892 -28.03 0.68 28.49
C LEU A 892 -26.80 1.15 27.69
N GLN A 893 -26.82 2.40 27.27
CA GLN A 893 -25.72 3.08 26.62
C GLN A 893 -25.38 4.37 27.37
N VAL A 894 -24.11 4.75 27.36
CA VAL A 894 -23.61 6.02 27.90
C VAL A 894 -22.99 6.81 26.75
N LEU A 895 -23.46 8.02 26.52
CA LEU A 895 -22.83 9.01 25.65
C LEU A 895 -22.03 9.97 26.51
N ASP A 896 -20.71 9.92 26.38
CA ASP A 896 -19.82 10.88 27.00
C ASP A 896 -19.46 11.99 26.00
N ILE A 897 -19.65 13.24 26.40
CA ILE A 897 -19.20 14.39 25.60
C ILE A 897 -17.76 14.72 26.02
N PRO A 898 -16.82 14.93 25.06
CA PRO A 898 -15.42 15.19 25.38
C PRO A 898 -15.19 16.46 26.21
N GLY A 899 -15.10 16.29 27.53
CA GLY A 899 -14.89 17.38 28.47
C GLY A 899 -13.44 17.89 28.52
N TYR A 900 -13.22 18.86 29.41
CA TYR A 900 -11.91 19.43 29.71
C TYR A 900 -11.62 19.39 31.21
N ALA A 901 -10.35 19.44 31.57
CA ALA A 901 -9.90 19.49 32.95
C ALA A 901 -8.93 20.65 33.21
N ASN A 902 -9.06 21.28 34.37
CA ASN A 902 -8.08 22.25 34.88
C ASN A 902 -7.30 21.69 36.06
N TRP A 903 -6.11 22.25 36.27
CA TRP A 903 -5.28 21.92 37.42
C TRP A 903 -5.60 22.82 38.61
N THR A 904 -5.86 22.21 39.76
CA THR A 904 -6.19 22.87 41.04
C THR A 904 -5.20 22.45 42.13
N GLU A 905 -5.29 23.06 43.32
CA GLU A 905 -4.50 22.64 44.49
C GLU A 905 -4.77 21.19 44.91
N LYS A 906 -5.96 20.68 44.58
CA LYS A 906 -6.38 19.31 44.85
C LYS A 906 -6.14 18.37 43.65
N GLY A 907 -5.34 18.76 42.66
CA GLY A 907 -5.08 17.96 41.46
C GLY A 907 -5.96 18.33 40.26
N TRP A 908 -6.13 17.39 39.33
CA TRP A 908 -6.95 17.61 38.13
C TRP A 908 -8.43 17.62 38.48
N ASN A 909 -9.14 18.65 38.05
CA ASN A 909 -10.59 18.77 38.21
C ASN A 909 -11.24 18.69 36.82
N VAL A 910 -11.93 17.58 36.57
CA VAL A 910 -12.39 17.18 35.24
C VAL A 910 -13.87 17.43 35.09
N ARG A 911 -14.29 18.13 34.03
CA ARG A 911 -15.71 18.17 33.67
C ARG A 911 -16.13 16.88 32.99
N LEU A 912 -17.09 16.19 33.59
CA LEU A 912 -17.73 15.01 33.03
C LEU A 912 -19.17 15.38 32.71
N HIS A 913 -19.55 15.23 31.45
CA HIS A 913 -20.90 15.52 30.98
C HIS A 913 -21.30 14.59 29.82
N GLY A 914 -22.58 14.30 29.72
CA GLY A 914 -23.06 13.20 28.88
C GLY A 914 -24.50 12.81 29.17
N SER A 915 -24.94 11.69 28.60
CA SER A 915 -26.29 11.15 28.82
C SER A 915 -26.33 9.62 28.75
N THR A 916 -27.16 9.00 29.58
CA THR A 916 -27.55 7.59 29.51
C THR A 916 -28.86 7.42 28.73
N TYR A 917 -28.87 6.44 27.85
CA TYR A 917 -30.03 6.18 27.00
C TYR A 917 -30.06 4.72 26.56
N LYS A 918 -31.19 4.32 25.97
CA LYS A 918 -31.40 3.05 25.29
C LYS A 918 -31.87 3.34 23.87
N ILE A 919 -31.51 2.46 22.93
CA ILE A 919 -31.95 2.57 21.54
C ILE A 919 -32.84 1.37 21.22
N PRO A 920 -34.07 1.60 20.74
CA PRO A 920 -34.92 0.54 20.22
C PRO A 920 -34.28 -0.14 19.00
N THR A 921 -34.29 -1.47 18.95
CA THR A 921 -33.84 -2.23 17.77
C THR A 921 -34.86 -2.08 16.64
N LEU A 922 -34.47 -1.41 15.55
CA LEU A 922 -35.29 -1.19 14.37
C LEU A 922 -34.60 -1.77 13.13
N THR A 923 -35.37 -2.33 12.20
CA THR A 923 -34.89 -2.74 10.88
C THR A 923 -34.53 -1.51 10.04
N ALA A 924 -33.66 -1.67 9.04
CA ALA A 924 -33.30 -0.58 8.13
C ALA A 924 -34.54 0.08 7.48
N SER A 925 -35.54 -0.71 7.10
CA SER A 925 -36.80 -0.20 6.55
C SER A 925 -37.61 0.61 7.57
N GLN A 926 -37.59 0.24 8.84
CA GLN A 926 -38.27 1.00 9.90
C GLN A 926 -37.56 2.31 10.22
N ILE A 927 -36.22 2.34 10.18
CA ILE A 927 -35.44 3.56 10.33
C ILE A 927 -35.65 4.48 9.12
N ASP A 928 -35.73 3.93 7.91
CA ASP A 928 -36.05 4.68 6.70
C ASP A 928 -37.42 5.34 6.79
N ASP A 929 -38.44 4.59 7.23
CA ASP A 929 -39.78 5.12 7.46
C ASP A 929 -39.79 6.22 8.54
N ALA A 930 -39.03 6.04 9.61
CA ALA A 930 -38.85 7.06 10.66
C ALA A 930 -38.05 8.28 10.19
N ALA A 931 -37.21 8.15 9.16
CA ALA A 931 -36.39 9.22 8.61
C ALA A 931 -37.18 10.12 7.65
N ARG A 932 -38.18 9.60 6.93
CA ARG A 932 -38.99 10.34 5.94
C ARG A 932 -39.53 11.69 6.45
N PRO A 933 -40.03 11.84 7.69
CA PRO A 933 -40.52 13.12 8.21
C PRO A 933 -39.42 14.18 8.41
N PHE A 934 -38.15 13.78 8.51
CA PHE A 934 -37.00 14.68 8.71
C PHE A 934 -36.38 15.20 7.40
N VAL A 935 -36.98 14.88 6.26
CA VAL A 935 -36.43 15.19 4.95
C VAL A 935 -37.41 16.00 4.07
N PRO A 936 -37.67 17.27 4.41
CA PRO A 936 -38.66 18.06 3.69
C PRO A 936 -38.21 18.42 2.26
N GLY A 937 -39.17 18.39 1.34
CA GLY A 937 -38.98 18.81 -0.06
C GLY A 937 -38.14 17.88 -0.92
N LEU A 938 -37.80 16.68 -0.44
CA LEU A 938 -37.11 15.65 -1.22
C LEU A 938 -37.89 14.34 -1.18
N ASP A 939 -37.88 13.62 -2.29
CA ASP A 939 -38.39 12.25 -2.34
C ASP A 939 -37.35 11.30 -1.74
N TYR A 940 -37.62 10.79 -0.52
CA TYR A 940 -36.74 9.89 0.22
C TYR A 940 -36.35 8.65 -0.59
N ASP A 941 -37.28 8.09 -1.37
CA ASP A 941 -37.02 6.87 -2.14
C ASP A 941 -36.06 7.11 -3.29
N SER A 942 -36.07 8.33 -3.85
CA SER A 942 -35.19 8.77 -4.93
C SER A 942 -33.74 9.09 -4.49
N MET A 943 -33.47 9.11 -3.18
CA MET A 943 -32.14 9.44 -2.65
C MET A 943 -31.12 8.34 -2.89
N ASN A 944 -29.85 8.72 -3.04
CA ASN A 944 -28.75 7.76 -3.07
C ASN A 944 -28.48 7.19 -1.66
N GLU A 945 -27.78 6.06 -1.60
CA GLU A 945 -27.50 5.39 -0.31
C GLU A 945 -26.66 6.23 0.65
N THR A 946 -25.77 7.11 0.16
CA THR A 946 -25.00 8.00 1.03
C THR A 946 -25.91 8.97 1.79
N MET A 947 -26.91 9.52 1.11
CA MET A 947 -27.92 10.40 1.70
C MET A 947 -28.83 9.64 2.66
N LYS A 948 -29.28 8.44 2.27
CA LYS A 948 -30.10 7.58 3.14
C LYS A 948 -29.36 7.17 4.41
N THR A 949 -28.07 6.81 4.31
CA THR A 949 -27.24 6.47 5.48
C THR A 949 -27.05 7.65 6.42
N GLN A 950 -26.81 8.87 5.91
CA GLN A 950 -26.76 10.06 6.75
C GLN A 950 -28.10 10.28 7.48
N ALA A 951 -29.21 10.16 6.76
CA ALA A 951 -30.54 10.29 7.33
C ALA A 951 -30.85 9.21 8.38
N ARG A 952 -30.44 7.95 8.15
CA ARG A 952 -30.56 6.85 9.11
C ARG A 952 -29.77 7.12 10.39
N ASN A 953 -28.49 7.49 10.27
CA ASN A 953 -27.62 7.78 11.42
C ASN A 953 -28.17 8.94 12.25
N MET A 954 -28.63 9.99 11.57
CA MET A 954 -29.25 11.15 12.20
C MET A 954 -30.55 10.76 12.93
N THR A 955 -31.41 9.99 12.27
CA THR A 955 -32.69 9.52 12.82
C THR A 955 -32.48 8.59 14.02
N ALA A 956 -31.53 7.66 13.94
CA ALA A 956 -31.18 6.75 15.03
C ALA A 956 -30.75 7.52 16.30
N SER A 957 -29.98 8.60 16.15
CA SER A 957 -29.58 9.46 17.28
C SER A 957 -30.76 10.18 17.94
N ILE A 958 -31.82 10.48 17.18
CA ILE A 958 -33.04 11.14 17.67
C ILE A 958 -33.96 10.16 18.40
N LEU A 959 -34.02 8.90 17.94
CA LEU A 959 -34.87 7.84 18.50
C LEU A 959 -34.33 7.25 19.82
N THR A 960 -33.33 7.88 20.42
CA THR A 960 -32.78 7.49 21.72
C THR A 960 -33.78 7.79 22.86
N ILE A 961 -33.92 6.83 23.77
CA ILE A 961 -34.79 6.92 24.95
C ILE A 961 -33.91 7.11 26.19
N PRO A 962 -33.96 8.25 26.89
CA PRO A 962 -33.15 8.51 28.06
C PRO A 962 -33.45 7.54 29.21
N VAL A 963 -32.43 7.27 30.04
CA VAL A 963 -32.55 6.44 31.25
C VAL A 963 -32.14 7.24 32.48
N GLU A 964 -33.07 7.49 33.39
CA GLU A 964 -32.85 8.19 34.65
C GLU A 964 -32.29 7.27 35.74
N GLY A 965 -31.73 7.86 36.81
CA GLY A 965 -31.38 7.11 38.03
C GLY A 965 -30.10 6.28 37.96
N VAL A 966 -29.29 6.42 36.91
CA VAL A 966 -28.09 5.59 36.68
C VAL A 966 -26.86 6.21 37.33
N TYR A 967 -26.12 5.42 38.13
CA TYR A 967 -24.79 5.80 38.64
C TYR A 967 -23.70 5.37 37.67
N ILE A 968 -22.90 6.35 37.22
CA ILE A 968 -21.84 6.14 36.23
C ILE A 968 -20.48 6.19 36.91
N ARG A 969 -19.65 5.19 36.64
CA ARG A 969 -18.24 5.18 37.01
C ARG A 969 -17.38 5.48 35.79
N PHE A 970 -16.36 6.33 35.97
CA PHE A 970 -15.38 6.69 34.96
C PHE A 970 -14.00 6.14 35.32
N ASP A 971 -13.40 5.41 34.39
CA ASP A 971 -12.02 4.94 34.46
C ASP A 971 -11.17 5.76 33.47
N PHE A 972 -10.13 6.42 33.98
CA PHE A 972 -9.26 7.31 33.22
C PHE A 972 -8.01 6.56 32.78
N VAL A 973 -7.76 6.46 31.49
CA VAL A 973 -6.62 5.73 30.93
C VAL A 973 -5.72 6.68 30.15
N TYR A 974 -4.41 6.60 30.42
CA TYR A 974 -3.38 7.35 29.72
C TYR A 974 -2.17 6.45 29.50
N ASN A 975 -1.61 6.44 28.27
CA ASN A 975 -0.53 5.52 27.87
C ASN A 975 -0.83 4.03 28.18
N ARG A 976 -2.09 3.59 27.99
CA ARG A 976 -2.58 2.23 28.31
C ARG A 976 -2.50 1.84 29.78
N GLN A 977 -2.37 2.82 30.68
CA GLN A 977 -2.42 2.61 32.12
C GLN A 977 -3.64 3.32 32.69
N LEU A 978 -4.36 2.64 33.59
CA LEU A 978 -5.38 3.26 34.41
C LEU A 978 -4.69 4.25 35.35
N ILE A 979 -4.98 5.54 35.21
CA ILE A 979 -4.34 6.62 35.98
C ILE A 979 -5.22 7.13 37.12
N ALA A 980 -6.54 6.97 37.01
CA ALA A 980 -7.52 7.32 38.02
C ALA A 980 -8.84 6.58 37.74
N ASN A 981 -9.68 6.48 38.76
CA ASN A 981 -11.10 6.16 38.60
C ASN A 981 -11.92 7.17 39.42
N ALA A 982 -13.15 7.44 38.99
CA ALA A 982 -14.06 8.33 39.71
C ALA A 982 -15.49 7.85 39.55
N ASN A 983 -16.24 7.83 40.64
CA ASN A 983 -17.69 7.66 40.58
C ASN A 983 -18.32 9.04 40.43
N PHE A 984 -19.22 9.18 39.46
CA PHE A 984 -20.04 10.38 39.37
C PHE A 984 -20.99 10.39 40.59
N SER A 985 -21.02 11.51 41.33
CA SER A 985 -21.58 11.55 42.68
C SER A 985 -23.11 11.53 42.73
N SER A 986 -23.77 11.93 41.65
CA SER A 986 -25.23 11.96 41.53
C SER A 986 -25.69 10.97 40.46
N PRO A 987 -26.89 10.37 40.58
CA PRO A 987 -27.44 9.60 39.46
C PRO A 987 -27.83 10.53 38.30
N THR A 988 -28.02 9.96 37.10
CA THR A 988 -28.53 10.68 35.93
C THR A 988 -29.91 11.30 36.21
N ASN A 989 -30.18 12.49 35.67
CA ASN A 989 -31.46 13.18 35.85
C ASN A 989 -32.61 12.51 35.06
N ASP A 990 -33.80 13.10 35.09
CA ASP A 990 -35.02 12.66 34.36
C ASP A 990 -34.84 12.62 32.83
N GLN A 991 -33.87 13.35 32.29
CA GLN A 991 -33.45 13.32 30.88
C GLN A 991 -32.26 12.39 30.63
N GLY A 992 -31.83 11.62 31.63
CA GLY A 992 -30.67 10.73 31.58
C GLY A 992 -29.33 11.47 31.53
N GLU A 993 -29.26 12.76 31.78
CA GLU A 993 -28.05 13.57 31.62
C GLU A 993 -27.21 13.65 32.91
N ILE A 994 -25.90 13.90 32.72
CA ILE A 994 -24.94 14.28 33.75
C ILE A 994 -24.14 15.52 33.29
N ASP A 995 -23.82 16.43 34.21
CA ASP A 995 -22.84 17.51 34.00
C ASP A 995 -22.30 17.95 35.37
N ALA A 996 -21.06 17.58 35.68
CA ALA A 996 -20.38 18.08 36.88
C ALA A 996 -18.87 18.08 36.73
N PHE A 997 -18.22 18.90 37.55
CA PHE A 997 -16.78 18.81 37.77
C PHE A 997 -16.46 17.79 38.86
N VAL A 998 -15.54 16.88 38.55
CA VAL A 998 -15.11 15.82 39.44
C VAL A 998 -13.61 15.95 39.69
N PRO A 999 -13.17 16.16 40.94
CA PRO A 999 -11.75 16.17 41.28
C PRO A 999 -11.21 14.73 41.23
N ILE A 1000 -10.10 14.53 40.52
CA ILE A 1000 -9.43 13.24 40.43
C ILE A 1000 -7.99 13.34 40.92
N GLN A 1001 -7.52 12.27 41.57
CA GLN A 1001 -6.11 12.09 41.88
C GLN A 1001 -5.49 11.16 40.85
N VAL A 1002 -4.52 11.67 40.10
CA VAL A 1002 -3.76 10.85 39.15
C VAL A 1002 -2.54 10.26 39.84
N ALA A 1003 -2.17 9.03 39.48
CA ALA A 1003 -0.94 8.40 39.99
C ALA A 1003 0.29 9.29 39.76
N ARG A 1004 1.19 9.40 40.76
CA ARG A 1004 2.34 10.31 40.70
C ARG A 1004 3.22 10.01 39.48
N GLY A 1005 3.48 11.03 38.65
CA GLY A 1005 4.31 10.91 37.44
C GLY A 1005 3.60 10.32 36.21
N SER A 1006 2.31 9.99 36.30
CA SER A 1006 1.54 9.44 35.16
C SER A 1006 1.16 10.51 34.14
N VAL A 1007 0.58 11.62 34.59
CA VAL A 1007 0.23 12.80 33.78
C VAL A 1007 0.91 14.04 34.38
N PRO A 1008 1.55 14.90 33.58
CA PRO A 1008 2.12 16.14 34.08
C PRO A 1008 1.08 17.02 34.77
N ASN A 1009 1.47 17.75 35.81
CA ASN A 1009 0.62 18.77 36.41
C ASN A 1009 0.35 19.89 35.40
N GLY A 1010 -0.84 20.49 35.44
CA GLY A 1010 -1.22 21.52 34.45
C GLY A 1010 -0.35 22.78 34.46
N ASN A 1011 0.35 23.06 35.55
CA ASN A 1011 1.33 24.15 35.65
C ASN A 1011 2.76 23.76 35.23
N ALA A 1012 3.01 22.47 34.98
CA ALA A 1012 4.32 21.91 34.62
C ALA A 1012 4.39 21.49 33.14
N THR A 1013 3.36 21.78 32.34
CA THR A 1013 3.30 21.47 30.91
C THR A 1013 2.67 22.63 30.15
N ASP A 1014 3.09 22.79 28.90
CA ASP A 1014 2.44 23.70 27.94
C ASP A 1014 1.60 22.93 26.91
N LEU A 1015 1.48 21.62 27.03
CA LEU A 1015 0.77 20.75 26.09
C LEU A 1015 -0.52 20.21 26.72
N THR A 1016 -1.63 20.26 25.97
CA THR A 1016 -2.87 19.56 26.33
C THR A 1016 -2.67 18.05 26.26
N GLN A 1017 -3.10 17.33 27.29
CA GLN A 1017 -3.05 15.85 27.34
C GLN A 1017 -4.43 15.27 27.02
N GLY A 1018 -4.50 14.36 26.05
CA GLY A 1018 -5.71 13.59 25.77
C GLY A 1018 -5.78 12.35 26.67
N ILE A 1019 -6.83 12.23 27.47
CA ILE A 1019 -7.09 11.15 28.41
C ILE A 1019 -8.26 10.33 27.91
N GLN A 1020 -8.14 9.01 27.92
CA GLN A 1020 -9.21 8.11 27.50
C GLN A 1020 -10.16 7.86 28.68
N LEU A 1021 -11.47 7.87 28.45
CA LEU A 1021 -12.47 7.59 29.49
C LEU A 1021 -13.22 6.29 29.19
N PHE A 1022 -13.38 5.44 30.18
CA PHE A 1022 -14.23 4.23 30.09
C PHE A 1022 -15.31 4.26 31.16
N THR A 1023 -16.49 3.68 30.88
CA THR A 1023 -17.61 3.67 31.83
C THR A 1023 -18.25 2.29 31.99
N ASN A 1024 -19.01 2.10 33.08
CA ASN A 1024 -19.66 0.84 33.44
C ASN A 1024 -20.94 0.51 32.64
N GLY A 1025 -21.56 1.49 32.01
CA GLY A 1025 -22.79 1.35 31.22
C GLY A 1025 -22.57 1.34 29.70
N SER A 1026 -21.32 1.41 29.25
CA SER A 1026 -20.93 1.29 27.85
C SER A 1026 -19.56 0.63 27.78
N ALA A 1027 -19.45 -0.51 27.10
CA ALA A 1027 -18.17 -1.20 26.91
C ALA A 1027 -17.18 -0.41 26.02
N THR A 1028 -17.62 0.70 25.39
CA THR A 1028 -16.85 1.37 24.33
C THR A 1028 -16.24 2.70 24.71
N GLY A 1029 -16.41 3.24 25.93
CA GLY A 1029 -15.59 4.35 26.47
C GLY A 1029 -15.16 5.42 25.45
N ASN A 1030 -16.10 5.95 24.66
CA ASN A 1030 -15.74 6.58 23.38
C ASN A 1030 -15.38 8.07 23.49
N ALA A 1031 -15.26 8.61 24.70
CA ALA A 1031 -14.86 10.00 24.92
C ALA A 1031 -13.41 10.14 25.36
N SER A 1032 -12.80 11.22 24.88
CA SER A 1032 -11.54 11.72 25.41
C SER A 1032 -11.84 12.88 26.37
N SER A 1033 -11.13 12.96 27.48
CA SER A 1033 -11.05 14.18 28.28
C SER A 1033 -9.74 14.91 27.98
N TYR A 1034 -9.78 16.23 27.89
CA TYR A 1034 -8.59 17.03 27.59
C TYR A 1034 -8.10 17.74 28.84
N PHE A 1035 -6.91 17.33 29.32
CA PHE A 1035 -6.27 17.97 30.47
C PHE A 1035 -5.47 19.14 29.94
N VAL A 1036 -6.05 20.33 30.12
CA VAL A 1036 -5.58 21.56 29.50
C VAL A 1036 -4.62 22.27 30.47
N PRO A 1037 -3.43 22.70 30.01
CA PRO A 1037 -2.47 23.38 30.86
C PRO A 1037 -3.00 24.72 31.40
N THR A 1038 -2.45 25.19 32.52
CA THR A 1038 -2.93 26.40 33.19
C THR A 1038 -2.74 27.66 32.33
N ARG A 1039 -1.74 27.69 31.45
CA ARG A 1039 -1.41 28.81 30.55
C ARG A 1039 -1.40 28.35 29.10
N GLY A 1040 -1.71 29.27 28.19
CA GLY A 1040 -1.76 29.03 26.74
C GLY A 1040 -2.98 29.68 26.11
N ILE A 1041 -3.31 29.24 24.90
CA ILE A 1041 -4.40 29.79 24.08
C ILE A 1041 -5.50 28.75 23.97
N THR A 1042 -6.75 29.14 24.15
CA THR A 1042 -7.91 28.30 23.85
C THR A 1042 -8.66 28.93 22.68
N LEU A 1043 -8.78 28.19 21.57
CA LEU A 1043 -9.63 28.57 20.44
C LEU A 1043 -11.02 28.01 20.70
N VAL A 1044 -11.98 28.87 21.01
CA VAL A 1044 -13.40 28.52 21.11
C VAL A 1044 -14.03 28.79 19.76
N THR A 1045 -14.59 27.77 19.14
CA THR A 1045 -15.16 27.86 17.81
C THR A 1045 -16.60 27.39 17.80
N ASP A 1046 -17.46 28.17 17.13
CA ASP A 1046 -18.73 27.64 16.65
C ASP A 1046 -18.48 26.54 15.60
N VAL A 1047 -19.53 25.81 15.20
CA VAL A 1047 -19.44 24.70 14.25
C VAL A 1047 -20.19 24.99 12.96
N ASP A 1048 -21.42 25.48 13.07
CA ASP A 1048 -22.34 25.67 11.94
C ASP A 1048 -21.93 26.92 11.15
N ASP A 1049 -21.88 26.82 9.83
CA ASP A 1049 -21.47 27.90 8.92
C ASP A 1049 -20.08 28.52 9.15
N ILE A 1050 -19.25 27.90 9.98
CA ILE A 1050 -17.84 28.25 10.16
C ILE A 1050 -16.91 27.05 9.98
N LEU A 1051 -17.23 25.89 10.56
CA LEU A 1051 -16.46 24.66 10.35
C LEU A 1051 -17.12 23.75 9.33
N ARG A 1052 -18.44 23.75 9.25
CA ARG A 1052 -19.17 22.97 8.24
C ARG A 1052 -20.12 23.84 7.44
N VAL A 1053 -20.46 23.38 6.24
CA VAL A 1053 -21.49 24.06 5.44
C VAL A 1053 -22.87 23.60 5.91
N THR A 1054 -23.59 24.48 6.61
CA THR A 1054 -24.94 24.21 7.09
C THR A 1054 -25.95 25.04 6.31
N LYS A 1055 -25.71 26.33 6.18
CA LYS A 1055 -26.59 27.38 5.69
C LYS A 1055 -27.84 27.52 6.55
N ILE A 1056 -27.64 27.78 7.84
CA ILE A 1056 -28.75 27.93 8.79
C ILE A 1056 -29.74 29.00 8.33
N TYR A 1057 -29.23 30.04 7.66
CA TYR A 1057 -30.00 31.14 7.08
C TYR A 1057 -30.91 30.77 5.91
N GLN A 1058 -30.78 29.56 5.34
CA GLN A 1058 -31.69 28.99 4.33
C GLN A 1058 -32.37 27.76 4.89
N PRO A 1059 -33.55 27.88 5.54
CA PRO A 1059 -34.08 26.82 6.37
C PRO A 1059 -34.14 25.44 5.69
N ASP A 1060 -34.72 25.34 4.48
CA ASP A 1060 -34.85 24.06 3.77
C ASP A 1060 -33.48 23.47 3.37
N GLU A 1061 -32.51 24.30 2.97
CA GLU A 1061 -31.16 23.83 2.66
C GLU A 1061 -30.39 23.47 3.94
N GLY A 1062 -30.57 24.24 5.00
CA GLY A 1062 -30.07 24.01 6.36
C GLY A 1062 -30.42 22.64 6.91
N LEU A 1063 -31.68 22.24 6.75
CA LEU A 1063 -32.12 20.90 7.12
C LEU A 1063 -31.48 19.82 6.27
N ARG A 1064 -31.47 20.00 4.95
CA ARG A 1064 -30.88 19.01 4.06
C ARG A 1064 -29.40 18.82 4.37
N ASN A 1065 -28.65 19.90 4.62
CA ASN A 1065 -27.25 19.85 5.02
C ASN A 1065 -27.03 19.25 6.42
N SER A 1066 -28.05 19.24 7.28
CA SER A 1066 -27.98 18.69 8.64
C SER A 1066 -28.43 17.24 8.74
N PHE A 1067 -29.45 16.84 7.98
CA PHE A 1067 -30.10 15.53 8.10
C PHE A 1067 -29.79 14.58 6.93
N VAL A 1068 -29.50 15.09 5.74
CA VAL A 1068 -29.51 14.30 4.51
C VAL A 1068 -28.15 14.28 3.83
N TYR A 1069 -27.52 15.43 3.68
CA TYR A 1069 -26.22 15.52 3.03
C TYR A 1069 -25.10 15.24 4.03
N PRO A 1070 -24.07 14.48 3.62
CA PRO A 1070 -22.87 14.31 4.44
C PRO A 1070 -22.26 15.66 4.83
N PHE A 1071 -21.81 15.75 6.08
CA PHE A 1071 -21.17 16.97 6.55
C PHE A 1071 -19.88 17.22 5.77
N ARG A 1072 -19.71 18.47 5.33
CA ARG A 1072 -18.57 18.92 4.55
C ARG A 1072 -17.92 20.12 5.24
N PRO A 1073 -16.58 20.20 5.26
CA PRO A 1073 -15.90 21.38 5.80
C PRO A 1073 -16.21 22.60 4.96
N TRP A 1074 -16.25 23.76 5.61
CA TRP A 1074 -16.27 25.02 4.88
C TRP A 1074 -14.87 25.31 4.32
N MET A 1075 -14.74 25.25 2.99
CA MET A 1075 -13.50 25.53 2.26
C MET A 1075 -12.27 24.78 2.85
N ASN A 1076 -11.13 25.47 2.99
CA ASN A 1076 -9.86 24.97 3.50
C ASN A 1076 -9.66 25.21 5.02
N MET A 1077 -10.72 25.44 5.78
CA MET A 1077 -10.66 25.56 7.26
C MET A 1077 -9.90 24.42 7.96
N PRO A 1078 -9.98 23.14 7.52
CA PRO A 1078 -9.23 22.05 8.15
C PRO A 1078 -7.70 22.25 8.09
N ASP A 1079 -7.19 22.77 6.98
CA ASP A 1079 -5.76 23.03 6.81
C ASP A 1079 -5.29 24.19 7.68
N LEU A 1080 -6.13 25.20 7.85
CA LEU A 1080 -5.90 26.33 8.74
C LEU A 1080 -5.77 25.90 10.21
N PHE A 1081 -6.72 25.11 10.69
CA PHE A 1081 -6.68 24.60 12.07
C PHE A 1081 -5.44 23.73 12.32
N ARG A 1082 -5.08 22.89 11.34
CA ARG A 1082 -3.84 22.09 11.40
C ARG A 1082 -2.60 22.99 11.48
N ARG A 1083 -2.58 24.09 10.73
CA ARG A 1083 -1.50 25.08 10.79
C ARG A 1083 -1.39 25.68 12.18
N TRP A 1084 -2.48 26.18 12.76
CA TRP A 1084 -2.49 26.75 14.10
C TRP A 1084 -2.04 25.75 15.17
N GLN A 1085 -2.48 24.49 15.07
CA GLN A 1085 -1.99 23.42 15.96
C GLN A 1085 -0.47 23.24 15.86
N THR A 1086 0.10 23.33 14.65
CA THR A 1086 1.55 23.19 14.46
C THR A 1086 2.35 24.42 14.90
N THR A 1087 1.81 25.63 14.74
CA THR A 1087 2.51 26.87 15.10
C THR A 1087 2.37 27.22 16.57
N SER A 1088 1.38 26.67 17.27
CA SER A 1088 1.06 27.01 18.65
C SER A 1088 0.89 25.73 19.48
N PRO A 1089 1.98 25.11 19.98
CA PRO A 1089 1.91 23.83 20.70
C PRO A 1089 0.99 23.84 21.94
N SER A 1090 0.77 25.02 22.54
CA SER A 1090 -0.09 25.21 23.70
C SER A 1090 -1.54 25.56 23.37
N ILE A 1091 -1.94 25.52 22.09
CA ILE A 1091 -3.32 25.78 21.68
C ILE A 1091 -4.20 24.59 22.07
N HIS A 1092 -5.32 24.90 22.73
CA HIS A 1092 -6.40 23.97 23.00
C HIS A 1092 -7.59 24.33 22.12
N PHE A 1093 -8.17 23.34 21.43
CA PHE A 1093 -9.37 23.53 20.63
C PHE A 1093 -10.59 23.20 21.48
N HIS A 1094 -11.58 24.09 21.48
CA HIS A 1094 -12.86 23.90 22.14
C HIS A 1094 -13.99 24.18 21.16
N TYR A 1095 -14.75 23.14 20.82
CA TYR A 1095 -15.87 23.20 19.90
C TYR A 1095 -17.15 23.42 20.69
N LEU A 1096 -17.88 24.49 20.38
CA LEU A 1096 -19.08 24.88 21.10
C LEU A 1096 -20.23 25.02 20.11
N THR A 1097 -21.31 24.28 20.32
CA THR A 1097 -22.52 24.34 19.48
C THR A 1097 -23.77 24.24 20.35
N THR A 1098 -24.90 24.74 19.84
CA THR A 1098 -26.20 24.73 20.53
C THR A 1098 -27.13 23.60 20.08
N ILE A 1099 -26.59 22.60 19.36
CA ILE A 1099 -27.34 21.38 19.04
C ILE A 1099 -27.68 20.60 20.32
N PRO A 1100 -28.86 19.94 20.38
CA PRO A 1100 -29.20 19.07 21.50
C PRO A 1100 -28.26 17.87 21.60
N ILE A 1101 -27.96 17.43 22.83
CA ILE A 1101 -27.01 16.35 23.13
C ILE A 1101 -27.31 15.04 22.39
N LYS A 1102 -28.59 14.73 22.13
CA LYS A 1102 -29.03 13.53 21.38
C LYS A 1102 -28.34 13.38 20.03
N VAL A 1103 -27.94 14.48 19.40
CA VAL A 1103 -27.38 14.47 18.03
C VAL A 1103 -25.90 14.83 17.98
N ALA A 1104 -25.23 14.80 19.14
CA ALA A 1104 -23.82 15.16 19.24
C ALA A 1104 -22.88 14.17 18.51
N ARG A 1105 -23.23 12.88 18.45
CA ARG A 1105 -22.39 11.82 17.84
C ARG A 1105 -22.02 12.10 16.37
N PRO A 1106 -22.97 12.38 15.45
CA PRO A 1106 -22.65 12.78 14.07
C PRO A 1106 -21.71 14.00 13.97
N TYR A 1107 -21.93 15.00 14.80
CA TYR A 1107 -21.10 16.22 14.82
C TYR A 1107 -19.68 15.94 15.31
N MET A 1108 -19.53 15.24 16.44
CA MET A 1108 -18.22 14.82 16.95
C MET A 1108 -17.47 13.96 15.95
N SER A 1109 -18.17 13.05 15.24
CA SER A 1109 -17.59 12.22 14.18
C SER A 1109 -16.97 13.05 13.08
N PHE A 1110 -17.73 14.04 12.57
CA PHE A 1110 -17.26 14.92 11.53
C PHE A 1110 -16.11 15.80 12.00
N ILE A 1111 -16.26 16.42 13.18
CA ILE A 1111 -15.26 17.32 13.75
C ILE A 1111 -13.95 16.59 13.98
N TYR A 1112 -13.92 15.44 14.64
CA TYR A 1112 -12.65 14.72 14.87
C TYR A 1112 -12.11 13.99 13.64
N GLY A 1113 -12.95 13.75 12.63
CA GLY A 1113 -12.50 13.27 11.32
C GLY A 1113 -11.82 14.35 10.48
N THR A 1114 -12.07 15.63 10.77
CA THR A 1114 -11.73 16.76 9.90
C THR A 1114 -10.80 17.78 10.56
N TYR A 1115 -11.00 18.05 11.85
CA TYR A 1115 -10.35 19.08 12.65
C TYR A 1115 -9.51 18.49 13.80
N PRO A 1116 -8.57 19.26 14.38
CA PRO A 1116 -7.79 18.84 15.54
C PRO A 1116 -8.64 18.37 16.73
N LEU A 1117 -8.11 17.43 17.50
CA LEU A 1117 -8.74 16.96 18.73
C LEU A 1117 -8.88 18.10 19.76
N GLY A 1118 -10.00 18.13 20.48
CA GLY A 1118 -10.36 19.21 21.40
C GLY A 1118 -11.64 18.91 22.17
N SER A 1119 -11.90 19.67 23.23
CA SER A 1119 -13.11 19.48 24.05
C SER A 1119 -14.35 20.00 23.33
N PHE A 1120 -15.53 19.52 23.74
CA PHE A 1120 -16.79 19.75 23.06
C PHE A 1120 -17.88 20.21 24.03
N ASP A 1121 -18.73 21.14 23.62
CA ASP A 1121 -19.91 21.57 24.37
C ASP A 1121 -21.15 21.58 23.47
N VAL A 1122 -22.27 21.06 24.01
CA VAL A 1122 -23.58 20.93 23.35
C VAL A 1122 -24.70 21.45 24.27
N ARG A 1123 -25.92 21.56 23.74
CA ARG A 1123 -27.10 21.97 24.49
C ARG A 1123 -27.75 20.76 25.20
N PRO A 1124 -28.14 20.89 26.48
CA PRO A 1124 -28.98 19.91 27.17
C PRO A 1124 -30.33 19.69 26.47
N GLN A 1125 -30.86 18.47 26.52
CA GLN A 1125 -32.09 18.08 25.85
C GLN A 1125 -33.30 18.90 26.32
N GLY A 1126 -33.39 19.19 27.63
CA GLY A 1126 -34.51 19.91 28.23
C GLY A 1126 -34.64 21.39 27.84
N VAL A 1127 -33.66 21.96 27.13
CA VAL A 1127 -33.66 23.38 26.74
C VAL A 1127 -34.36 23.55 25.38
N THR A 1128 -35.68 23.65 25.36
CA THR A 1128 -36.48 23.64 24.12
C THR A 1128 -36.91 25.02 23.61
N THR A 1129 -36.61 26.09 24.36
CA THR A 1129 -36.94 27.48 23.98
C THR A 1129 -35.74 28.22 23.37
N LEU A 1130 -36.03 29.28 22.62
CA LEU A 1130 -35.00 30.15 22.01
C LEU A 1130 -34.17 30.84 23.08
N ASP A 1131 -34.81 31.53 24.03
CA ASP A 1131 -34.12 32.23 25.12
C ASP A 1131 -33.25 31.28 25.95
N GLY A 1132 -33.74 30.07 26.20
CA GLY A 1132 -32.95 29.03 26.87
C GLY A 1132 -31.70 28.63 26.07
N THR A 1133 -31.77 28.65 24.74
CA THR A 1133 -30.64 28.31 23.86
C THR A 1133 -29.56 29.41 23.84
N PHE A 1134 -29.94 30.68 23.95
CA PHE A 1134 -28.97 31.76 24.17
C PHE A 1134 -28.27 31.63 25.52
N GLU A 1135 -29.06 31.40 26.57
CA GLU A 1135 -28.51 31.30 27.91
C GLU A 1135 -27.55 30.11 28.01
N ILE A 1136 -27.79 28.98 27.32
CA ILE A 1136 -26.83 27.87 27.37
C ILE A 1136 -25.48 28.21 26.70
N ARG A 1137 -25.44 28.93 25.57
CA ARG A 1137 -24.15 29.34 24.96
C ARG A 1137 -23.38 30.24 25.91
N LYS A 1138 -24.06 31.24 26.48
CA LYS A 1138 -23.50 32.14 27.49
C LYS A 1138 -23.00 31.37 28.71
N MET A 1139 -23.76 30.42 29.23
CA MET A 1139 -23.37 29.57 30.35
C MET A 1139 -22.15 28.70 30.03
N ASN A 1140 -22.08 28.08 28.84
CA ASN A 1140 -20.95 27.27 28.41
C ASN A 1140 -19.67 28.12 28.25
N LEU A 1141 -19.79 29.30 27.63
CA LEU A 1141 -18.70 30.27 27.53
C LEU A 1141 -18.23 30.69 28.94
N GLN A 1142 -19.15 31.11 29.81
CA GLN A 1142 -18.83 31.49 31.18
C GLN A 1142 -18.07 30.38 31.90
N ARG A 1143 -18.56 29.13 31.80
CA ARG A 1143 -17.93 27.97 32.45
C ARG A 1143 -16.49 27.76 31.98
N VAL A 1144 -16.22 27.82 30.68
CA VAL A 1144 -14.86 27.65 30.15
C VAL A 1144 -13.93 28.79 30.60
N PHE A 1145 -14.43 30.04 30.59
CA PHE A 1145 -13.67 31.20 31.04
C PHE A 1145 -13.36 31.13 32.54
N GLU A 1146 -14.31 30.72 33.38
CA GLU A 1146 -14.09 30.53 34.81
C GLU A 1146 -13.13 29.37 35.10
N THR A 1147 -13.19 28.31 34.30
CA THR A 1147 -12.32 27.12 34.49
C THR A 1147 -10.84 27.45 34.25
N PHE A 1148 -10.53 28.36 33.31
CA PHE A 1148 -9.15 28.63 32.87
C PHE A 1148 -8.71 30.08 33.05
N PRO A 1149 -8.64 30.62 34.28
CA PRO A 1149 -8.46 32.05 34.55
C PRO A 1149 -7.19 32.67 33.94
N SER A 1150 -6.15 31.87 33.70
CA SER A 1150 -4.85 32.34 33.19
C SER A 1150 -4.61 32.07 31.70
N ARG A 1151 -5.60 31.55 30.97
CA ARG A 1151 -5.51 31.31 29.51
C ARG A 1151 -6.06 32.50 28.72
N LYS A 1152 -5.50 32.69 27.53
CA LYS A 1152 -6.02 33.62 26.50
C LYS A 1152 -7.01 32.90 25.60
N PHE A 1153 -8.00 33.61 25.09
CA PHE A 1153 -9.10 33.07 24.30
C PHE A 1153 -9.13 33.70 22.91
N VAL A 1154 -9.29 32.87 21.89
CA VAL A 1154 -9.65 33.29 20.54
C VAL A 1154 -11.05 32.76 20.28
N LEU A 1155 -11.96 33.66 19.92
CA LEU A 1155 -13.35 33.33 19.65
C LEU A 1155 -13.56 33.32 18.13
N LEU A 1156 -14.01 32.20 17.58
CA LEU A 1156 -14.24 32.01 16.15
C LEU A 1156 -15.71 31.67 15.90
N GLY A 1157 -16.36 32.41 15.01
CA GLY A 1157 -17.77 32.23 14.69
C GLY A 1157 -18.15 32.91 13.39
N ASP A 1158 -19.45 33.07 13.16
CA ASP A 1158 -20.01 33.63 11.94
C ASP A 1158 -21.17 34.60 12.22
N THR A 1159 -21.52 35.37 11.21
CA THR A 1159 -22.54 36.44 11.28
C THR A 1159 -23.97 35.95 11.12
N SER A 1160 -24.19 34.71 10.66
CA SER A 1160 -25.54 34.16 10.51
C SER A 1160 -26.13 33.70 11.84
N ASN A 1161 -25.31 33.64 12.89
CA ASN A 1161 -25.72 33.28 14.23
C ASN A 1161 -25.79 34.50 15.17
N ALA A 1162 -27.03 34.92 15.51
CA ALA A 1162 -27.27 36.10 16.32
C ALA A 1162 -26.75 35.97 17.77
N ASP A 1163 -26.71 34.75 18.33
CA ASP A 1163 -26.18 34.54 19.69
C ASP A 1163 -24.66 34.72 19.75
N VAL A 1164 -23.93 34.30 18.72
CA VAL A 1164 -22.49 34.56 18.58
C VAL A 1164 -22.23 36.06 18.48
N MET A 1165 -23.00 36.77 17.64
CA MET A 1165 -22.90 38.21 17.44
C MET A 1165 -23.18 39.02 18.71
N GLN A 1166 -23.98 38.48 19.64
CA GLN A 1166 -24.24 39.10 20.94
C GLN A 1166 -23.20 38.71 22.00
N GLN A 1167 -22.93 37.41 22.15
CA GLN A 1167 -22.16 36.89 23.29
C GLN A 1167 -20.65 37.10 23.14
N TYR A 1168 -20.09 36.94 21.93
CA TYR A 1168 -18.64 37.10 21.75
C TYR A 1168 -18.14 38.52 22.06
N PRO A 1169 -18.75 39.61 21.55
CA PRO A 1169 -18.34 40.94 21.94
C PRO A 1169 -18.62 41.25 23.42
N ALA A 1170 -19.72 40.75 24.00
CA ALA A 1170 -20.00 40.91 25.43
C ALA A 1170 -18.91 40.26 26.31
N PHE A 1171 -18.46 39.06 25.97
CA PHE A 1171 -17.36 38.38 26.67
C PHE A 1171 -16.02 39.07 26.45
N ALA A 1172 -15.75 39.63 25.27
CA ALA A 1172 -14.56 40.44 25.06
C ALA A 1172 -14.56 41.72 25.89
N ALA A 1173 -15.72 42.37 26.07
CA ALA A 1173 -15.87 43.53 26.93
C ALA A 1173 -15.70 43.19 28.42
N GLN A 1174 -16.25 42.05 28.85
CA GLN A 1174 -16.17 41.57 30.23
C GLN A 1174 -14.77 41.04 30.59
N PHE A 1175 -14.13 40.33 29.68
CA PHE A 1175 -12.83 39.67 29.88
C PHE A 1175 -11.74 40.24 28.96
N ARG A 1176 -11.61 41.57 28.92
CA ARG A 1176 -10.68 42.31 28.03
C ARG A 1176 -9.23 41.82 28.08
N ASP A 1177 -8.74 41.46 29.26
CA ASP A 1177 -7.37 40.95 29.42
C ASP A 1177 -7.20 39.50 29.00
N ARG A 1178 -8.26 38.80 28.58
CA ARG A 1178 -8.23 37.35 28.29
C ARG A 1178 -8.72 37.02 26.89
N VAL A 1179 -9.74 37.72 26.37
CA VAL A 1179 -10.10 37.59 24.96
C VAL A 1179 -9.06 38.31 24.11
N GLN A 1180 -8.29 37.53 23.36
CA GLN A 1180 -7.25 38.05 22.49
C GLN A 1180 -7.84 38.51 21.17
N CYS A 1181 -8.59 37.64 20.49
CA CYS A 1181 -9.18 37.93 19.18
C CYS A 1181 -10.63 37.42 19.09
N ILE A 1182 -11.48 38.17 18.37
CA ILE A 1182 -12.76 37.70 17.83
C ILE A 1182 -12.66 37.65 16.31
N LEU A 1183 -12.82 36.46 15.74
CA LEU A 1183 -12.79 36.23 14.29
C LEU A 1183 -14.18 35.83 13.82
N MET A 1184 -14.81 36.67 13.00
CA MET A 1184 -16.17 36.49 12.52
C MET A 1184 -16.19 36.27 11.01
N ARG A 1185 -16.70 35.12 10.55
CA ARG A 1185 -17.00 34.93 9.14
C ARG A 1185 -18.19 35.82 8.75
N ASN A 1186 -18.00 36.68 7.76
CA ASN A 1186 -19.10 37.43 7.14
C ASN A 1186 -19.81 36.54 6.10
N THR A 1187 -20.86 35.85 6.56
CA THR A 1187 -21.70 34.95 5.77
C THR A 1187 -22.46 35.73 4.71
N SER A 1188 -23.09 36.84 5.07
CA SER A 1188 -23.77 37.74 4.11
C SER A 1188 -22.87 38.23 2.97
N ALA A 1189 -21.56 38.39 3.20
CA ALA A 1189 -20.60 38.82 2.19
C ALA A 1189 -20.11 37.68 1.29
N THR A 1190 -20.24 36.43 1.73
CA THR A 1190 -19.66 35.24 1.08
C THR A 1190 -20.71 34.37 0.42
N ASP A 1191 -21.91 34.34 0.99
CA ASP A 1191 -23.00 33.49 0.56
C ASP A 1191 -24.14 34.36 0.04
N SER A 1192 -24.31 34.38 -1.29
CA SER A 1192 -25.33 35.21 -1.96
C SER A 1192 -26.78 34.93 -1.53
N GLY A 1193 -27.01 33.82 -0.84
CA GLY A 1193 -28.32 33.41 -0.34
C GLY A 1193 -28.62 33.82 1.09
N ASP A 1194 -27.68 34.50 1.76
CA ASP A 1194 -27.85 35.04 3.10
C ASP A 1194 -28.28 36.52 3.03
N PHE A 1195 -29.52 36.77 3.43
CA PHE A 1195 -30.17 38.09 3.46
C PHE A 1195 -30.47 38.56 4.90
N ILE A 1196 -29.90 37.87 5.90
CA ILE A 1196 -30.21 38.12 7.30
C ILE A 1196 -29.46 39.36 7.80
N PRO A 1197 -30.17 40.36 8.35
CA PRO A 1197 -29.50 41.46 9.05
C PRO A 1197 -28.83 40.97 10.34
N TYR A 1198 -27.64 41.48 10.64
CA TYR A 1198 -26.91 41.17 11.87
C TYR A 1198 -26.48 42.44 12.59
N ASP A 1199 -26.51 42.42 13.92
CA ASP A 1199 -26.18 43.58 14.77
C ASP A 1199 -24.68 43.63 15.08
N THR A 1200 -24.02 44.74 14.74
CA THR A 1200 -22.60 44.98 15.06
C THR A 1200 -22.40 45.95 16.24
N SER A 1201 -23.47 46.44 16.86
CA SER A 1201 -23.41 47.45 17.94
C SER A 1201 -22.55 47.00 19.13
N GLY A 1202 -22.55 45.70 19.46
CA GLY A 1202 -21.72 45.12 20.53
C GLY A 1202 -20.21 45.31 20.35
N PHE A 1203 -19.74 45.58 19.12
CA PHE A 1203 -18.32 45.78 18.83
C PHE A 1203 -17.86 47.24 18.99
N LYS A 1204 -18.79 48.19 19.23
CA LYS A 1204 -18.53 49.64 19.22
C LYS A 1204 -17.43 50.09 20.19
N ASP A 1205 -17.44 49.52 21.39
CA ASP A 1205 -16.52 49.90 22.47
C ASP A 1205 -15.33 48.93 22.62
N LEU A 1206 -15.17 47.99 21.67
CA LEU A 1206 -14.02 47.09 21.62
C LEU A 1206 -12.88 47.70 20.79
N ASP A 1207 -11.64 47.39 21.16
CA ASP A 1207 -10.49 47.80 20.36
C ASP A 1207 -10.56 47.11 18.98
N ALA A 1208 -10.56 47.90 17.91
CA ALA A 1208 -10.62 47.43 16.53
C ALA A 1208 -9.43 46.53 16.12
N SER A 1209 -8.37 46.44 16.94
CA SER A 1209 -7.29 45.46 16.77
C SER A 1209 -7.67 44.04 17.25
N THR A 1210 -8.71 43.92 18.09
CA THR A 1210 -9.11 42.67 18.77
C THR A 1210 -10.21 41.90 18.04
N TYR A 1211 -10.76 42.42 16.95
CA TYR A 1211 -11.74 41.70 16.14
C TYR A 1211 -11.50 41.87 14.64
N MET A 1212 -11.98 40.89 13.87
CA MET A 1212 -11.89 40.88 12.41
C MET A 1212 -13.08 40.14 11.81
N PHE A 1213 -13.80 40.82 10.91
CA PHE A 1213 -14.75 40.20 10.00
C PHE A 1213 -14.00 39.77 8.73
N PHE A 1214 -14.05 38.49 8.41
CA PHE A 1214 -13.32 37.90 7.28
C PHE A 1214 -14.27 37.16 6.33
N ARG A 1215 -13.85 36.94 5.09
CA ARG A 1215 -14.70 36.34 4.04
C ARG A 1215 -14.29 34.90 3.74
N THR A 1216 -13.00 34.62 3.67
CA THR A 1216 -12.51 33.27 3.38
C THR A 1216 -11.45 32.84 4.39
N PRO A 1217 -11.19 31.54 4.59
CA PRO A 1217 -10.15 31.11 5.53
C PRO A 1217 -8.76 31.65 5.18
N ASP A 1218 -8.51 31.97 3.91
CA ASP A 1218 -7.25 32.57 3.45
C ASP A 1218 -7.01 33.96 4.07
N ASP A 1219 -8.07 34.72 4.35
CA ASP A 1219 -8.00 36.03 4.99
C ASP A 1219 -7.34 35.97 6.38
N ILE A 1220 -7.52 34.85 7.09
CA ILE A 1220 -7.02 34.62 8.46
C ILE A 1220 -5.88 33.59 8.51
N THR A 1221 -5.42 33.10 7.36
CA THR A 1221 -4.38 32.05 7.28
C THR A 1221 -3.00 32.51 7.76
N GLY A 1222 -2.72 33.81 7.71
CA GLY A 1222 -1.47 34.39 8.18
C GLY A 1222 -1.39 34.66 9.69
N LEU A 1223 -2.50 34.51 10.43
CA LEU A 1223 -2.54 34.86 11.85
C LEU A 1223 -1.77 33.85 12.71
N ASN A 1224 -0.92 34.37 13.60
CA ASN A 1224 -0.23 33.59 14.62
C ASN A 1224 -0.58 34.11 16.02
N PHE A 1225 -1.44 33.37 16.71
CA PHE A 1225 -1.97 33.78 18.01
C PHE A 1225 -0.91 33.86 19.12
N THR A 1226 0.22 33.15 19.03
CA THR A 1226 1.29 33.29 20.04
C THR A 1226 2.00 34.65 19.96
N ARG A 1227 1.89 35.36 18.82
CA ARG A 1227 2.38 36.73 18.66
C ARG A 1227 1.34 37.79 19.03
N GLY A 1228 0.11 37.40 19.36
CA GLY A 1228 -1.00 38.31 19.54
C GLY A 1228 -1.68 38.75 18.24
N ASP A 1229 -1.41 38.09 17.11
CA ASP A 1229 -1.98 38.48 15.82
C ASP A 1229 -3.50 38.23 15.81
N CYS A 1230 -4.29 39.28 15.61
CA CYS A 1230 -5.75 39.20 15.55
C CYS A 1230 -6.36 39.76 14.26
N ARG A 1231 -5.55 40.41 13.42
CA ARG A 1231 -6.04 41.12 12.24
C ARG A 1231 -5.06 41.00 11.08
N ASN A 1232 -5.60 40.72 9.89
CA ASN A 1232 -4.88 40.89 8.63
C ASN A 1232 -5.24 42.26 8.05
N SER A 1233 -4.28 43.18 8.03
CA SER A 1233 -4.47 44.55 7.55
C SER A 1233 -4.89 44.64 6.08
N SER A 1234 -4.65 43.59 5.29
CA SER A 1234 -5.04 43.53 3.88
C SER A 1234 -6.54 43.30 3.67
N VAL A 1235 -7.28 42.97 4.73
CA VAL A 1235 -8.72 42.69 4.67
C VAL A 1235 -9.49 43.90 5.17
N PRO A 1236 -10.23 44.61 4.29
CA PRO A 1236 -11.01 45.78 4.68
C PRO A 1236 -12.01 45.44 5.79
N GLN A 1237 -12.08 46.31 6.81
CA GLN A 1237 -13.08 46.24 7.87
C GLN A 1237 -14.02 47.43 7.71
N ASN A 1238 -15.30 47.18 7.47
CA ASN A 1238 -16.32 48.21 7.32
C ASN A 1238 -17.46 47.94 8.31
N VAL A 1239 -17.16 48.10 9.61
CA VAL A 1239 -18.12 47.87 10.70
C VAL A 1239 -18.77 49.19 11.05
N THR A 1240 -20.09 49.26 10.92
CA THR A 1240 -20.88 50.49 11.12
C THR A 1240 -21.39 50.66 12.54
N PHE A 1241 -21.26 49.63 13.38
CA PHE A 1241 -21.81 49.56 14.74
C PHE A 1241 -23.33 49.76 14.81
N GLN A 1242 -23.99 49.38 13.72
CA GLN A 1242 -25.44 49.34 13.55
C GLN A 1242 -25.82 47.96 12.97
N TYR A 1243 -27.10 47.76 12.69
CA TYR A 1243 -27.54 46.59 11.92
C TYR A 1243 -27.01 46.67 10.48
N GLU A 1244 -26.31 45.63 10.05
CA GLU A 1244 -25.77 45.50 8.68
C GLU A 1244 -26.60 44.50 7.87
N GLY A 1245 -26.59 44.60 6.54
CA GLY A 1245 -27.34 43.70 5.65
C GLY A 1245 -28.78 44.11 5.34
N ILE A 1246 -29.30 45.19 5.95
CA ILE A 1246 -30.67 45.71 5.73
C ILE A 1246 -30.94 46.03 4.24
N GLU A 1247 -29.98 46.62 3.52
CA GLU A 1247 -30.16 46.97 2.11
C GLU A 1247 -30.34 45.74 1.20
N LYS A 1248 -29.69 44.62 1.53
CA LYS A 1248 -29.87 43.35 0.79
C LYS A 1248 -31.25 42.76 1.03
N LEU A 1249 -31.79 42.91 2.24
CA LEU A 1249 -33.16 42.52 2.59
C LEU A 1249 -34.19 43.35 1.81
N LEU A 1250 -33.95 44.65 1.63
CA LEU A 1250 -34.86 45.57 0.95
C LEU A 1250 -34.80 45.48 -0.59
N ASN A 1251 -33.65 45.10 -1.17
CA ASN A 1251 -33.42 45.12 -2.62
C ASN A 1251 -33.46 43.73 -3.31
N GLY A 1252 -33.56 42.63 -2.56
CA GLY A 1252 -33.61 41.28 -3.13
C GLY A 1252 -35.03 40.83 -3.46
N GLU A 1253 -35.36 40.57 -4.73
CA GLU A 1253 -36.55 39.78 -5.07
C GLU A 1253 -36.33 38.31 -4.64
N PRO A 1254 -37.17 37.72 -3.78
CA PRO A 1254 -37.11 36.30 -3.48
C PRO A 1254 -37.45 35.50 -4.74
N THR A 1255 -36.60 34.56 -5.13
CA THR A 1255 -36.74 33.74 -6.35
C THR A 1255 -37.82 32.65 -6.24
N THR A 1256 -38.65 32.65 -5.19
CA THR A 1256 -39.79 31.74 -4.98
C THR A 1256 -41.03 32.50 -4.48
N PRO A 1257 -42.26 32.17 -4.94
CA PRO A 1257 -43.46 32.86 -4.51
C PRO A 1257 -43.78 32.51 -3.04
N LEU A 1258 -43.77 33.53 -2.17
CA LEU A 1258 -44.01 33.40 -0.74
C LEU A 1258 -45.50 33.14 -0.43
N PRO A 1259 -45.87 32.15 0.40
CA PRO A 1259 -47.23 31.97 0.91
C PRO A 1259 -47.62 33.11 1.88
N GLY A 1260 -48.87 33.56 1.83
CA GLY A 1260 -49.39 34.80 2.48
C GLY A 1260 -49.23 34.98 4.00
N LEU A 1261 -48.63 34.04 4.74
CA LEU A 1261 -48.25 34.21 6.16
C LEU A 1261 -46.91 34.94 6.34
N TRP A 1262 -46.08 35.01 5.30
CA TRP A 1262 -44.77 35.66 5.34
C TRP A 1262 -44.86 37.19 5.42
N ASN A 1263 -45.92 37.80 4.87
CA ASN A 1263 -46.09 39.26 4.89
C ASN A 1263 -46.29 39.82 6.31
N LEU A 1264 -46.84 39.07 7.27
CA LEU A 1264 -47.01 39.58 8.64
C LEU A 1264 -45.70 39.56 9.45
N ALA A 1265 -44.86 38.53 9.30
CA ALA A 1265 -43.57 38.43 9.98
C ALA A 1265 -42.51 39.35 9.35
N PHE A 1266 -42.54 39.52 8.02
CA PHE A 1266 -41.71 40.50 7.31
C PHE A 1266 -42.07 41.94 7.71
N VAL A 1267 -43.36 42.24 7.89
CA VAL A 1267 -43.83 43.56 8.36
C VAL A 1267 -43.55 43.74 9.86
N LEU A 1268 -43.58 42.71 10.71
CA LEU A 1268 -43.24 42.82 12.14
C LEU A 1268 -41.72 42.99 12.37
N GLY A 1269 -40.87 42.30 11.62
CA GLY A 1269 -39.41 42.48 11.64
C GLY A 1269 -38.97 43.83 11.05
N ALA A 1270 -39.58 44.25 9.94
CA ALA A 1270 -39.34 45.56 9.35
C ALA A 1270 -39.93 46.70 10.20
N SER A 1271 -41.06 46.50 10.89
CA SER A 1271 -41.64 47.55 11.77
C SER A 1271 -40.86 47.74 13.06
N MET A 1272 -40.17 46.73 13.61
CA MET A 1272 -39.22 46.94 14.71
C MET A 1272 -37.96 47.68 14.27
N ALA A 1273 -37.46 47.44 13.05
CA ALA A 1273 -36.32 48.19 12.49
C ALA A 1273 -36.69 49.62 12.09
N ILE A 1274 -37.95 49.88 11.71
CA ILE A 1274 -38.47 51.22 11.38
C ILE A 1274 -38.91 52.00 12.63
N TRP A 1275 -39.16 51.35 13.77
CA TRP A 1275 -39.41 52.02 15.06
C TRP A 1275 -38.13 52.40 15.83
N LEU A 1276 -36.95 51.92 15.39
CA LEU A 1276 -35.64 52.15 16.01
C LEU A 1276 -34.67 52.99 15.15
N LEU A 1277 -35.15 53.51 14.01
CA LEU A 1277 -34.61 54.69 13.31
C LEU A 1277 -35.32 55.93 13.83
#